data_AF-S7N8C3-F1
#
_entry.id   AF-S7N8C3-F1
#
_cell.length_a   1.000
_cell.length_b   1.000
_cell.length_c   1.000
_cell.angle_alpha   90.00
_cell.angle_beta   90.00
_cell.angle_gamma   90.00
#
_symmetry.space_group_name_H-M   'P 1'
#
loop_
_entity.id
_entity.type
_entity.pdbx_description
1 polymer ?
#
loop_
_entity_poly.entity_id
_entity_poly.type
_entity_poly.pdbx_seq_one_letter_code
_entity_poly.pdbx_strand_id
1 'polypeptide(L)'
;MKTVLMVAEKPSLAQSIAKILSRGNVSSHKGLNGTCSVHEYTGTFAGQPVRFKMTSVCGHVMTLDFLGKYNKWDKVDPAELFSQAPTEKKEANPKLNMVKFLQVEGKGCDYIVLWLDCDKEGENICFEVLDAVLPVMNPARGGEKTVFRARFSSITDTDICSAMARLGEPDHNEALSVDARQELDLRIGCAFTRFQTKYFQGKYGDLDSSLISFGPCQTPTLGFCVERHDKIQSFKPETYWVLQAKVNADKDRSLLLDWDRVRVFDREIAQMFLNMTKLEKEAQVEATSKKEKAKQRPLALNTVEMLRVASSSLGMGPQHAMQTAERLYTQGYISYPRTETTHYPENFDLKGPLRQQANHPYWADTVKQLLAEGINRPRKGHDAGDHPPITPMRSATEAELGSEAWRLYEYITRHFIATVSYDCKYLQNTISFRIGPEHFTCTVKTVISPGFTEIMPWQSVPLEESLPTCQRGDTFPVGEVKLLEKQTSPPDYLTEAELITLMEKHGIGTDASIPVHINNICQRNYVVVESGRRLKPTNLGIVLVHGYYKIDAELVLPTIRSAVEKQLNLIAQGKADFRQVLGHTLDIFKRKFHYFVDSIAGMDELMEVSFSPLAATGKPLSRCGKCHRFMKYIQAKPSRLHCSHCDETYTLPQNGTIKLYKELRCPLDDFELVLWSSGSRGKSYPLCPYCYNHPPFRDMKKGMGCNECTHPTCQHSLSMLGIGQCVECESGVLVLDPTSGPKWKVACNKCNVVAHCFENAHRVRVSPETCSSCEAALLDVDFNKAKSPLLGDETQHTGCVFCDPVFQELSEACLEPWRQAPRDDLGMASGAPEQSSQMAEETPSFLDEFLRDFPAPLSAESPLPWKIPGTVLSQEEVEGELAELALGFLSSRNAPPPLAASLAHEAVSQLLQTDLSEFRKLPRQEEEDSAEVEEEKAPVTLLDAKGLALSFFNRLWDVCSQWQKQVPSTARAPQRQWLVSIHAIRNTRRRMEDRHVCLPAFNQLFGLSDPVDRAYFAVFDGHGGVDAARYAAVHVHANAARQPELPTHPEGALREAFRRTDEMFLWKAKRERLQSGTTGVCALITGRTLHIAWLGDSQVILVQQGQVVKMMEPHKPERQDEKERIEALGGFVSYMDCWRVNGTLAVSRAIGDVFQKPYVSGEADVASRELTGSEDYLLLACDGFFDVVSHQEVAGLVQSHLARQRGSGLHVAEELVAAARERGSHDNITVMVVFLRDPRDLLEGWAQGAGESQADRRSQDLPSALSEPENNTPWRS
;
A
#
# COMPACT_ATOMS: atom_id res chain seq x y z
N MET A 1 8.79 -50.62 38.39
CA MET A 1 7.95 -49.47 38.81
C MET A 1 7.53 -48.76 37.54
N LYS A 2 6.25 -48.41 37.38
CA LYS A 2 5.79 -47.69 36.18
C LYS A 2 6.27 -46.22 36.21
N THR A 3 6.42 -45.59 35.05
CA THR A 3 6.84 -44.19 34.91
C THR A 3 5.73 -43.37 34.26
N VAL A 4 5.40 -42.22 34.87
CA VAL A 4 4.41 -41.25 34.37
C VAL A 4 5.15 -40.02 33.85
N LEU A 5 5.11 -39.80 32.53
CA LEU A 5 5.55 -38.54 31.95
C LEU A 5 4.51 -37.46 32.25
N MET A 6 4.96 -36.26 32.59
CA MET A 6 4.09 -35.09 32.73
C MET A 6 4.69 -33.93 31.94
N VAL A 7 3.87 -33.24 31.15
CA VAL A 7 4.36 -32.18 30.25
C VAL A 7 3.55 -30.91 30.45
N ALA A 8 4.20 -29.84 30.87
CA ALA A 8 3.64 -28.50 30.96
C ALA A 8 4.03 -27.61 29.76
N GLU A 9 3.38 -26.48 29.58
CA GLU A 9 3.60 -25.62 28.41
C GLU A 9 4.95 -24.87 28.45
N LYS A 10 5.43 -24.50 29.64
CA LYS A 10 6.60 -23.62 29.83
C LYS A 10 7.52 -24.18 30.94
N PRO A 11 8.86 -24.01 30.88
CA PRO A 11 9.78 -24.62 31.86
C PRO A 11 9.54 -24.18 33.32
N SER A 12 9.12 -22.94 33.52
CA SER A 12 8.74 -22.38 34.82
C SER A 12 7.47 -23.02 35.40
N LEU A 13 6.48 -23.35 34.55
CA LEU A 13 5.27 -24.05 34.97
C LEU A 13 5.59 -25.47 35.43
N ALA A 14 6.34 -26.23 34.63
CA ALA A 14 6.79 -27.58 34.99
C ALA A 14 7.55 -27.61 36.32
N GLN A 15 8.44 -26.64 36.56
CA GLN A 15 9.16 -26.54 37.83
C GLN A 15 8.23 -26.27 39.01
N SER A 16 7.28 -25.33 38.88
CA SER A 16 6.33 -24.98 39.95
C SER A 16 5.38 -26.13 40.27
N ILE A 17 4.79 -26.76 39.25
CA ILE A 17 3.88 -27.91 39.40
C ILE A 17 4.61 -29.11 40.02
N ALA A 18 5.84 -29.40 39.57
CA ALA A 18 6.66 -30.45 40.17
C ALA A 18 6.97 -30.19 41.66
N LYS A 19 7.31 -28.95 42.03
CA LYS A 19 7.56 -28.58 43.44
C LYS A 19 6.32 -28.79 44.31
N ILE A 20 5.14 -28.40 43.84
CA ILE A 20 3.86 -28.60 44.55
C ILE A 20 3.58 -30.10 44.73
N LEU A 21 3.52 -30.85 43.63
CA LEU A 21 3.12 -32.27 43.66
C LEU A 21 4.12 -33.18 44.40
N SER A 22 5.42 -32.84 44.37
CA SER A 22 6.46 -33.54 45.14
C SER A 22 6.58 -33.10 46.60
N ARG A 23 5.85 -32.05 47.02
CA ARG A 23 6.02 -31.36 48.32
C ARG A 23 7.47 -30.94 48.57
N GLY A 24 8.12 -30.45 47.51
CA GLY A 24 9.53 -30.05 47.49
C GLY A 24 10.55 -31.17 47.28
N ASN A 25 10.16 -32.45 47.34
CA ASN A 25 11.07 -33.59 47.16
C ASN A 25 11.27 -33.95 45.67
N VAL A 26 11.90 -33.04 44.92
CA VAL A 26 12.11 -33.16 43.46
C VAL A 26 13.59 -33.19 43.10
N SER A 27 14.01 -34.22 42.37
CA SER A 27 15.31 -34.26 41.69
C SER A 27 15.18 -33.54 40.34
N SER A 28 16.14 -32.68 39.98
CA SER A 28 16.06 -31.91 38.73
C SER A 28 17.36 -31.99 37.95
N HIS A 29 17.28 -32.29 36.65
CA HIS A 29 18.40 -32.23 35.72
C HIS A 29 18.02 -31.50 34.43
N LYS A 30 19.03 -31.15 33.62
CA LYS A 30 18.79 -30.55 32.31
C LYS A 30 18.44 -31.59 31.25
N GLY A 31 17.53 -31.22 30.35
CA GLY A 31 17.20 -32.00 29.16
C GLY A 31 18.19 -31.74 28.02
N LEU A 32 18.09 -32.54 26.95
CA LEU A 32 19.07 -32.50 25.84
C LEU A 32 19.15 -31.16 25.09
N ASN A 33 18.11 -30.33 25.16
CA ASN A 33 18.06 -29.02 24.50
C ASN A 33 18.59 -27.86 25.37
N GLY A 34 19.00 -28.11 26.61
CA GLY A 34 19.53 -27.11 27.55
C GLY A 34 18.50 -26.13 28.11
N THR A 35 17.44 -25.80 27.36
CA THR A 35 16.34 -24.93 27.81
C THR A 35 15.45 -25.66 28.81
N CYS A 36 14.86 -26.79 28.40
CA CYS A 36 13.97 -27.57 29.25
C CYS A 36 14.74 -28.32 30.34
N SER A 37 14.06 -28.52 31.48
CA SER A 37 14.54 -29.32 32.60
C SER A 37 13.60 -30.51 32.80
N VAL A 38 14.12 -31.57 33.39
CA VAL A 38 13.35 -32.76 33.79
C VAL A 38 13.36 -32.83 35.32
N HIS A 39 12.18 -33.06 35.88
CA HIS A 39 11.87 -32.97 37.30
C HIS A 39 11.26 -34.30 37.75
N GLU A 40 12.01 -35.07 38.53
CA GLU A 40 11.68 -36.45 38.88
C GLU A 40 11.43 -36.63 40.38
N TYR A 41 10.43 -37.44 40.72
CA TYR A 41 10.10 -37.83 42.08
C TYR A 41 9.30 -39.14 42.10
N THR A 42 9.15 -39.77 43.27
CA THR A 42 8.31 -40.97 43.44
C THR A 42 6.98 -40.58 44.09
N GLY A 43 5.89 -41.21 43.67
CA GLY A 43 4.56 -40.99 44.25
C GLY A 43 3.58 -42.10 43.90
N THR A 44 2.28 -41.81 44.03
CA THR A 44 1.19 -42.76 43.74
C THR A 44 0.35 -42.26 42.57
N PHE A 45 0.05 -43.14 41.62
CA PHE A 45 -0.84 -42.89 40.49
C PHE A 45 -1.76 -44.10 40.28
N ALA A 46 -3.07 -43.88 40.12
CA ALA A 46 -4.06 -44.96 40.03
C ALA A 46 -3.93 -46.06 41.13
N GLY A 47 -3.57 -45.66 42.35
CA GLY A 47 -3.32 -46.57 43.48
C GLY A 47 -2.02 -47.37 43.42
N GLN A 48 -1.17 -47.17 42.40
CA GLN A 48 0.11 -47.86 42.23
C GLN A 48 1.30 -46.92 42.52
N PRO A 49 2.42 -47.43 43.08
CA PRO A 49 3.65 -46.64 43.23
C PRO A 49 4.33 -46.44 41.87
N VAL A 50 4.63 -45.19 41.53
CA VAL A 50 5.18 -44.77 40.23
C VAL A 50 6.33 -43.77 40.38
N ARG A 51 7.18 -43.69 39.36
CA ARG A 51 8.11 -42.58 39.14
C ARG A 51 7.41 -41.52 38.31
N PHE A 52 7.29 -40.30 38.84
CA PHE A 52 6.86 -39.14 38.07
C PHE A 52 8.06 -38.49 37.40
N LYS A 53 7.86 -38.06 36.15
CA LYS A 53 8.85 -37.39 35.31
C LYS A 53 8.21 -36.17 34.65
N MET A 54 8.26 -35.03 35.33
CA MET A 54 7.69 -33.77 34.87
C MET A 54 8.70 -33.00 34.01
N THR A 55 8.26 -32.46 32.88
CA THR A 55 9.04 -31.58 32.01
C THR A 55 8.14 -30.60 31.27
N SER A 56 8.65 -29.87 30.28
CA SER A 56 7.86 -28.90 29.51
C SER A 56 8.23 -28.84 28.03
N VAL A 57 7.31 -28.25 27.27
CA VAL A 57 7.62 -27.59 25.99
C VAL A 57 7.98 -26.11 26.23
N CYS A 58 7.86 -25.25 25.22
CA CYS A 58 8.13 -23.81 25.31
C CYS A 58 7.07 -23.01 24.52
N GLY A 59 5.80 -23.20 24.87
CA GLY A 59 4.67 -22.88 23.98
C GLY A 59 4.51 -23.94 22.89
N HIS A 60 3.92 -23.56 21.75
CA HIS A 60 3.76 -24.46 20.60
C HIS A 60 5.06 -25.17 20.21
N VAL A 61 4.95 -26.48 20.06
CA VAL A 61 5.98 -27.35 19.47
C VAL A 61 6.00 -27.13 17.96
N MET A 62 4.83 -26.98 17.35
CA MET A 62 4.66 -26.89 15.91
C MET A 62 4.17 -25.53 15.43
N THR A 63 4.37 -25.27 14.14
CA THR A 63 3.76 -24.16 13.41
C THR A 63 3.33 -24.68 12.05
N LEU A 64 2.15 -24.27 11.59
CA LEU A 64 1.62 -24.66 10.29
C LEU A 64 2.27 -23.81 9.18
N ASP A 65 2.74 -24.46 8.13
CA ASP A 65 3.41 -23.83 6.99
C ASP A 65 3.15 -24.66 5.71
N PHE A 66 3.44 -24.11 4.52
CA PHE A 66 3.23 -24.86 3.28
C PHE A 66 4.39 -25.82 2.98
N LEU A 67 4.14 -26.85 2.18
CA LEU A 67 5.16 -27.84 1.81
C LEU A 67 6.09 -27.33 0.69
N GLY A 68 7.40 -27.46 0.91
CA GLY A 68 8.43 -27.37 -0.15
C GLY A 68 8.40 -26.10 -1.01
N LYS A 69 7.97 -26.23 -2.27
CA LYS A 69 7.99 -25.13 -3.27
C LYS A 69 7.12 -23.94 -2.87
N TYR A 70 6.02 -24.19 -2.14
CA TYR A 70 5.00 -23.22 -1.78
C TYR A 70 5.46 -22.16 -0.77
N ASN A 71 6.68 -22.28 -0.21
CA ASN A 71 7.28 -21.27 0.65
C ASN A 71 8.00 -20.14 -0.11
N LYS A 72 8.24 -20.31 -1.42
CA LYS A 72 8.95 -19.32 -2.25
C LYS A 72 7.95 -18.37 -2.89
N TRP A 73 7.94 -17.12 -2.43
CA TRP A 73 6.97 -16.09 -2.80
C TRP A 73 6.94 -15.83 -4.31
N ASP A 74 8.10 -15.90 -4.98
CA ASP A 74 8.22 -15.61 -6.41
C ASP A 74 7.73 -16.73 -7.34
N LYS A 75 7.59 -17.97 -6.82
CA LYS A 75 7.55 -19.21 -7.62
C LYS A 75 6.20 -19.92 -7.70
N VAL A 76 5.16 -19.40 -7.06
CA VAL A 76 3.83 -20.02 -7.03
C VAL A 76 2.76 -18.97 -7.27
N ASP A 77 1.65 -19.35 -7.88
CA ASP A 77 0.47 -18.49 -7.94
C ASP A 77 -0.14 -18.40 -6.53
N PRO A 78 -0.39 -17.21 -5.98
CA PRO A 78 -1.09 -17.06 -4.70
C PRO A 78 -2.48 -17.73 -4.67
N ALA A 79 -3.16 -17.92 -5.80
CA ALA A 79 -4.43 -18.65 -5.90
C ALA A 79 -4.30 -20.15 -5.57
N GLU A 80 -3.15 -20.78 -5.85
CA GLU A 80 -2.90 -22.20 -5.49
C GLU A 80 -2.96 -22.42 -3.96
N LEU A 81 -2.69 -21.37 -3.16
CA LEU A 81 -2.56 -21.47 -1.71
C LEU A 81 -3.89 -21.76 -1.00
N PHE A 82 -5.05 -21.54 -1.65
CA PHE A 82 -6.35 -21.87 -1.07
C PHE A 82 -6.66 -23.37 -1.04
N SER A 83 -6.31 -24.11 -2.10
CA SER A 83 -6.80 -25.49 -2.29
C SER A 83 -5.73 -26.49 -2.76
N GLN A 84 -4.72 -26.04 -3.51
CA GLN A 84 -3.74 -26.94 -4.13
C GLN A 84 -2.48 -27.14 -3.28
N ALA A 85 -2.04 -26.08 -2.57
CA ALA A 85 -0.86 -26.13 -1.72
C ALA A 85 -1.12 -26.97 -0.45
N PRO A 86 -0.41 -28.09 -0.23
CA PRO A 86 -0.51 -28.84 1.02
C PRO A 86 0.20 -28.09 2.16
N THR A 87 -0.39 -28.18 3.34
CA THR A 87 0.11 -27.65 4.61
C THR A 87 0.71 -28.76 5.46
N GLU A 88 1.72 -28.42 6.27
CA GLU A 88 2.45 -29.34 7.14
C GLU A 88 2.79 -28.63 8.46
N LYS A 89 2.67 -29.34 9.59
CA LYS A 89 3.16 -28.88 10.90
C LYS A 89 4.66 -29.10 10.99
N LYS A 90 5.44 -28.03 11.19
CA LYS A 90 6.91 -28.05 11.34
C LYS A 90 7.29 -27.53 12.72
N GLU A 91 8.44 -27.93 13.27
CA GLU A 91 8.89 -27.41 14.58
C GLU A 91 8.94 -25.87 14.57
N ALA A 92 8.21 -25.22 15.49
CA ALA A 92 8.11 -23.77 15.59
C ALA A 92 9.46 -23.10 15.90
N ASN A 93 10.35 -23.81 16.59
CA ASN A 93 11.73 -23.40 16.80
C ASN A 93 12.68 -24.61 16.64
N PRO A 94 13.15 -24.90 15.41
CA PRO A 94 13.99 -26.08 15.13
C PRO A 94 15.31 -26.14 15.91
N LYS A 95 15.77 -25.01 16.49
CA LYS A 95 16.95 -24.99 17.35
C LYS A 95 16.73 -25.73 18.68
N LEU A 96 15.48 -25.79 19.16
CA LEU A 96 15.14 -26.48 20.42
C LEU A 96 15.02 -28.00 20.25
N ASN A 97 14.89 -28.52 19.00
CA ASN A 97 14.71 -29.94 18.70
C ASN A 97 13.63 -30.57 19.60
N MET A 98 12.47 -29.91 19.67
CA MET A 98 11.49 -30.15 20.74
C MET A 98 10.83 -31.52 20.59
N VAL A 99 10.56 -31.98 19.37
CA VAL A 99 10.01 -33.32 19.12
C VAL A 99 10.99 -34.38 19.58
N LYS A 100 12.28 -34.24 19.25
CA LYS A 100 13.34 -35.15 19.68
C LYS A 100 13.52 -35.15 21.20
N PHE A 101 13.37 -34.01 21.86
CA PHE A 101 13.39 -33.91 23.32
C PHE A 101 12.23 -34.70 23.95
N LEU A 102 11.00 -34.47 23.50
CA LEU A 102 9.81 -35.20 23.96
C LEU A 102 9.94 -36.71 23.71
N GLN A 103 10.43 -37.12 22.54
CA GLN A 103 10.68 -38.53 22.21
C GLN A 103 11.71 -39.18 23.14
N VAL A 104 12.81 -38.49 23.46
CA VAL A 104 13.84 -39.02 24.37
C VAL A 104 13.30 -39.14 25.79
N GLU A 105 12.58 -38.13 26.29
CA GLU A 105 12.12 -38.15 27.67
C GLU A 105 10.88 -39.04 27.89
N GLY A 106 10.02 -39.18 26.88
CA GLY A 106 8.83 -40.05 26.90
C GLY A 106 9.13 -41.52 26.62
N LYS A 107 10.29 -41.84 26.02
CA LYS A 107 10.68 -43.23 25.73
C LYS A 107 10.68 -44.09 26.99
N GLY A 108 9.88 -45.16 26.97
CA GLY A 108 9.77 -46.11 28.08
C GLY A 108 8.88 -45.63 29.25
N CYS A 109 8.12 -44.54 29.08
CA CYS A 109 7.05 -44.16 30.01
C CYS A 109 5.77 -44.98 29.74
N ASP A 110 5.00 -45.25 30.80
CA ASP A 110 3.77 -46.05 30.75
C ASP A 110 2.50 -45.19 30.67
N TYR A 111 2.56 -43.97 31.20
CA TYR A 111 1.46 -43.00 31.26
C TYR A 111 1.94 -41.60 30.86
N ILE A 112 1.03 -40.78 30.33
CA ILE A 112 1.26 -39.34 30.11
C ILE A 112 0.14 -38.51 30.75
N VAL A 113 0.51 -37.45 31.48
CA VAL A 113 -0.42 -36.44 32.01
C VAL A 113 -0.07 -35.07 31.45
N LEU A 114 -1.05 -34.42 30.83
CA LEU A 114 -0.90 -33.14 30.15
C LEU A 114 -1.22 -31.99 31.13
N TRP A 115 -0.25 -31.11 31.32
CA TRP A 115 -0.24 -29.98 32.26
C TRP A 115 0.01 -28.64 31.55
N LEU A 116 -0.41 -28.55 30.29
CA LEU A 116 -0.36 -27.32 29.50
C LEU A 116 -1.39 -26.31 30.02
N ASP A 117 -1.31 -25.04 29.65
CA ASP A 117 -2.34 -24.08 30.08
C ASP A 117 -3.71 -24.51 29.52
N CYS A 118 -4.81 -24.09 30.15
CA CYS A 118 -6.13 -24.72 29.93
C CYS A 118 -7.07 -23.93 28.99
N ASP A 119 -6.49 -23.17 28.04
CA ASP A 119 -7.19 -22.60 26.90
C ASP A 119 -7.12 -23.52 25.65
N LYS A 120 -7.79 -23.10 24.57
CA LYS A 120 -7.85 -23.84 23.30
C LYS A 120 -6.45 -24.04 22.67
N GLU A 121 -5.56 -23.05 22.80
CA GLU A 121 -4.19 -23.17 22.28
C GLU A 121 -3.42 -24.24 23.10
N GLY A 122 -3.56 -24.24 24.43
CA GLY A 122 -3.00 -25.29 25.30
C GLY A 122 -3.54 -26.70 25.02
N GLU A 123 -4.83 -26.86 24.68
CA GLU A 123 -5.38 -28.12 24.15
C GLU A 123 -4.79 -28.49 22.80
N ASN A 124 -4.57 -27.55 21.88
CA ASN A 124 -3.92 -27.83 20.60
C ASN A 124 -2.49 -28.37 20.80
N ILE A 125 -1.71 -27.73 21.68
CA ILE A 125 -0.35 -28.18 22.03
C ILE A 125 -0.37 -29.54 22.75
N CYS A 126 -1.45 -29.90 23.47
CA CYS A 126 -1.59 -31.25 24.02
C CYS A 126 -1.49 -32.32 22.91
N PHE A 127 -2.11 -32.11 21.75
CA PHE A 127 -2.05 -33.07 20.65
C PHE A 127 -0.69 -33.03 19.91
N GLU A 128 -0.02 -31.88 19.84
CA GLU A 128 1.38 -31.80 19.37
C GLU A 128 2.33 -32.63 20.27
N VAL A 129 2.14 -32.58 21.59
CA VAL A 129 2.91 -33.41 22.56
C VAL A 129 2.57 -34.89 22.42
N LEU A 130 1.29 -35.23 22.23
CA LEU A 130 0.86 -36.62 22.07
C LEU A 130 1.41 -37.26 20.78
N ASP A 131 1.40 -36.54 19.65
CA ASP A 131 1.98 -37.00 18.39
C ASP A 131 3.47 -37.36 18.54
N ALA A 132 4.24 -36.52 19.25
CA ALA A 132 5.64 -36.76 19.52
C ALA A 132 5.90 -37.93 20.50
N VAL A 133 5.03 -38.15 21.50
CA VAL A 133 5.29 -39.07 22.63
C VAL A 133 4.63 -40.43 22.48
N LEU A 134 3.39 -40.52 21.98
CA LEU A 134 2.66 -41.80 21.88
C LEU A 134 3.43 -42.90 21.12
N PRO A 135 4.15 -42.62 20.01
CA PRO A 135 4.90 -43.65 19.28
C PRO A 135 6.09 -44.27 20.05
N VAL A 136 6.53 -43.66 21.17
CA VAL A 136 7.70 -44.10 21.94
C VAL A 136 7.39 -44.58 23.36
N MET A 137 6.12 -44.51 23.79
CA MET A 137 5.66 -45.02 25.08
C MET A 137 5.68 -46.55 25.14
N ASN A 138 5.64 -47.12 26.35
CA ASN A 138 5.44 -48.56 26.53
C ASN A 138 4.04 -48.97 26.01
N PRO A 139 3.91 -50.11 25.30
CA PRO A 139 2.62 -50.59 24.84
C PRO A 139 1.63 -50.82 25.99
N ALA A 140 0.44 -50.20 25.88
CA ALA A 140 -0.64 -50.38 26.83
C ALA A 140 -1.07 -51.85 26.90
N ARG A 141 -1.14 -52.42 28.10
CA ARG A 141 -1.64 -53.78 28.30
C ARG A 141 -3.16 -53.72 28.45
N GLY A 142 -3.89 -54.46 27.60
CA GLY A 142 -5.33 -54.72 27.79
C GLY A 142 -6.26 -53.50 27.65
N GLY A 143 -5.88 -52.46 26.90
CA GLY A 143 -6.74 -51.28 26.70
C GLY A 143 -6.82 -50.33 27.90
N GLU A 144 -5.88 -50.42 28.85
CA GLU A 144 -5.73 -49.42 29.93
C GLU A 144 -5.62 -48.00 29.34
N LYS A 145 -6.34 -47.04 29.92
CA LYS A 145 -6.22 -45.61 29.60
C LYS A 145 -4.84 -45.10 29.98
N THR A 146 -4.03 -44.70 29.00
CA THR A 146 -2.65 -44.23 29.20
C THR A 146 -2.48 -42.70 29.16
N VAL A 147 -3.44 -41.97 28.60
CA VAL A 147 -3.42 -40.52 28.41
C VAL A 147 -4.40 -39.84 29.36
N PHE A 148 -3.95 -38.75 29.99
CA PHE A 148 -4.72 -37.97 30.95
C PHE A 148 -4.49 -36.47 30.76
N ARG A 149 -5.51 -35.65 31.06
CA ARG A 149 -5.43 -34.19 31.04
C ARG A 149 -5.71 -33.62 32.42
N ALA A 150 -4.80 -32.81 32.94
CA ALA A 150 -5.06 -31.97 34.12
C ALA A 150 -5.68 -30.65 33.66
N ARG A 151 -6.83 -30.27 34.22
CA ARG A 151 -7.46 -28.95 34.05
C ARG A 151 -7.32 -28.16 35.35
N PHE A 152 -6.78 -26.95 35.27
CA PHE A 152 -6.46 -26.05 36.39
C PHE A 152 -6.57 -24.59 35.93
N SER A 153 -6.71 -23.64 36.87
CA SER A 153 -6.85 -22.20 36.58
C SER A 153 -5.83 -21.32 37.31
N SER A 154 -5.00 -21.90 38.17
CA SER A 154 -3.99 -21.20 38.97
C SER A 154 -2.84 -22.13 39.35
N ILE A 155 -1.63 -21.58 39.48
CA ILE A 155 -0.45 -22.32 39.96
C ILE A 155 -0.39 -22.26 41.49
N THR A 156 -1.37 -22.92 42.14
CA THR A 156 -1.50 -22.99 43.61
C THR A 156 -1.60 -24.43 44.10
N ASP A 157 -1.17 -24.69 45.34
CA ASP A 157 -1.22 -26.04 45.94
C ASP A 157 -2.61 -26.67 45.87
N THR A 158 -3.66 -25.90 46.19
CA THR A 158 -5.06 -26.37 46.20
C THR A 158 -5.52 -26.81 44.82
N ASP A 159 -5.30 -25.99 43.80
CA ASP A 159 -5.83 -26.18 42.45
C ASP A 159 -5.04 -27.28 41.72
N ILE A 160 -3.72 -27.24 41.79
CA ILE A 160 -2.84 -28.27 41.20
C ILE A 160 -3.07 -29.65 41.84
N CYS A 161 -3.21 -29.75 43.17
CA CYS A 161 -3.55 -31.04 43.80
C CYS A 161 -4.96 -31.52 43.41
N SER A 162 -5.92 -30.60 43.26
CA SER A 162 -7.29 -30.90 42.87
C SER A 162 -7.42 -31.31 41.39
N ALA A 163 -6.56 -30.79 40.51
CA ALA A 163 -6.43 -31.22 39.12
C ALA A 163 -5.85 -32.64 39.03
N MET A 164 -4.79 -32.93 39.80
CA MET A 164 -4.18 -34.27 39.87
C MET A 164 -5.15 -35.34 40.42
N ALA A 165 -6.08 -34.95 41.30
CA ALA A 165 -7.11 -35.85 41.83
C ALA A 165 -8.29 -36.08 40.86
N ARG A 166 -8.46 -35.25 39.82
CA ARG A 166 -9.62 -35.24 38.91
C ARG A 166 -9.17 -35.10 37.45
N LEU A 167 -8.30 -36.00 37.02
CA LEU A 167 -7.77 -36.01 35.65
C LEU A 167 -8.85 -36.38 34.63
N GLY A 168 -8.98 -35.56 33.59
CA GLY A 168 -9.87 -35.75 32.45
C GLY A 168 -9.17 -36.31 31.22
N GLU A 169 -9.65 -35.89 30.06
CA GLU A 169 -9.13 -36.21 28.72
C GLU A 169 -8.86 -34.90 27.96
N PRO A 170 -7.88 -34.86 27.04
CA PRO A 170 -7.64 -33.69 26.21
C PRO A 170 -8.77 -33.54 25.17
N ASP A 171 -9.21 -32.32 24.89
CA ASP A 171 -10.33 -32.08 23.98
C ASP A 171 -9.86 -31.89 22.54
N HIS A 172 -10.11 -32.91 21.72
CA HIS A 172 -9.72 -32.91 20.31
C HIS A 172 -10.53 -31.92 19.46
N ASN A 173 -11.76 -31.58 19.87
CA ASN A 173 -12.59 -30.61 19.15
C ASN A 173 -12.07 -29.18 19.38
N GLU A 174 -11.70 -28.84 20.62
CA GLU A 174 -11.02 -27.59 20.92
C GLU A 174 -9.71 -27.47 20.11
N ALA A 175 -8.89 -28.52 20.10
CA ALA A 175 -7.66 -28.58 19.32
C ALA A 175 -7.88 -28.41 17.80
N LEU A 176 -8.89 -29.06 17.21
CA LEU A 176 -9.25 -28.91 15.80
C LEU A 176 -9.71 -27.48 15.46
N SER A 177 -10.36 -26.78 16.38
CA SER A 177 -10.76 -25.38 16.17
C SER A 177 -9.55 -24.46 16.01
N VAL A 178 -8.46 -24.71 16.75
CA VAL A 178 -7.19 -23.97 16.61
C VAL A 178 -6.50 -24.33 15.29
N ASP A 179 -6.45 -25.60 14.90
CA ASP A 179 -5.88 -26.01 13.61
C ASP A 179 -6.63 -25.36 12.44
N ALA A 180 -7.97 -25.30 12.50
CA ALA A 180 -8.77 -24.61 11.48
C ALA A 180 -8.47 -23.11 11.45
N ARG A 181 -8.35 -22.46 12.62
CA ARG A 181 -7.97 -21.04 12.72
C ARG A 181 -6.60 -20.79 12.10
N GLN A 182 -5.59 -21.59 12.45
CA GLN A 182 -4.23 -21.48 11.94
C GLN A 182 -4.19 -21.66 10.41
N GLU A 183 -4.92 -22.65 9.87
CA GLU A 183 -4.93 -22.92 8.43
C GLU A 183 -5.66 -21.83 7.63
N LEU A 184 -6.81 -21.33 8.13
CA LEU A 184 -7.53 -20.22 7.51
C LEU A 184 -6.69 -18.93 7.51
N ASP A 185 -6.13 -18.56 8.67
CA ASP A 185 -5.29 -17.36 8.81
C ASP A 185 -4.04 -17.45 7.91
N LEU A 186 -3.40 -18.62 7.82
CA LEU A 186 -2.24 -18.87 6.95
C LEU A 186 -2.59 -18.76 5.46
N ARG A 187 -3.61 -19.50 4.99
CA ARG A 187 -3.98 -19.57 3.57
C ARG A 187 -4.46 -18.23 3.05
N ILE A 188 -5.47 -17.66 3.71
CA ILE A 188 -6.07 -16.38 3.32
C ILE A 188 -5.03 -15.27 3.45
N GLY A 189 -4.31 -15.21 4.59
CA GLY A 189 -3.29 -14.20 4.84
C GLY A 189 -2.17 -14.24 3.79
N CYS A 190 -1.61 -15.42 3.50
CA CYS A 190 -0.54 -15.55 2.50
C CYS A 190 -1.00 -15.26 1.08
N ALA A 191 -2.20 -15.70 0.66
CA ALA A 191 -2.67 -15.48 -0.71
C ALA A 191 -2.80 -13.97 -1.02
N PHE A 192 -3.60 -13.25 -0.23
CA PHE A 192 -3.81 -11.82 -0.40
C PHE A 192 -2.52 -11.02 -0.16
N THR A 193 -1.69 -11.38 0.82
CA THR A 193 -0.41 -10.70 1.09
C THR A 193 0.57 -10.86 -0.06
N ARG A 194 0.85 -12.10 -0.49
CA ARG A 194 1.88 -12.36 -1.52
C ARG A 194 1.50 -11.75 -2.87
N PHE A 195 0.21 -11.82 -3.22
CA PHE A 195 -0.29 -11.14 -4.42
C PHE A 195 0.01 -9.64 -4.37
N GLN A 196 -0.42 -8.93 -3.31
CA GLN A 196 -0.21 -7.48 -3.19
C GLN A 196 1.27 -7.10 -3.06
N THR A 197 2.05 -7.78 -2.21
CA THR A 197 3.49 -7.51 -2.06
C THR A 197 4.22 -7.60 -3.39
N LYS A 198 3.86 -8.58 -4.25
CA LYS A 198 4.41 -8.78 -5.60
C LYS A 198 3.86 -7.76 -6.61
N TYR A 199 2.55 -7.49 -6.60
CA TYR A 199 1.89 -6.54 -7.50
C TYR A 199 2.41 -5.11 -7.31
N PHE A 200 2.61 -4.68 -6.06
CA PHE A 200 3.16 -3.37 -5.72
C PHE A 200 4.70 -3.34 -5.63
N GLN A 201 5.39 -4.46 -5.90
CA GLN A 201 6.84 -4.56 -5.73
C GLN A 201 7.58 -3.63 -6.70
N GLY A 202 8.20 -2.58 -6.16
CA GLY A 202 8.93 -1.63 -6.98
C GLY A 202 8.04 -0.83 -7.94
N LYS A 203 6.73 -0.71 -7.66
CA LYS A 203 5.79 0.11 -8.43
C LYS A 203 5.78 1.58 -7.97
N TYR A 204 5.82 1.79 -6.66
CA TYR A 204 5.95 3.12 -6.04
C TYR A 204 7.31 3.26 -5.36
N GLY A 205 7.89 4.46 -5.41
CA GLY A 205 9.23 4.70 -4.90
C GLY A 205 9.25 4.85 -3.38
N ASP A 206 8.26 5.53 -2.82
CA ASP A 206 8.16 5.81 -1.38
C ASP A 206 7.38 4.72 -0.61
N LEU A 207 6.95 3.65 -1.30
CA LEU A 207 6.30 2.48 -0.69
C LEU A 207 7.30 1.35 -0.47
N ASP A 208 7.37 0.86 0.76
CA ASP A 208 7.98 -0.44 1.08
C ASP A 208 6.89 -1.52 0.97
N SER A 209 6.80 -2.19 -0.19
CA SER A 209 5.74 -3.19 -0.42
C SER A 209 5.85 -4.43 0.49
N SER A 210 6.99 -4.62 1.19
CA SER A 210 7.14 -5.69 2.19
C SER A 210 6.36 -5.43 3.48
N LEU A 211 5.90 -4.20 3.70
CA LEU A 211 4.98 -3.84 4.77
C LEU A 211 3.52 -4.15 4.44
N ILE A 212 3.17 -4.35 3.16
CA ILE A 212 1.80 -4.69 2.75
C ILE A 212 1.49 -6.13 3.18
N SER A 213 0.37 -6.32 3.86
CA SER A 213 -0.14 -7.61 4.28
C SER A 213 -1.64 -7.56 4.52
N PHE A 214 -2.31 -8.66 4.23
CA PHE A 214 -3.70 -8.90 4.56
C PHE A 214 -3.79 -9.97 5.64
N GLY A 215 -4.78 -9.87 6.51
CA GLY A 215 -5.13 -10.92 7.45
C GLY A 215 -6.60 -10.83 7.82
N PRO A 216 -7.35 -11.95 7.86
CA PRO A 216 -8.81 -11.94 7.96
C PRO A 216 -9.36 -11.32 9.26
N CYS A 217 -8.55 -11.19 10.31
CA CYS A 217 -8.91 -10.41 11.50
C CYS A 217 -8.16 -9.06 11.62
N GLN A 218 -6.92 -8.96 11.10
CA GLN A 218 -6.14 -7.72 11.18
C GLN A 218 -6.75 -6.60 10.32
N THR A 219 -7.30 -6.94 9.15
CA THR A 219 -7.88 -5.95 8.22
C THR A 219 -9.16 -5.32 8.80
N PRO A 220 -10.12 -6.08 9.36
CA PRO A 220 -11.24 -5.47 10.11
C PRO A 220 -10.83 -4.69 11.37
N THR A 221 -9.79 -5.15 12.08
CA THR A 221 -9.25 -4.41 13.24
C THR A 221 -8.72 -3.03 12.83
N LEU A 222 -8.00 -2.96 11.70
CA LEU A 222 -7.57 -1.69 11.10
C LEU A 222 -8.77 -0.87 10.57
N GLY A 223 -9.78 -1.55 10.03
CA GLY A 223 -11.02 -0.97 9.52
C GLY A 223 -11.69 -0.04 10.52
N PHE A 224 -11.81 -0.44 11.80
CA PHE A 224 -12.35 0.43 12.85
C PHE A 224 -11.54 1.72 13.06
N CYS A 225 -10.21 1.65 12.98
CA CYS A 225 -9.34 2.84 13.12
C CYS A 225 -9.51 3.82 11.95
N VAL A 226 -9.64 3.29 10.72
CA VAL A 226 -9.88 4.11 9.52
C VAL A 226 -11.31 4.66 9.49
N GLU A 227 -12.32 3.87 9.86
CA GLU A 227 -13.71 4.34 10.01
C GLU A 227 -13.80 5.51 11.02
N ARG A 228 -13.02 5.47 12.11
CA ARG A 228 -12.91 6.61 13.03
C ARG A 228 -12.19 7.80 12.39
N HIS A 229 -11.11 7.58 11.65
CA HIS A 229 -10.40 8.64 10.92
C HIS A 229 -11.33 9.36 9.92
N ASP A 230 -12.08 8.61 9.13
CA ASP A 230 -12.99 9.16 8.11
C ASP A 230 -14.08 10.01 8.76
N LYS A 231 -14.66 9.54 9.86
CA LYS A 231 -15.63 10.31 10.68
C LYS A 231 -15.04 11.58 11.31
N ILE A 232 -13.73 11.67 11.48
CA ILE A 232 -13.05 12.89 11.93
C ILE A 232 -12.86 13.84 10.75
N GLN A 233 -12.42 13.34 9.59
CA GLN A 233 -12.21 14.17 8.39
C GLN A 233 -13.53 14.74 7.83
N SER A 234 -14.61 13.97 7.86
CA SER A 234 -15.93 14.39 7.36
C SER A 234 -16.75 15.22 8.36
N PHE A 235 -16.25 15.44 9.58
CA PHE A 235 -17.00 16.14 10.63
C PHE A 235 -17.07 17.65 10.36
N LYS A 236 -18.29 18.19 10.33
CA LYS A 236 -18.54 19.63 10.22
C LYS A 236 -18.97 20.17 11.59
N PRO A 237 -18.15 20.99 12.28
CA PRO A 237 -18.54 21.61 13.55
C PRO A 237 -19.76 22.51 13.39
N GLU A 238 -20.75 22.32 14.25
CA GLU A 238 -21.95 23.15 14.35
C GLU A 238 -21.86 24.04 15.58
N THR A 239 -22.13 25.33 15.41
CA THR A 239 -22.22 26.27 16.53
C THR A 239 -23.51 26.03 17.31
N TYR A 240 -23.39 26.00 18.64
CA TYR A 240 -24.52 25.90 19.55
C TYR A 240 -24.34 26.84 20.74
N TRP A 241 -25.46 27.23 21.34
CA TRP A 241 -25.50 28.12 22.48
C TRP A 241 -26.04 27.41 23.71
N VAL A 242 -25.42 27.69 24.86
CA VAL A 242 -25.84 27.23 26.18
C VAL A 242 -26.14 28.45 27.04
N LEU A 243 -27.39 28.62 27.45
CA LEU A 243 -27.75 29.61 28.45
C LEU A 243 -27.20 29.14 29.81
N GLN A 244 -26.50 30.02 30.52
CA GLN A 244 -25.91 29.71 31.82
C GLN A 244 -26.23 30.84 32.80
N ALA A 245 -26.80 30.46 33.93
CA ALA A 245 -27.12 31.37 35.03
C ALA A 245 -26.26 31.07 36.26
N LYS A 246 -26.00 32.10 37.06
CA LYS A 246 -25.47 32.00 38.42
C LYS A 246 -26.41 32.68 39.40
N VAL A 247 -26.66 32.02 40.53
CA VAL A 247 -27.46 32.56 41.63
C VAL A 247 -26.62 32.63 42.89
N ASN A 248 -26.78 33.68 43.67
CA ASN A 248 -26.01 33.89 44.90
C ASN A 248 -26.78 33.30 46.08
N ALA A 249 -26.23 32.25 46.70
CA ALA A 249 -26.81 31.61 47.87
C ALA A 249 -26.59 32.46 49.13
N ASP A 250 -25.38 32.99 49.27
CA ASP A 250 -24.90 33.86 50.35
C ASP A 250 -23.92 34.90 49.78
N LYS A 251 -23.43 35.83 50.61
CA LYS A 251 -22.56 36.94 50.17
C LYS A 251 -21.30 36.52 49.40
N ASP A 252 -20.75 35.35 49.70
CA ASP A 252 -19.51 34.83 49.11
C ASP A 252 -19.71 33.56 48.26
N ARG A 253 -20.97 33.16 47.96
CA ARG A 253 -21.26 31.86 47.36
C ARG A 253 -22.22 31.94 46.17
N SER A 254 -21.69 31.79 44.96
CA SER A 254 -22.46 31.68 43.71
C SER A 254 -22.61 30.23 43.25
N LEU A 255 -23.83 29.77 43.08
CA LEU A 255 -24.15 28.48 42.46
C LEU A 255 -24.23 28.64 40.94
N LEU A 256 -23.58 27.72 40.21
CA LEU A 256 -23.74 27.59 38.76
C LEU A 256 -24.99 26.75 38.46
N LEU A 257 -25.82 27.23 37.53
CA LEU A 257 -27.05 26.53 37.14
C LEU A 257 -26.93 25.99 35.71
N ASP A 258 -27.26 24.72 35.55
CA ASP A 258 -27.37 24.03 34.26
C ASP A 258 -28.76 24.24 33.67
N TRP A 259 -28.84 24.69 32.42
CA TRP A 259 -30.11 24.94 31.72
C TRP A 259 -30.80 23.64 31.33
N ASP A 260 -32.10 23.53 31.61
CA ASP A 260 -32.87 22.28 31.43
C ASP A 260 -32.95 21.86 29.94
N ARG A 261 -32.94 22.83 29.02
CA ARG A 261 -32.87 22.57 27.56
C ARG A 261 -31.50 22.11 27.08
N VAL A 262 -30.47 22.16 27.94
CA VAL A 262 -29.05 21.85 27.68
C VAL A 262 -28.36 22.75 26.65
N ARG A 263 -28.85 22.82 25.41
CA ARG A 263 -28.30 23.62 24.31
C ARG A 263 -29.33 23.92 23.23
N VAL A 264 -29.07 24.93 22.41
CA VAL A 264 -29.79 25.22 21.15
C VAL A 264 -28.82 25.49 20.02
N PHE A 265 -29.19 25.15 18.78
CA PHE A 265 -28.37 25.33 17.56
C PHE A 265 -28.83 26.52 16.70
N ASP A 266 -29.85 27.25 17.15
CA ASP A 266 -30.36 28.44 16.46
C ASP A 266 -30.00 29.70 17.26
N ARG A 267 -29.42 30.70 16.58
CA ARG A 267 -28.90 31.93 17.20
C ARG A 267 -30.00 32.88 17.64
N GLU A 268 -31.09 32.98 16.90
CA GLU A 268 -32.19 33.90 17.20
C GLU A 268 -33.00 33.39 18.39
N ILE A 269 -33.27 32.09 18.42
CA ILE A 269 -33.87 31.38 19.55
C ILE A 269 -32.96 31.47 20.79
N ALA A 270 -31.64 31.30 20.64
CA ALA A 270 -30.70 31.47 21.73
C ALA A 270 -30.71 32.90 22.32
N GLN A 271 -30.75 33.91 21.44
CA GLN A 271 -30.84 35.32 21.83
C GLN A 271 -32.19 35.66 22.46
N MET A 272 -33.29 35.05 21.99
CA MET A 272 -34.62 35.15 22.60
C MET A 272 -34.59 34.64 24.05
N PHE A 273 -34.05 33.43 24.29
CA PHE A 273 -33.94 32.88 25.65
C PHE A 273 -33.06 33.75 26.57
N LEU A 274 -31.95 34.32 26.05
CA LEU A 274 -31.16 35.30 26.81
C LEU A 274 -31.96 36.56 27.12
N ASN A 275 -32.69 37.13 26.15
CA ASN A 275 -33.46 38.35 26.34
C ASN A 275 -34.57 38.18 27.40
N MET A 276 -35.24 37.04 27.43
CA MET A 276 -36.27 36.70 28.41
C MET A 276 -35.74 36.43 29.83
N THR A 277 -34.44 36.21 30.01
CA THR A 277 -33.85 35.83 31.32
C THR A 277 -32.84 36.85 31.87
N LYS A 278 -32.21 37.67 31.02
CA LYS A 278 -31.15 38.62 31.39
C LYS A 278 -31.62 39.77 32.28
N LEU A 279 -32.89 40.17 32.18
CA LEU A 279 -33.44 41.28 32.99
C LEU A 279 -33.89 40.82 34.38
N GLU A 280 -34.18 39.53 34.54
CA GLU A 280 -34.63 38.94 35.80
C GLU A 280 -33.58 39.10 36.92
N LYS A 281 -34.07 39.32 38.14
CA LYS A 281 -33.24 39.55 39.34
C LYS A 281 -33.36 38.45 40.38
N GLU A 282 -34.36 37.59 40.26
CA GLU A 282 -34.65 36.53 41.23
C GLU A 282 -34.82 35.19 40.51
N ALA A 283 -34.27 34.15 41.11
CA ALA A 283 -34.47 32.76 40.71
C ALA A 283 -35.31 32.08 41.78
N GLN A 284 -36.50 31.59 41.40
CA GLN A 284 -37.42 30.95 42.34
C GLN A 284 -37.18 29.44 42.38
N VAL A 285 -37.09 28.87 43.58
CA VAL A 285 -37.00 27.42 43.79
C VAL A 285 -38.36 26.77 43.53
N GLU A 286 -38.48 26.04 42.42
CA GLU A 286 -39.70 25.32 42.07
C GLU A 286 -39.79 23.94 42.73
N ALA A 287 -38.65 23.26 42.84
CA ALA A 287 -38.57 21.92 43.43
C ALA A 287 -37.19 21.68 44.05
N THR A 288 -37.19 20.93 45.15
CA THR A 288 -35.98 20.32 45.71
C THR A 288 -36.17 18.82 45.76
N SER A 289 -35.13 18.06 45.39
CA SER A 289 -35.16 16.60 45.47
C SER A 289 -33.87 16.04 46.04
N LYS A 290 -34.01 15.03 46.90
CA LYS A 290 -32.92 14.38 47.62
C LYS A 290 -33.14 12.88 47.51
N LYS A 291 -32.26 12.20 46.77
CA LYS A 291 -32.37 10.77 46.46
C LYS A 291 -31.07 10.05 46.81
N GLU A 292 -31.13 9.04 47.68
CA GLU A 292 -30.02 8.10 47.87
C GLU A 292 -29.85 7.29 46.58
N LYS A 293 -28.60 7.18 46.10
CA LYS A 293 -28.20 6.38 44.96
C LYS A 293 -26.94 5.58 45.30
N ALA A 294 -26.75 4.47 44.60
CA ALA A 294 -25.54 3.68 44.70
C ALA A 294 -24.76 3.77 43.38
N LYS A 295 -23.44 4.02 43.46
CA LYS A 295 -22.50 3.71 42.39
C LYS A 295 -22.04 2.29 42.63
N GLN A 296 -22.45 1.39 41.73
CA GLN A 296 -22.18 -0.04 41.85
C GLN A 296 -20.67 -0.32 41.71
N ARG A 297 -20.19 -1.26 42.51
CA ARG A 297 -18.85 -1.86 42.40
C ARG A 297 -18.69 -2.58 41.04
N PRO A 298 -17.45 -2.79 40.57
CA PRO A 298 -17.20 -3.42 39.28
C PRO A 298 -17.68 -4.88 39.24
N LEU A 299 -17.85 -5.40 38.02
CA LEU A 299 -17.91 -6.84 37.76
C LEU A 299 -16.54 -7.48 38.01
N ALA A 300 -16.51 -8.81 38.16
CA ALA A 300 -15.24 -9.53 38.24
C ALA A 300 -14.41 -9.33 36.97
N LEU A 301 -13.08 -9.29 37.13
CA LEU A 301 -12.17 -8.89 36.06
C LEU A 301 -12.02 -10.01 35.02
N ASN A 302 -12.32 -9.71 33.75
CA ASN A 302 -11.99 -10.57 32.61
C ASN A 302 -10.80 -9.99 31.83
N THR A 303 -10.34 -10.71 30.80
CA THR A 303 -9.22 -10.26 29.95
C THR A 303 -9.48 -8.92 29.29
N VAL A 304 -10.67 -8.72 28.73
CA VAL A 304 -11.01 -7.51 27.98
C VAL A 304 -10.90 -6.27 28.85
N GLU A 305 -11.50 -6.28 30.04
CA GLU A 305 -11.47 -5.13 30.95
C GLU A 305 -10.05 -4.90 31.53
N MET A 306 -9.30 -5.98 31.80
CA MET A 306 -7.88 -5.88 32.17
C MET A 306 -7.07 -5.15 31.10
N LEU A 307 -7.22 -5.51 29.82
CA LEU A 307 -6.49 -4.89 28.72
C LEU A 307 -6.90 -3.42 28.50
N ARG A 308 -8.19 -3.09 28.61
CA ARG A 308 -8.69 -1.70 28.54
C ARG A 308 -8.05 -0.80 29.60
N VAL A 309 -8.05 -1.23 30.86
CA VAL A 309 -7.52 -0.42 31.97
C VAL A 309 -5.99 -0.39 31.96
N ALA A 310 -5.32 -1.49 31.57
CA ALA A 310 -3.87 -1.51 31.38
C ALA A 310 -3.43 -0.49 30.31
N SER A 311 -4.18 -0.33 29.22
CA SER A 311 -3.93 0.71 28.23
C SER A 311 -4.26 2.12 28.75
N SER A 312 -5.51 2.37 29.14
CA SER A 312 -6.01 3.71 29.46
C SER A 312 -5.40 4.33 30.71
N SER A 313 -5.09 3.50 31.72
CA SER A 313 -4.66 3.95 33.05
C SER A 313 -3.21 3.57 33.38
N LEU A 314 -2.71 2.43 32.87
CA LEU A 314 -1.32 2.01 33.12
C LEU A 314 -0.37 2.33 31.94
N GLY A 315 -0.90 2.78 30.79
CA GLY A 315 -0.09 3.12 29.62
C GLY A 315 0.51 1.91 28.90
N MET A 316 0.06 0.69 29.20
CA MET A 316 0.59 -0.57 28.64
C MET A 316 -0.18 -0.96 27.38
N GLY A 317 0.53 -1.23 26.28
CA GLY A 317 -0.10 -1.79 25.08
C GLY A 317 -0.68 -3.19 25.35
N PRO A 318 -1.76 -3.64 24.67
CA PRO A 318 -2.48 -4.86 25.02
C PRO A 318 -1.60 -6.12 25.04
N GLN A 319 -0.67 -6.26 24.09
CA GLN A 319 0.28 -7.38 24.05
C GLN A 319 1.25 -7.40 25.24
N HIS A 320 1.73 -6.22 25.68
CA HIS A 320 2.62 -6.09 26.85
C HIS A 320 1.88 -6.37 28.16
N ALA A 321 0.62 -5.92 28.26
CA ALA A 321 -0.25 -6.23 29.38
C ALA A 321 -0.51 -7.75 29.49
N MET A 322 -0.85 -8.42 28.37
CA MET A 322 -1.04 -9.87 28.35
C MET A 322 0.24 -10.65 28.73
N GLN A 323 1.40 -10.30 28.15
CA GLN A 323 2.68 -10.94 28.48
C GLN A 323 3.08 -10.73 29.96
N THR A 324 2.74 -9.58 30.54
CA THR A 324 2.96 -9.29 31.96
C THR A 324 1.99 -10.08 32.84
N ALA A 325 0.73 -10.22 32.45
CA ALA A 325 -0.25 -11.05 33.15
C ALA A 325 0.12 -12.54 33.10
N GLU A 326 0.52 -13.08 31.94
CA GLU A 326 1.01 -14.45 31.80
C GLU A 326 2.22 -14.73 32.70
N ARG A 327 3.13 -13.75 32.84
CA ARG A 327 4.28 -13.84 33.76
C ARG A 327 3.83 -13.90 35.23
N LEU A 328 2.87 -13.07 35.63
CA LEU A 328 2.29 -13.09 36.99
C LEU A 328 1.60 -14.43 37.29
N TYR A 329 0.82 -14.96 36.34
CA TYR A 329 0.18 -16.28 36.44
C TYR A 329 1.21 -17.40 36.56
N THR A 330 2.22 -17.42 35.69
CA THR A 330 3.31 -18.42 35.68
C THR A 330 4.09 -18.46 37.00
N GLN A 331 4.16 -17.32 37.70
CA GLN A 331 4.78 -17.19 39.02
C GLN A 331 3.84 -17.52 40.18
N GLY A 332 2.54 -17.75 39.92
CA GLY A 332 1.51 -18.06 40.91
C GLY A 332 0.89 -16.84 41.61
N TYR A 333 1.07 -15.63 41.08
CA TYR A 333 0.51 -14.41 41.68
C TYR A 333 -0.95 -14.14 41.29
N ILE A 334 -1.40 -14.59 40.11
CA ILE A 334 -2.79 -14.44 39.64
C ILE A 334 -3.35 -15.73 39.04
N SER A 335 -4.67 -15.82 38.90
CA SER A 335 -5.34 -16.84 38.07
C SER A 335 -5.09 -16.61 36.58
N TYR A 336 -5.48 -17.57 35.74
CA TYR A 336 -5.19 -17.52 34.30
C TYR A 336 -5.76 -16.25 33.63
N PRO A 337 -4.93 -15.45 32.91
CA PRO A 337 -5.30 -14.10 32.49
C PRO A 337 -6.04 -14.04 31.15
N ARG A 338 -6.33 -15.19 30.54
CA ARG A 338 -7.13 -15.36 29.31
C ARG A 338 -8.46 -15.98 29.69
N THR A 339 -9.44 -15.14 29.96
CA THR A 339 -10.80 -15.55 30.30
C THR A 339 -11.81 -14.48 29.89
N GLU A 340 -12.97 -14.93 29.41
CA GLU A 340 -14.13 -14.09 29.12
C GLU A 340 -15.07 -13.97 30.35
N THR A 341 -14.93 -14.87 31.32
CA THR A 341 -15.77 -14.97 32.52
C THR A 341 -15.62 -13.78 33.47
N THR A 342 -16.77 -13.22 33.86
CA THR A 342 -16.94 -12.12 34.84
C THR A 342 -17.75 -12.57 36.06
N HIS A 343 -17.89 -13.88 36.26
CA HIS A 343 -18.65 -14.52 37.33
C HIS A 343 -17.75 -15.42 38.19
N TYR A 344 -17.72 -15.22 39.51
CA TYR A 344 -17.04 -16.15 40.40
C TYR A 344 -17.87 -17.44 40.56
N PRO A 345 -17.30 -18.64 40.35
CA PRO A 345 -18.07 -19.87 40.52
C PRO A 345 -18.38 -20.10 42.01
N GLU A 346 -19.54 -20.69 42.30
CA GLU A 346 -20.09 -20.83 43.67
C GLU A 346 -19.19 -21.65 44.64
N ASN A 347 -18.23 -22.41 44.10
CA ASN A 347 -17.26 -23.20 44.85
C ASN A 347 -15.92 -22.45 45.11
N PHE A 348 -15.76 -21.21 44.64
CA PHE A 348 -14.53 -20.44 44.81
C PHE A 348 -14.46 -19.82 46.22
N ASP A 349 -13.40 -20.16 46.99
CA ASP A 349 -13.16 -19.49 48.29
C ASP A 349 -12.65 -18.06 48.07
N LEU A 350 -13.56 -17.09 48.02
CA LEU A 350 -13.24 -15.66 47.94
C LEU A 350 -12.47 -15.15 49.19
N LYS A 351 -12.62 -15.80 50.36
CA LYS A 351 -11.97 -15.35 51.60
C LYS A 351 -10.49 -15.75 51.64
N GLY A 352 -10.10 -16.84 50.99
CA GLY A 352 -8.72 -17.29 50.88
C GLY A 352 -7.79 -16.23 50.26
N PRO A 353 -7.99 -15.86 48.98
CA PRO A 353 -7.29 -14.76 48.29
C PRO A 353 -7.34 -13.45 49.07
N LEU A 354 -8.51 -13.05 49.60
CA LEU A 354 -8.65 -11.80 50.34
C LEU A 354 -7.76 -11.76 51.59
N ARG A 355 -7.68 -12.86 52.36
CA ARG A 355 -6.81 -12.94 53.55
C ARG A 355 -5.33 -12.77 53.23
N GLN A 356 -4.85 -13.26 52.08
CA GLN A 356 -3.45 -13.09 51.68
C GLN A 356 -3.08 -11.61 51.53
N GLN A 357 -4.02 -10.78 51.08
CA GLN A 357 -3.82 -9.35 50.85
C GLN A 357 -3.87 -8.50 52.14
N ALA A 358 -4.25 -9.08 53.29
CA ALA A 358 -4.48 -8.36 54.54
C ALA A 358 -3.22 -7.74 55.19
N ASN A 359 -2.03 -8.05 54.68
CA ASN A 359 -0.75 -7.56 55.22
C ASN A 359 -0.06 -6.50 54.33
N HIS A 360 -0.59 -6.18 53.14
CA HIS A 360 0.06 -5.24 52.24
C HIS A 360 -0.23 -3.77 52.65
N PRO A 361 0.78 -2.89 52.80
CA PRO A 361 0.59 -1.55 53.38
C PRO A 361 -0.48 -0.67 52.73
N TYR A 362 -0.73 -0.83 51.42
CA TYR A 362 -1.68 0.01 50.67
C TYR A 362 -3.16 -0.32 50.89
N TRP A 363 -3.49 -1.49 51.45
CA TRP A 363 -4.88 -1.95 51.58
C TRP A 363 -5.12 -2.90 52.77
N ALA A 364 -4.13 -3.12 53.63
CA ALA A 364 -4.23 -3.98 54.80
C ALA A 364 -5.44 -3.66 55.68
N ASP A 365 -5.70 -2.37 55.94
CA ASP A 365 -6.73 -1.95 56.88
C ASP A 365 -8.14 -2.13 56.29
N THR A 366 -8.37 -1.69 55.05
CA THR A 366 -9.61 -1.96 54.29
C THR A 366 -9.91 -3.47 54.20
N VAL A 367 -8.89 -4.30 53.94
CA VAL A 367 -9.04 -5.76 53.87
C VAL A 367 -9.35 -6.39 55.22
N LYS A 368 -8.68 -5.96 56.31
CA LYS A 368 -8.97 -6.44 57.67
C LYS A 368 -10.39 -6.07 58.10
N GLN A 369 -10.82 -4.84 57.81
CA GLN A 369 -12.17 -4.37 58.08
C GLN A 369 -13.21 -5.21 57.32
N LEU A 370 -13.03 -5.42 56.02
CA LEU A 370 -13.95 -6.22 55.19
C LEU A 370 -14.01 -7.69 55.63
N LEU A 371 -12.90 -8.25 56.14
CA LEU A 371 -12.88 -9.60 56.72
C LEU A 371 -13.61 -9.68 58.08
N ALA A 372 -13.64 -8.60 58.86
CA ALA A 372 -14.32 -8.52 60.15
C ALA A 372 -15.83 -8.23 60.02
N GLU A 373 -16.22 -7.30 59.14
CA GLU A 373 -17.62 -7.00 58.82
C GLU A 373 -18.29 -8.13 58.02
N GLY A 374 -17.49 -8.85 57.22
CA GLY A 374 -17.93 -9.91 56.33
C GLY A 374 -17.98 -9.44 54.87
N ILE A 375 -17.39 -10.23 53.98
CA ILE A 375 -17.37 -9.92 52.54
C ILE A 375 -18.78 -9.77 51.98
N ASN A 376 -18.96 -8.78 51.11
CA ASN A 376 -20.17 -8.67 50.30
C ASN A 376 -20.16 -9.77 49.22
N ARG A 377 -21.35 -10.21 48.79
CA ARG A 377 -21.43 -11.12 47.64
C ARG A 377 -20.96 -10.38 46.39
N PRO A 378 -20.07 -10.93 45.55
CA PRO A 378 -19.69 -10.27 44.31
C PRO A 378 -20.90 -10.13 43.37
N ARG A 379 -20.81 -9.17 42.45
CA ARG A 379 -21.88 -8.93 41.48
C ARG A 379 -21.93 -10.08 40.46
N LYS A 380 -23.13 -10.62 40.20
CA LYS A 380 -23.32 -11.65 39.19
C LYS A 380 -22.99 -11.12 37.79
N GLY A 381 -21.95 -11.66 37.17
CA GLY A 381 -21.56 -11.43 35.77
C GLY A 381 -21.97 -12.58 34.85
N HIS A 382 -21.25 -12.71 33.74
CA HIS A 382 -21.34 -13.81 32.78
C HIS A 382 -20.32 -14.90 33.12
N ASP A 383 -20.72 -16.16 32.96
CA ASP A 383 -19.89 -17.34 33.07
C ASP A 383 -19.77 -17.97 31.68
N ALA A 384 -18.56 -17.96 31.12
CA ALA A 384 -18.26 -18.51 29.81
C ALA A 384 -17.89 -20.01 29.88
N GLY A 385 -17.72 -20.57 31.08
CA GLY A 385 -17.34 -21.97 31.28
C GLY A 385 -15.85 -22.28 31.05
N ASP A 386 -15.01 -21.25 30.90
CA ASP A 386 -13.58 -21.33 30.65
C ASP A 386 -12.76 -21.39 31.95
N HIS A 387 -12.72 -20.29 32.70
CA HIS A 387 -11.87 -20.06 33.86
C HIS A 387 -12.58 -19.14 34.87
N PRO A 388 -12.21 -19.17 36.16
CA PRO A 388 -12.60 -18.11 37.10
C PRO A 388 -12.03 -16.75 36.65
N PRO A 389 -12.67 -15.63 37.04
CA PRO A 389 -12.17 -14.29 36.76
C PRO A 389 -10.73 -14.07 37.25
N ILE A 390 -10.05 -13.09 36.65
CA ILE A 390 -8.66 -12.74 36.97
C ILE A 390 -8.57 -12.23 38.41
N THR A 391 -7.91 -12.99 39.27
CA THR A 391 -7.82 -12.76 40.72
C THR A 391 -6.40 -12.94 41.26
N PRO A 392 -6.01 -12.21 42.31
CA PRO A 392 -4.73 -12.43 42.97
C PRO A 392 -4.75 -13.74 43.77
N MET A 393 -3.80 -14.64 43.49
CA MET A 393 -3.71 -15.99 44.08
C MET A 393 -2.56 -16.14 45.10
N ARG A 394 -1.66 -15.15 45.14
CA ARG A 394 -0.61 -14.97 46.16
C ARG A 394 -0.40 -13.49 46.40
N SER A 395 -0.09 -13.08 47.64
CA SER A 395 0.40 -11.74 47.97
C SER A 395 1.73 -11.45 47.27
N ALA A 396 1.96 -10.18 46.92
CA ALA A 396 3.22 -9.68 46.36
C ALA A 396 3.56 -8.30 46.92
N THR A 397 4.80 -7.85 46.70
CA THR A 397 5.26 -6.46 46.92
C THR A 397 5.91 -5.89 45.66
N GLU A 398 6.02 -4.57 45.55
CA GLU A 398 6.70 -3.93 44.40
C GLU A 398 8.17 -4.37 44.27
N ALA A 399 8.84 -4.65 45.40
CA ALA A 399 10.22 -5.13 45.43
C ALA A 399 10.40 -6.53 44.83
N GLU A 400 9.38 -7.40 44.91
CA GLU A 400 9.41 -8.75 44.32
C GLU A 400 9.12 -8.73 42.80
N LEU A 401 8.19 -7.89 42.38
CA LEU A 401 7.66 -7.88 41.01
C LEU A 401 8.39 -6.91 40.07
N GLY A 402 8.98 -5.84 40.61
CA GLY A 402 9.45 -4.71 39.83
C GLY A 402 8.30 -3.85 39.28
N SER A 403 8.58 -2.58 38.99
CA SER A 403 7.53 -1.55 38.83
C SER A 403 6.47 -1.87 37.76
N GLU A 404 6.83 -2.43 36.60
CA GLU A 404 5.84 -2.74 35.56
C GLU A 404 4.88 -3.88 35.96
N ALA A 405 5.40 -5.01 36.45
CA ALA A 405 4.55 -6.12 36.86
C ALA A 405 3.75 -5.79 38.13
N TRP A 406 4.35 -5.00 39.03
CA TRP A 406 3.67 -4.45 40.20
C TRP A 406 2.42 -3.64 39.81
N ARG A 407 2.53 -2.68 38.88
CA ARG A 407 1.42 -1.80 38.50
C ARG A 407 0.19 -2.58 37.99
N LEU A 408 0.40 -3.66 37.24
CA LEU A 408 -0.70 -4.52 36.78
C LEU A 408 -1.25 -5.40 37.93
N TYR A 409 -0.39 -6.00 38.75
CA TYR A 409 -0.79 -6.79 39.92
C TYR A 409 -1.57 -5.96 40.96
N GLU A 410 -1.14 -4.72 41.22
CA GLU A 410 -1.83 -3.78 42.10
C GLU A 410 -3.25 -3.47 41.59
N TYR A 411 -3.40 -3.20 40.28
CA TYR A 411 -4.73 -3.00 39.70
C TYR A 411 -5.62 -4.24 39.85
N ILE A 412 -5.13 -5.43 39.47
CA ILE A 412 -5.86 -6.71 39.61
C ILE A 412 -6.29 -6.92 41.08
N THR A 413 -5.39 -6.64 42.03
CA THR A 413 -5.64 -6.81 43.47
C THR A 413 -6.68 -5.82 44.00
N ARG A 414 -6.55 -4.53 43.68
CA ARG A 414 -7.53 -3.50 44.06
C ARG A 414 -8.90 -3.75 43.45
N HIS A 415 -8.95 -4.18 42.19
CA HIS A 415 -10.18 -4.53 41.50
C HIS A 415 -10.84 -5.76 42.12
N PHE A 416 -10.07 -6.81 42.46
CA PHE A 416 -10.60 -7.96 43.20
C PHE A 416 -11.21 -7.55 44.54
N ILE A 417 -10.49 -6.79 45.37
CA ILE A 417 -11.00 -6.30 46.67
C ILE A 417 -12.29 -5.48 46.45
N ALA A 418 -12.35 -4.64 45.41
CA ALA A 418 -13.53 -3.87 45.07
C ALA A 418 -14.77 -4.72 44.73
N THR A 419 -14.63 -5.88 44.06
CA THR A 419 -15.78 -6.73 43.69
C THR A 419 -16.45 -7.38 44.90
N VAL A 420 -15.69 -7.67 45.96
CA VAL A 420 -16.15 -8.23 47.24
C VAL A 420 -16.45 -7.17 48.31
N SER A 421 -16.24 -5.89 48.01
CA SER A 421 -16.61 -4.74 48.84
C SER A 421 -18.09 -4.33 48.67
N TYR A 422 -18.54 -3.38 49.47
CA TYR A 422 -19.87 -2.76 49.33
C TYR A 422 -19.89 -1.66 48.25
N ASP A 423 -21.07 -1.40 47.69
CA ASP A 423 -21.28 -0.32 46.71
C ASP A 423 -21.09 1.07 47.37
N CYS A 424 -20.63 2.04 46.58
CA CYS A 424 -20.50 3.41 47.04
C CYS A 424 -21.88 4.05 47.14
N LYS A 425 -22.30 4.46 48.34
CA LYS A 425 -23.59 5.15 48.56
C LYS A 425 -23.37 6.64 48.58
N TYR A 426 -24.17 7.36 47.82
CA TYR A 426 -24.15 8.81 47.77
C TYR A 426 -25.57 9.38 47.70
N LEU A 427 -25.70 10.60 48.19
CA LEU A 427 -26.90 11.38 48.14
C LEU A 427 -26.82 12.31 46.92
N GLN A 428 -27.76 12.17 45.98
CA GLN A 428 -27.93 13.16 44.92
C GLN A 428 -28.98 14.19 45.38
N ASN A 429 -28.53 15.43 45.56
CA ASN A 429 -29.38 16.58 45.81
C ASN A 429 -29.51 17.37 44.51
N THR A 430 -30.73 17.64 44.06
CA THR A 430 -31.01 18.47 42.88
C THR A 430 -32.03 19.55 43.26
N ILE A 431 -31.69 20.81 43.01
CA ILE A 431 -32.59 21.96 43.15
C ILE A 431 -32.95 22.45 41.74
N SER A 432 -34.24 22.66 41.50
CA SER A 432 -34.78 23.24 40.26
C SER A 432 -35.17 24.69 40.50
N PHE A 433 -34.64 25.58 39.66
CA PHE A 433 -34.87 27.01 39.69
C PHE A 433 -35.62 27.46 38.44
N ARG A 434 -36.51 28.45 38.58
CA ARG A 434 -37.10 29.19 37.47
C ARG A 434 -36.60 30.63 37.45
N ILE A 435 -36.18 31.09 36.27
CA ILE A 435 -35.76 32.47 36.00
C ILE A 435 -36.59 32.94 34.80
N GLY A 436 -37.52 33.87 35.03
CA GLY A 436 -38.51 34.25 34.00
C GLY A 436 -39.31 33.02 33.53
N PRO A 437 -39.37 32.74 32.22
CA PRO A 437 -40.03 31.55 31.67
C PRO A 437 -39.14 30.29 31.62
N GLU A 438 -37.85 30.37 31.96
CA GLU A 438 -36.88 29.28 31.75
C GLU A 438 -36.53 28.53 33.04
N HIS A 439 -36.30 27.23 32.89
CA HIS A 439 -35.97 26.31 33.98
C HIS A 439 -34.50 25.93 33.96
N PHE A 440 -33.91 25.85 35.15
CA PHE A 440 -32.52 25.46 35.38
C PHE A 440 -32.44 24.49 36.55
N THR A 441 -31.36 23.71 36.63
CA THR A 441 -31.09 22.82 37.76
C THR A 441 -29.67 23.01 38.30
N CYS A 442 -29.49 22.71 39.58
CA CYS A 442 -28.18 22.54 40.18
C CYS A 442 -28.16 21.18 40.89
N THR A 443 -27.19 20.33 40.58
CA THR A 443 -27.07 18.98 41.15
C THR A 443 -25.73 18.82 41.85
N VAL A 444 -25.76 18.36 43.10
CA VAL A 444 -24.58 18.03 43.90
C VAL A 444 -24.69 16.61 44.45
N LYS A 445 -23.55 15.91 44.50
CA LYS A 445 -23.44 14.56 45.08
C LYS A 445 -22.65 14.61 46.38
N THR A 446 -23.22 14.07 47.45
CA THR A 446 -22.54 13.96 48.76
C THR A 446 -22.37 12.47 49.09
N VAL A 447 -21.13 12.02 49.32
CA VAL A 447 -20.85 10.62 49.70
C VAL A 447 -21.42 10.34 51.09
N ILE A 448 -22.11 9.21 51.24
CA ILE A 448 -22.60 8.67 52.52
C ILE A 448 -21.63 7.60 53.02
N SER A 449 -21.26 6.66 52.14
CA SER A 449 -20.25 5.63 52.41
C SER A 449 -19.41 5.38 51.16
N PRO A 450 -18.06 5.52 51.21
CA PRO A 450 -17.19 5.30 50.05
C PRO A 450 -17.33 3.90 49.44
N GLY A 451 -17.45 2.85 50.28
CA GLY A 451 -17.49 1.47 49.81
C GLY A 451 -16.25 1.17 48.96
N PHE A 452 -16.43 0.48 47.83
CA PHE A 452 -15.33 0.10 46.94
C PHE A 452 -14.47 1.27 46.40
N THR A 453 -14.96 2.52 46.43
CA THR A 453 -14.16 3.66 45.92
C THR A 453 -13.04 4.08 46.87
N GLU A 454 -12.98 3.53 48.09
CA GLU A 454 -11.82 3.66 48.97
C GLU A 454 -10.61 2.91 48.39
N ILE A 455 -10.80 1.65 47.96
CA ILE A 455 -9.74 0.82 47.38
C ILE A 455 -9.45 1.18 45.91
N MET A 456 -10.41 1.80 45.20
CA MET A 456 -10.26 2.36 43.85
C MET A 456 -10.54 3.89 43.82
N PRO A 457 -9.62 4.75 44.31
CA PRO A 457 -9.85 6.20 44.46
C PRO A 457 -10.19 6.93 43.16
N TRP A 458 -9.70 6.47 42.01
CA TRP A 458 -10.02 7.01 40.68
C TRP A 458 -11.48 6.80 40.27
N GLN A 459 -12.24 5.98 41.01
CA GLN A 459 -13.69 5.84 40.86
C GLN A 459 -14.49 6.56 41.96
N SER A 460 -13.86 7.36 42.82
CA SER A 460 -14.57 8.16 43.83
C SER A 460 -15.60 9.11 43.20
N VAL A 461 -16.60 9.50 44.00
CA VAL A 461 -17.48 10.63 43.66
C VAL A 461 -16.71 11.90 44.01
N PRO A 462 -16.58 12.88 43.09
CA PRO A 462 -15.82 14.11 43.36
C PRO A 462 -16.43 14.87 44.54
N LEU A 463 -15.57 15.53 45.30
CA LEU A 463 -15.98 16.29 46.49
C LEU A 463 -16.48 17.66 46.05
N GLU A 464 -17.81 17.79 46.01
CA GLU A 464 -18.55 19.01 45.68
C GLU A 464 -19.07 19.66 46.97
N GLU A 465 -19.12 21.00 47.02
CA GLU A 465 -19.68 21.69 48.18
C GLU A 465 -21.20 21.41 48.33
N SER A 466 -21.68 21.13 49.54
CA SER A 466 -23.10 20.87 49.80
C SER A 466 -24.00 22.05 49.39
N LEU A 467 -25.10 21.76 48.69
CA LEU A 467 -26.08 22.79 48.31
C LEU A 467 -26.67 23.49 49.55
N PRO A 468 -27.03 24.79 49.46
CA PRO A 468 -27.72 25.48 50.54
C PRO A 468 -29.07 24.82 50.83
N THR A 469 -29.47 24.81 52.10
CA THR A 469 -30.79 24.33 52.52
C THR A 469 -31.84 25.37 52.11
N CYS A 470 -32.72 25.00 51.18
CA CYS A 470 -33.83 25.82 50.72
C CYS A 470 -35.13 25.01 50.63
N GLN A 471 -36.25 25.71 50.60
CA GLN A 471 -37.60 25.18 50.43
C GLN A 471 -38.20 25.61 49.08
N ARG A 472 -39.25 24.92 48.67
CA ARG A 472 -40.03 25.34 47.49
C ARG A 472 -40.69 26.69 47.74
N GLY A 473 -40.45 27.65 46.85
CA GLY A 473 -40.94 29.02 46.95
C GLY A 473 -39.85 30.03 47.30
N ASP A 474 -38.71 29.60 47.86
CA ASP A 474 -37.56 30.47 48.17
C ASP A 474 -37.04 31.18 46.91
N THR A 475 -36.53 32.40 47.06
CA THR A 475 -35.96 33.21 45.99
C THR A 475 -34.48 33.52 46.23
N PHE A 476 -33.66 33.34 45.21
CA PHE A 476 -32.22 33.66 45.25
C PHE A 476 -31.88 34.77 44.26
N PRO A 477 -31.03 35.75 44.63
CA PRO A 477 -30.59 36.78 43.69
C PRO A 477 -29.82 36.21 42.50
N VAL A 478 -30.22 36.59 41.29
CA VAL A 478 -29.51 36.26 40.05
C VAL A 478 -28.27 37.16 39.93
N GLY A 479 -27.08 36.56 39.96
CA GLY A 479 -25.81 37.27 39.89
C GLY A 479 -25.31 37.49 38.47
N GLU A 480 -25.44 36.49 37.60
CA GLU A 480 -24.98 36.52 36.20
C GLU A 480 -25.92 35.66 35.35
N VAL A 481 -26.36 36.16 34.19
CA VAL A 481 -26.95 35.34 33.12
C VAL A 481 -26.19 35.63 31.85
N LYS A 482 -25.67 34.60 31.21
CA LYS A 482 -24.92 34.70 29.96
C LYS A 482 -25.29 33.59 29.00
N LEU A 483 -25.12 33.87 27.72
CA LEU A 483 -25.22 32.90 26.64
C LEU A 483 -23.80 32.51 26.22
N LEU A 484 -23.46 31.24 26.39
CA LEU A 484 -22.18 30.69 25.97
C LEU A 484 -22.29 30.13 24.56
N GLU A 485 -21.65 30.79 23.61
CA GLU A 485 -21.43 30.22 22.27
C GLU A 485 -20.32 29.16 22.34
N LYS A 486 -20.58 28.01 21.71
CA LYS A 486 -19.69 26.84 21.65
C LYS A 486 -19.82 26.19 20.27
N GLN A 487 -18.92 25.28 19.94
CA GLN A 487 -19.01 24.42 18.76
C GLN A 487 -18.98 22.96 19.15
N THR A 488 -19.66 22.10 18.38
CA THR A 488 -19.51 20.65 18.51
C THR A 488 -18.09 20.25 18.11
N SER A 489 -17.46 19.39 18.91
CA SER A 489 -16.12 18.88 18.61
C SER A 489 -16.21 17.56 17.84
N PRO A 490 -15.30 17.28 16.90
CA PRO A 490 -15.18 15.95 16.31
C PRO A 490 -14.84 14.91 17.40
N PRO A 491 -15.09 13.61 17.14
CA PRO A 491 -14.50 12.56 17.97
C PRO A 491 -12.96 12.60 17.86
N ASP A 492 -12.26 11.94 18.79
CA ASP A 492 -10.82 11.69 18.67
C ASP A 492 -10.55 10.33 18.03
N TYR A 493 -9.30 10.04 17.63
CA TYR A 493 -8.88 8.71 17.19
C TYR A 493 -9.16 7.65 18.26
N LEU A 494 -9.44 6.41 17.84
CA LEU A 494 -9.71 5.31 18.77
C LEU A 494 -8.53 5.09 19.71
N THR A 495 -8.78 5.14 21.02
CA THR A 495 -7.88 4.52 21.99
C THR A 495 -7.84 3.00 21.79
N GLU A 496 -6.73 2.34 22.17
CA GLU A 496 -6.67 0.88 22.19
C GLU A 496 -7.85 0.28 23.00
N ALA A 497 -8.28 0.94 24.08
CA ALA A 497 -9.42 0.53 24.90
C ALA A 497 -10.76 0.59 24.14
N GLU A 498 -11.02 1.64 23.34
CA GLU A 498 -12.19 1.69 22.45
C GLU A 498 -12.10 0.62 21.35
N LEU A 499 -10.91 0.39 20.77
CA LEU A 499 -10.74 -0.64 19.75
C LEU A 499 -11.01 -2.06 20.29
N ILE A 500 -10.48 -2.39 21.47
CA ILE A 500 -10.82 -3.63 22.19
C ILE A 500 -12.36 -3.74 22.36
N THR A 501 -13.03 -2.63 22.68
CA THR A 501 -14.49 -2.59 22.84
C THR A 501 -15.24 -2.82 21.54
N LEU A 502 -14.76 -2.30 20.41
CA LEU A 502 -15.34 -2.56 19.10
C LEU A 502 -15.12 -4.03 18.67
N MET A 503 -13.93 -4.57 18.89
CA MET A 503 -13.63 -5.98 18.60
C MET A 503 -14.51 -6.95 19.40
N GLU A 504 -14.64 -6.76 20.72
CA GLU A 504 -15.55 -7.54 21.57
C GLU A 504 -17.01 -7.39 21.12
N LYS A 505 -17.49 -6.15 20.91
CA LYS A 505 -18.87 -5.86 20.48
C LYS A 505 -19.22 -6.54 19.15
N HIS A 506 -18.29 -6.58 18.20
CA HIS A 506 -18.50 -7.18 16.90
C HIS A 506 -18.11 -8.67 16.86
N GLY A 507 -17.64 -9.24 17.97
CA GLY A 507 -17.26 -10.65 18.09
C GLY A 507 -16.18 -11.04 17.10
N ILE A 508 -15.06 -10.32 17.10
CA ILE A 508 -13.81 -10.67 16.41
C ILE A 508 -12.62 -10.63 17.38
N GLY A 509 -11.65 -11.49 17.18
CA GLY A 509 -10.52 -11.67 18.11
C GLY A 509 -10.91 -12.38 19.40
N THR A 510 -11.89 -13.30 19.38
CA THR A 510 -12.27 -14.13 20.54
C THR A 510 -11.10 -14.96 21.10
N ASP A 511 -11.32 -15.66 22.21
CA ASP A 511 -10.30 -16.55 22.81
C ASP A 511 -8.99 -15.79 23.15
N ALA A 512 -9.15 -14.58 23.69
CA ALA A 512 -8.06 -13.66 24.08
C ALA A 512 -7.06 -13.30 22.95
N SER A 513 -7.46 -13.39 21.67
CA SER A 513 -6.60 -13.07 20.52
C SER A 513 -6.56 -11.57 20.13
N ILE A 514 -7.50 -10.75 20.62
CA ILE A 514 -7.50 -9.26 20.51
C ILE A 514 -6.10 -8.60 20.59
N PRO A 515 -5.29 -8.81 21.67
CA PRO A 515 -3.99 -8.15 21.81
C PRO A 515 -3.02 -8.45 20.67
N VAL A 516 -3.08 -9.65 20.07
CA VAL A 516 -2.24 -10.05 18.94
C VAL A 516 -2.62 -9.25 17.70
N HIS A 517 -3.91 -9.15 17.38
CA HIS A 517 -4.38 -8.43 16.19
C HIS A 517 -4.13 -6.92 16.27
N ILE A 518 -4.34 -6.30 17.44
CA ILE A 518 -4.00 -4.88 17.66
C ILE A 518 -2.48 -4.68 17.54
N ASN A 519 -1.67 -5.55 18.14
CA ASN A 519 -0.22 -5.47 18.02
C ASN A 519 0.27 -5.66 16.56
N ASN A 520 -0.37 -6.53 15.78
CA ASN A 520 0.00 -6.75 14.39
C ASN A 520 -0.18 -5.49 13.53
N ILE A 521 -1.31 -4.77 13.65
CA ILE A 521 -1.52 -3.53 12.87
C ILE A 521 -0.56 -2.40 13.28
N CYS A 522 -0.12 -2.37 14.54
CA CYS A 522 0.95 -1.48 15.02
C CYS A 522 2.32 -1.89 14.45
N GLN A 523 2.69 -3.18 14.53
CA GLN A 523 3.98 -3.69 14.04
C GLN A 523 4.13 -3.57 12.51
N ARG A 524 3.02 -3.66 11.76
CA ARG A 524 2.97 -3.42 10.31
C ARG A 524 2.94 -1.94 9.93
N ASN A 525 2.94 -1.03 10.91
CA ASN A 525 2.89 0.42 10.72
C ASN A 525 1.65 0.89 9.93
N TYR A 526 0.50 0.23 10.13
CA TYR A 526 -0.80 0.70 9.62
C TYR A 526 -1.46 1.70 10.56
N VAL A 527 -1.10 1.67 11.84
CA VAL A 527 -1.44 2.67 12.86
C VAL A 527 -0.20 3.06 13.66
N VAL A 528 -0.16 4.30 14.13
CA VAL A 528 0.82 4.80 15.10
C VAL A 528 0.12 5.10 16.43
N VAL A 529 0.77 4.74 17.54
CA VAL A 529 0.28 5.02 18.89
C VAL A 529 0.67 6.46 19.28
N GLU A 530 -0.31 7.37 19.32
CA GLU A 530 -0.14 8.72 19.83
C GLU A 530 -0.34 8.80 21.37
N SER A 531 -0.17 10.00 21.94
CA SER A 531 -0.48 10.30 23.33
C SER A 531 -1.90 9.87 23.73
N GLY A 532 -2.07 9.39 24.97
CA GLY A 532 -3.34 8.78 25.40
C GLY A 532 -3.61 7.39 24.81
N ARG A 533 -2.60 6.77 24.16
CA ARG A 533 -2.70 5.45 23.48
C ARG A 533 -3.78 5.41 22.41
N ARG A 534 -3.90 6.52 21.67
CA ARG A 534 -4.77 6.68 20.50
C ARG A 534 -4.09 6.07 19.27
N LEU A 535 -4.84 5.33 18.47
CA LEU A 535 -4.40 4.61 17.28
C LEU A 535 -4.76 5.42 16.05
N LYS A 536 -3.77 6.16 15.52
CA LYS A 536 -3.92 6.98 14.32
C LYS A 536 -3.51 6.18 13.09
N PRO A 537 -4.39 5.97 12.10
CA PRO A 537 -4.02 5.35 10.83
C PRO A 537 -2.88 6.09 10.12
N THR A 538 -1.95 5.33 9.54
CA THR A 538 -0.95 5.85 8.60
C THR A 538 -1.55 5.92 7.19
N ASN A 539 -0.92 6.68 6.28
CA ASN A 539 -1.35 6.75 4.88
C ASN A 539 -1.50 5.34 4.27
N LEU A 540 -0.57 4.42 4.55
CA LEU A 540 -0.67 3.03 4.09
C LEU A 540 -1.88 2.31 4.69
N GLY A 541 -2.15 2.48 5.99
CA GLY A 541 -3.30 1.87 6.65
C GLY A 541 -4.64 2.36 6.08
N ILE A 542 -4.76 3.68 5.84
CA ILE A 542 -5.94 4.31 5.25
C ILE A 542 -6.18 3.77 3.84
N VAL A 543 -5.17 3.86 2.97
CA VAL A 543 -5.25 3.42 1.56
C VAL A 543 -5.57 1.93 1.44
N LEU A 544 -4.98 1.09 2.29
CA LEU A 544 -5.31 -0.32 2.33
C LEU A 544 -6.79 -0.53 2.64
N VAL A 545 -7.30 0.07 3.73
CA VAL A 545 -8.73 -0.08 4.09
C VAL A 545 -9.65 0.47 2.99
N HIS A 546 -9.40 1.68 2.49
CA HIS A 546 -10.23 2.29 1.45
C HIS A 546 -10.21 1.48 0.15
N GLY A 547 -9.05 0.97 -0.26
CA GLY A 547 -8.92 0.11 -1.45
C GLY A 547 -9.61 -1.25 -1.28
N TYR A 548 -9.46 -1.90 -0.12
CA TYR A 548 -10.20 -3.13 0.17
C TYR A 548 -11.71 -2.86 0.17
N TYR A 549 -12.17 -1.77 0.78
CA TYR A 549 -13.58 -1.42 0.89
C TYR A 549 -14.20 -1.05 -0.48
N LYS A 550 -13.45 -0.34 -1.33
CA LYS A 550 -13.86 0.00 -2.71
C LYS A 550 -14.02 -1.25 -3.59
N ILE A 551 -13.19 -2.27 -3.37
CA ILE A 551 -13.28 -3.55 -4.07
C ILE A 551 -14.40 -4.41 -3.47
N ASP A 552 -14.28 -4.78 -2.20
CA ASP A 552 -15.22 -5.64 -1.47
C ASP A 552 -15.23 -5.25 0.02
N ALA A 553 -16.30 -4.54 0.42
CA ALA A 553 -16.50 -4.09 1.79
C ALA A 553 -16.44 -5.22 2.84
N GLU A 554 -16.76 -6.46 2.49
CA GLU A 554 -16.71 -7.59 3.43
C GLU A 554 -15.27 -8.03 3.79
N LEU A 555 -14.25 -7.55 3.07
CA LEU A 555 -12.83 -7.71 3.46
C LEU A 555 -12.42 -6.81 4.63
N VAL A 556 -13.20 -5.74 4.89
CA VAL A 556 -12.97 -4.76 5.96
C VAL A 556 -14.02 -4.88 7.06
N LEU A 557 -15.29 -5.12 6.71
CA LEU A 557 -16.35 -5.25 7.71
C LEU A 557 -16.12 -6.50 8.57
N PRO A 558 -16.31 -6.42 9.91
CA PRO A 558 -16.06 -7.54 10.82
C PRO A 558 -17.03 -8.73 10.64
N THR A 559 -18.06 -8.58 9.80
CA THR A 559 -19.16 -9.53 9.60
C THR A 559 -18.67 -10.94 9.24
N ILE A 560 -17.83 -11.08 8.21
CA ILE A 560 -17.31 -12.38 7.77
C ILE A 560 -16.43 -13.00 8.86
N ARG A 561 -15.52 -12.23 9.45
CA ARG A 561 -14.64 -12.75 10.51
C ARG A 561 -15.42 -13.21 11.73
N SER A 562 -16.46 -12.49 12.14
CA SER A 562 -17.32 -12.88 13.26
C SER A 562 -18.10 -14.16 12.97
N ALA A 563 -18.55 -14.37 11.73
CA ALA A 563 -19.17 -15.62 11.32
C ALA A 563 -18.18 -16.80 11.37
N VAL A 564 -16.94 -16.60 10.92
CA VAL A 564 -15.88 -17.61 10.99
C VAL A 564 -15.52 -17.95 12.44
N GLU A 565 -15.29 -16.97 13.32
CA GLU A 565 -14.98 -17.23 14.74
C GLU A 565 -16.12 -17.96 15.47
N LYS A 566 -17.39 -17.66 15.13
CA LYS A 566 -18.54 -18.44 15.62
C LYS A 566 -18.52 -19.89 15.11
N GLN A 567 -18.17 -20.14 13.85
CA GLN A 567 -18.03 -21.50 13.31
C GLN A 567 -16.86 -22.27 13.96
N LEU A 568 -15.73 -21.61 14.21
CA LEU A 568 -14.61 -22.18 14.96
C LEU A 568 -15.04 -22.58 16.39
N ASN A 569 -15.82 -21.75 17.07
CA ASN A 569 -16.37 -22.09 18.39
C ASN A 569 -17.41 -23.23 18.34
N LEU A 570 -18.12 -23.40 17.21
CA LEU A 570 -18.99 -24.58 17.00
C LEU A 570 -18.18 -25.86 16.74
N ILE A 571 -17.00 -25.79 16.09
CA ILE A 571 -16.06 -26.92 16.03
C ILE A 571 -15.64 -27.29 17.46
N ALA A 572 -15.17 -26.33 18.25
CA ALA A 572 -14.74 -26.56 19.64
C ALA A 572 -15.81 -27.26 20.49
N GLN A 573 -17.10 -26.90 20.29
CA GLN A 573 -18.24 -27.52 20.99
C GLN A 573 -18.71 -28.86 20.39
N GLY A 574 -18.05 -29.40 19.36
CA GLY A 574 -18.47 -30.61 18.66
C GLY A 574 -19.79 -30.48 17.87
N LYS A 575 -20.18 -29.24 17.51
CA LYS A 575 -21.45 -28.90 16.83
C LYS A 575 -21.29 -28.58 15.34
N ALA A 576 -20.07 -28.46 14.84
CA ALA A 576 -19.74 -28.29 13.43
C ALA A 576 -18.54 -29.15 13.06
N ASP A 577 -18.50 -29.66 11.82
CA ASP A 577 -17.37 -30.44 11.32
C ASP A 577 -16.19 -29.55 10.89
N PHE A 578 -14.99 -29.95 11.29
CA PHE A 578 -13.74 -29.27 10.98
C PHE A 578 -13.50 -29.10 9.47
N ARG A 579 -13.69 -30.16 8.67
CA ARG A 579 -13.40 -30.13 7.23
C ARG A 579 -14.43 -29.31 6.47
N GLN A 580 -15.70 -29.40 6.87
CA GLN A 580 -16.79 -28.65 6.28
C GLN A 580 -16.62 -27.14 6.46
N VAL A 581 -16.31 -26.69 7.70
CA VAL A 581 -16.05 -25.27 8.00
C VAL A 581 -14.82 -24.75 7.25
N LEU A 582 -13.74 -25.53 7.24
CA LEU A 582 -12.49 -25.17 6.54
C LEU A 582 -12.74 -25.01 5.04
N GLY A 583 -13.35 -26.01 4.39
CA GLY A 583 -13.64 -25.98 2.95
C GLY A 583 -14.59 -24.83 2.57
N HIS A 584 -15.72 -24.70 3.28
CA HIS A 584 -16.69 -23.62 3.04
C HIS A 584 -16.07 -22.22 3.16
N THR A 585 -15.26 -22.00 4.19
CA THR A 585 -14.62 -20.69 4.41
C THR A 585 -13.55 -20.41 3.34
N LEU A 586 -12.73 -21.42 2.99
CA LEU A 586 -11.72 -21.26 1.94
C LEU A 586 -12.35 -21.01 0.57
N ASP A 587 -13.48 -21.64 0.23
CA ASP A 587 -14.20 -21.39 -1.03
C ASP A 587 -14.74 -19.96 -1.12
N ILE A 588 -15.30 -19.42 -0.03
CA ILE A 588 -15.74 -18.01 0.04
C ILE A 588 -14.55 -17.07 -0.19
N PHE A 589 -13.46 -17.25 0.57
CA PHE A 589 -12.30 -16.37 0.45
C PHE A 589 -11.54 -16.54 -0.86
N LYS A 590 -11.59 -17.71 -1.50
CA LYS A 590 -11.04 -17.95 -2.83
C LYS A 590 -11.82 -17.19 -3.91
N ARG A 591 -13.16 -17.22 -3.86
CA ARG A 591 -14.02 -16.41 -4.76
C ARG A 591 -13.75 -14.91 -4.57
N LYS A 592 -13.71 -14.44 -3.33
CA LYS A 592 -13.34 -13.05 -3.00
C LYS A 592 -11.92 -12.70 -3.45
N PHE A 593 -10.96 -13.64 -3.38
CA PHE A 593 -9.60 -13.43 -3.86
C PHE A 593 -9.54 -13.27 -5.38
N HIS A 594 -10.22 -14.11 -6.17
CA HIS A 594 -10.28 -13.94 -7.62
C HIS A 594 -10.88 -12.58 -7.98
N TYR A 595 -12.05 -12.24 -7.41
CA TYR A 595 -12.67 -10.92 -7.62
C TYR A 595 -11.79 -9.74 -7.17
N PHE A 596 -11.00 -9.90 -6.10
CA PHE A 596 -10.03 -8.90 -5.64
C PHE A 596 -8.85 -8.73 -6.60
N VAL A 597 -8.38 -9.82 -7.23
CA VAL A 597 -7.34 -9.80 -8.26
C VAL A 597 -7.86 -9.10 -9.52
N ASP A 598 -9.08 -9.43 -9.96
CA ASP A 598 -9.72 -8.84 -11.13
C ASP A 598 -10.00 -7.33 -10.92
N SER A 599 -10.36 -6.94 -9.70
CA SER A 599 -10.70 -5.56 -9.32
C SER A 599 -9.53 -4.75 -8.73
N ILE A 600 -8.28 -5.24 -8.82
CA ILE A 600 -7.12 -4.65 -8.12
C ILE A 600 -6.86 -3.17 -8.45
N ALA A 601 -7.32 -2.71 -9.62
CA ALA A 601 -7.28 -1.31 -10.03
C ALA A 601 -7.86 -0.35 -8.96
N GLY A 602 -8.94 -0.75 -8.27
CA GLY A 602 -9.57 0.08 -7.23
C GLY A 602 -8.66 0.38 -6.02
N MET A 603 -7.70 -0.49 -5.71
CA MET A 603 -6.65 -0.19 -4.72
C MET A 603 -5.45 0.51 -5.35
N ASP A 604 -5.09 0.14 -6.57
CA ASP A 604 -3.94 0.69 -7.30
C ASP A 604 -4.06 2.20 -7.55
N GLU A 605 -5.27 2.65 -7.90
CA GLU A 605 -5.62 4.07 -8.04
C GLU A 605 -5.27 4.88 -6.78
N LEU A 606 -5.71 4.40 -5.61
CA LEU A 606 -5.52 5.04 -4.30
C LEU A 606 -4.07 4.97 -3.82
N MET A 607 -3.39 3.85 -4.10
CA MET A 607 -1.96 3.69 -3.84
C MET A 607 -1.15 4.74 -4.60
N GLU A 608 -1.44 4.98 -5.88
CA GLU A 608 -0.68 5.94 -6.69
C GLU A 608 -1.06 7.41 -6.42
N VAL A 609 -2.24 7.70 -5.85
CA VAL A 609 -2.52 9.04 -5.28
C VAL A 609 -1.67 9.28 -4.02
N SER A 610 -1.41 8.23 -3.24
CA SER A 610 -0.82 8.34 -1.89
C SER A 610 0.68 8.08 -1.84
N PHE A 611 1.23 7.40 -2.85
CA PHE A 611 2.64 7.04 -2.97
C PHE A 611 3.20 7.44 -4.33
N SER A 612 4.27 8.23 -4.30
CA SER A 612 4.98 8.68 -5.50
C SER A 612 5.44 7.51 -6.40
N PRO A 613 5.26 7.59 -7.73
CA PRO A 613 5.91 6.69 -8.69
C PRO A 613 7.44 6.78 -8.61
N LEU A 614 8.17 5.73 -9.03
CA LEU A 614 9.65 5.70 -8.95
C LEU A 614 10.31 6.87 -9.68
N ALA A 615 9.73 7.32 -10.80
CA ALA A 615 10.22 8.48 -11.54
C ALA A 615 10.14 9.79 -10.75
N ALA A 616 9.20 9.92 -9.81
CA ALA A 616 9.07 11.06 -8.91
C ALA A 616 9.99 10.94 -7.68
N THR A 617 10.05 9.75 -7.05
CA THR A 617 10.77 9.51 -5.80
C THR A 617 12.29 9.56 -5.90
N GLY A 618 12.93 9.99 -4.80
CA GLY A 618 14.33 9.73 -4.52
C GLY A 618 15.23 10.94 -4.75
N LYS A 619 16.42 10.90 -4.17
CA LYS A 619 17.39 12.02 -4.23
C LYS A 619 18.39 11.77 -5.36
N PRO A 620 18.69 12.76 -6.23
CA PRO A 620 19.79 12.64 -7.20
C PRO A 620 21.08 12.17 -6.51
N LEU A 621 21.70 11.10 -7.01
CA LEU A 621 22.90 10.53 -6.39
C LEU A 621 24.05 10.23 -7.36
N SER A 622 23.77 9.64 -8.53
CA SER A 622 24.79 9.25 -9.52
C SER A 622 24.22 9.40 -10.93
N ARG A 623 25.05 9.63 -11.94
CA ARG A 623 24.63 9.76 -13.35
C ARG A 623 24.50 8.41 -14.05
N CYS A 624 23.46 8.31 -14.87
CA CYS A 624 23.25 7.19 -15.78
C CYS A 624 24.23 7.29 -16.96
N GLY A 625 24.93 6.21 -17.30
CA GLY A 625 25.86 6.21 -18.44
C GLY A 625 25.17 6.27 -19.81
N LYS A 626 23.90 5.88 -19.91
CA LYS A 626 23.11 5.93 -21.15
C LYS A 626 22.67 7.33 -21.58
N CYS A 627 22.44 8.25 -20.63
CA CYS A 627 21.91 9.59 -20.92
C CYS A 627 22.57 10.73 -20.13
N HIS A 628 23.56 10.42 -19.30
CA HIS A 628 24.34 11.34 -18.44
C HIS A 628 23.53 12.23 -17.48
N ARG A 629 22.21 11.97 -17.32
CA ARG A 629 21.34 12.58 -16.31
C ARG A 629 21.45 11.86 -14.97
N PHE A 630 21.16 12.59 -13.89
CA PHE A 630 21.15 12.02 -12.55
C PHE A 630 20.04 10.98 -12.39
N MET A 631 20.43 9.81 -11.88
CA MET A 631 19.56 8.79 -11.32
C MET A 631 19.21 9.16 -9.87
N LYS A 632 17.96 8.94 -9.51
CA LYS A 632 17.44 9.14 -8.15
C LYS A 632 17.70 7.90 -7.32
N TYR A 633 18.34 8.08 -6.17
CA TYR A 633 18.47 7.03 -5.15
C TYR A 633 17.20 6.96 -4.31
N ILE A 634 16.58 5.79 -4.34
CA ILE A 634 15.38 5.44 -3.60
C ILE A 634 15.80 4.58 -2.41
N GLN A 635 15.60 5.10 -1.21
CA GLN A 635 16.04 4.49 0.05
C GLN A 635 15.01 3.51 0.64
N ALA A 636 13.73 3.57 0.21
CA ALA A 636 12.72 2.59 0.54
C ALA A 636 13.16 1.19 0.07
N LYS A 637 12.86 0.15 0.84
CA LYS A 637 13.37 -1.20 0.54
C LYS A 637 12.59 -1.84 -0.62
N PRO A 638 13.25 -2.66 -1.47
CA PRO A 638 14.71 -2.77 -1.61
C PRO A 638 15.32 -1.49 -2.19
N SER A 639 16.48 -1.06 -1.67
CA SER A 639 17.14 0.17 -2.13
C SER A 639 17.59 0.05 -3.60
N ARG A 640 17.41 1.14 -4.36
CA ARG A 640 17.51 1.14 -5.82
C ARG A 640 17.89 2.52 -6.37
N LEU A 641 18.50 2.54 -7.56
CA LEU A 641 18.69 3.75 -8.37
C LEU A 641 17.70 3.71 -9.53
N HIS A 642 17.02 4.82 -9.80
CA HIS A 642 16.09 4.93 -10.92
C HIS A 642 16.47 6.11 -11.82
N CYS A 643 16.61 5.85 -13.12
CA CYS A 643 16.87 6.88 -14.13
C CYS A 643 15.55 7.36 -14.74
N SER A 644 15.05 8.52 -14.30
CA SER A 644 13.77 9.08 -14.75
C SER A 644 13.70 9.46 -16.24
N HIS A 645 14.82 9.38 -16.97
CA HIS A 645 14.89 9.71 -18.41
C HIS A 645 15.04 8.46 -19.30
N CYS A 646 15.71 7.41 -18.81
CA CYS A 646 15.74 6.10 -19.49
C CYS A 646 14.60 5.17 -19.03
N ASP A 647 13.85 5.56 -18.00
CA ASP A 647 12.86 4.74 -17.27
C ASP A 647 13.41 3.39 -16.76
N GLU A 648 14.71 3.33 -16.49
CA GLU A 648 15.39 2.12 -16.01
C GLU A 648 15.69 2.16 -14.51
N THR A 649 15.46 1.04 -13.84
CA THR A 649 15.69 0.87 -12.40
C THR A 649 16.77 -0.17 -12.14
N TYR A 650 17.83 0.22 -11.43
CA TYR A 650 18.98 -0.61 -11.07
C TYR A 650 18.89 -0.98 -9.59
N THR A 651 18.88 -2.27 -9.29
CA THR A 651 18.95 -2.73 -7.89
C THR A 651 20.34 -2.47 -7.32
N LEU A 652 20.40 -2.29 -5.99
CA LEU A 652 21.64 -2.08 -5.26
C LEU A 652 21.85 -3.16 -4.19
N PRO A 653 23.08 -3.35 -3.67
CA PRO A 653 23.29 -4.25 -2.55
C PRO A 653 22.55 -3.75 -1.31
N GLN A 654 21.80 -4.66 -0.68
CA GLN A 654 20.96 -4.36 0.48
C GLN A 654 21.79 -4.32 1.78
N ASN A 655 21.15 -3.94 2.89
CA ASN A 655 21.74 -3.99 4.25
C ASN A 655 23.08 -3.25 4.42
N GLY A 656 23.25 -2.13 3.72
CA GLY A 656 24.40 -1.23 3.87
C GLY A 656 24.06 0.19 3.44
N THR A 657 25.03 1.09 3.59
CA THR A 657 24.93 2.49 3.14
C THR A 657 25.43 2.62 1.71
N ILE A 658 24.72 3.41 0.89
CA ILE A 658 25.08 3.73 -0.50
C ILE A 658 25.47 5.20 -0.57
N LYS A 659 26.58 5.51 -1.25
CA LYS A 659 27.05 6.89 -1.53
C LYS A 659 27.61 6.99 -2.94
N LEU A 660 27.64 8.19 -3.52
CA LEU A 660 28.37 8.46 -4.76
C LEU A 660 29.88 8.22 -4.54
N TYR A 661 30.54 7.53 -5.49
CA TYR A 661 31.95 7.20 -5.36
C TYR A 661 32.85 8.09 -6.23
N LYS A 662 33.30 9.22 -5.64
CA LYS A 662 34.32 10.13 -6.20
C LYS A 662 34.01 10.68 -7.61
N GLU A 663 32.75 10.64 -8.06
CA GLU A 663 32.32 10.97 -9.44
C GLU A 663 33.05 10.16 -10.53
N LEU A 664 33.65 9.02 -10.16
CA LEU A 664 34.32 8.12 -11.09
C LEU A 664 33.27 7.34 -11.89
N ARG A 665 33.57 7.07 -13.15
CA ARG A 665 32.70 6.34 -14.07
C ARG A 665 33.26 4.97 -14.40
N CYS A 666 32.36 4.03 -14.73
CA CYS A 666 32.77 2.74 -15.25
C CYS A 666 33.31 2.88 -16.68
N PRO A 667 34.51 2.34 -17.00
CA PRO A 667 35.09 2.46 -18.34
C PRO A 667 34.41 1.58 -19.40
N LEU A 668 33.35 0.84 -19.04
CA LEU A 668 32.58 -0.04 -19.93
C LEU A 668 31.28 0.59 -20.43
N ASP A 669 30.60 1.34 -19.55
CA ASP A 669 29.20 1.77 -19.75
C ASP A 669 28.96 3.24 -19.37
N ASP A 670 30.00 3.98 -18.95
CA ASP A 670 29.99 5.38 -18.48
C ASP A 670 29.09 5.68 -17.26
N PHE A 671 28.54 4.67 -16.57
CA PHE A 671 27.78 4.92 -15.34
C PHE A 671 28.69 5.41 -14.21
N GLU A 672 28.25 6.43 -13.47
CA GLU A 672 28.92 6.84 -12.23
C GLU A 672 28.84 5.73 -11.18
N LEU A 673 30.00 5.45 -10.57
CA LEU A 673 30.14 4.41 -9.56
C LEU A 673 29.53 4.85 -8.23
N VAL A 674 28.95 3.88 -7.51
CA VAL A 674 28.51 4.07 -6.13
C VAL A 674 29.29 3.17 -5.17
N LEU A 675 29.50 3.65 -3.96
CA LEU A 675 30.17 2.93 -2.88
C LEU A 675 29.10 2.31 -1.98
N TRP A 676 29.14 0.99 -1.82
CA TRP A 676 28.40 0.30 -0.76
C TRP A 676 29.33 0.06 0.45
N SER A 677 28.78 0.20 1.66
CA SER A 677 29.48 -0.15 2.90
C SER A 677 28.54 -0.71 3.96
N SER A 678 28.92 -1.83 4.59
CA SER A 678 28.17 -2.44 5.70
C SER A 678 28.48 -1.83 7.09
N GLY A 679 29.25 -0.75 7.15
CA GLY A 679 29.57 -0.02 8.39
C GLY A 679 31.07 0.12 8.65
N SER A 680 31.44 0.78 9.75
CA SER A 680 32.84 1.17 10.04
C SER A 680 33.82 0.00 10.16
N ARG A 681 33.38 -1.12 10.74
CA ARG A 681 34.14 -2.40 10.81
C ARG A 681 33.75 -3.39 9.69
N GLY A 682 32.87 -2.98 8.79
CA GLY A 682 32.37 -3.80 7.70
C GLY A 682 33.23 -3.74 6.45
N LYS A 683 32.75 -4.41 5.39
CA LYS A 683 33.28 -4.31 4.03
C LYS A 683 32.83 -3.01 3.36
N SER A 684 33.63 -2.55 2.42
CA SER A 684 33.29 -1.50 1.46
C SER A 684 33.79 -1.90 0.08
N TYR A 685 33.02 -1.61 -0.97
CA TYR A 685 33.48 -1.74 -2.35
C TYR A 685 32.71 -0.81 -3.29
N PRO A 686 33.36 -0.25 -4.33
CA PRO A 686 32.68 0.44 -5.41
C PRO A 686 31.96 -0.56 -6.32
N LEU A 687 30.85 -0.13 -6.93
CA LEU A 687 30.11 -0.89 -7.93
C LEU A 687 29.54 0.05 -9.01
N CYS A 688 29.51 -0.43 -10.25
CA CYS A 688 28.75 0.20 -11.32
C CYS A 688 27.28 -0.26 -11.23
N PRO A 689 26.30 0.66 -11.14
CA PRO A 689 24.88 0.30 -11.11
C PRO A 689 24.42 -0.56 -12.30
N TYR A 690 24.98 -0.33 -13.48
CA TYR A 690 24.65 -1.08 -14.68
C TYR A 690 25.25 -2.49 -14.66
N CYS A 691 26.58 -2.64 -14.56
CA CYS A 691 27.25 -3.95 -14.47
C CYS A 691 26.73 -4.84 -13.32
N TYR A 692 26.34 -4.24 -12.18
CA TYR A 692 25.76 -4.98 -11.04
C TYR A 692 24.43 -5.68 -11.41
N ASN A 693 23.65 -5.06 -12.30
CA ASN A 693 22.35 -5.54 -12.76
C ASN A 693 22.42 -6.34 -14.06
N HIS A 694 23.35 -5.98 -14.94
CA HIS A 694 23.59 -6.50 -16.28
C HIS A 694 25.08 -6.85 -16.42
N PRO A 695 25.51 -8.05 -15.96
CA PRO A 695 26.92 -8.43 -16.01
C PRO A 695 27.44 -8.45 -17.46
N PRO A 696 28.52 -7.72 -17.77
CA PRO A 696 29.05 -7.64 -19.14
C PRO A 696 29.83 -8.89 -19.60
N PHE A 697 30.18 -9.80 -18.69
CA PHE A 697 31.01 -10.98 -18.99
C PHE A 697 30.37 -12.28 -18.48
N ARG A 698 30.69 -13.42 -19.12
CA ARG A 698 30.08 -14.74 -18.80
C ARG A 698 30.44 -15.26 -17.40
N ASP A 699 31.60 -14.88 -16.90
CA ASP A 699 32.15 -15.17 -15.58
C ASP A 699 31.55 -14.27 -14.47
N MET A 700 30.98 -13.12 -14.83
CA MET A 700 30.34 -12.20 -13.89
C MET A 700 28.84 -12.52 -13.75
N LYS A 701 28.36 -12.60 -12.50
CA LYS A 701 26.95 -12.86 -12.15
C LYS A 701 26.28 -11.59 -11.63
N LYS A 702 24.95 -11.53 -11.75
CA LYS A 702 24.15 -10.41 -11.23
C LYS A 702 24.37 -10.29 -9.72
N GLY A 703 24.65 -9.08 -9.25
CA GLY A 703 24.95 -8.78 -7.85
C GLY A 703 26.43 -8.71 -7.48
N MET A 704 27.36 -8.80 -8.45
CA MET A 704 28.81 -8.67 -8.23
C MET A 704 29.27 -7.20 -8.30
N GLY A 705 30.17 -6.81 -7.39
CA GLY A 705 30.75 -5.45 -7.31
C GLY A 705 31.93 -5.24 -8.27
N CYS A 706 32.48 -4.01 -8.35
CA CYS A 706 33.65 -3.77 -9.21
C CYS A 706 34.90 -4.53 -8.71
N ASN A 707 35.00 -4.81 -7.41
CA ASN A 707 36.00 -5.68 -6.78
C ASN A 707 35.94 -7.16 -7.24
N GLU A 708 35.02 -7.50 -8.12
CA GLU A 708 34.90 -8.79 -8.79
C GLU A 708 34.85 -8.66 -10.33
N CYS A 709 35.03 -7.44 -10.86
CA CYS A 709 35.10 -7.17 -12.29
C CYS A 709 36.43 -7.69 -12.85
N THR A 710 36.40 -8.33 -14.01
CA THR A 710 37.57 -8.89 -14.71
C THR A 710 38.10 -7.99 -15.83
N HIS A 711 37.49 -6.81 -16.07
CA HIS A 711 37.91 -5.91 -17.14
C HIS A 711 39.23 -5.17 -16.84
N PRO A 712 40.25 -5.24 -17.72
CA PRO A 712 41.59 -4.71 -17.43
C PRO A 712 41.65 -3.18 -17.29
N THR A 713 40.74 -2.41 -17.90
CA THR A 713 40.72 -0.94 -17.75
C THR A 713 40.00 -0.46 -16.48
N CYS A 714 39.31 -1.34 -15.75
CA CYS A 714 38.62 -0.94 -14.54
C CYS A 714 39.62 -0.84 -13.38
N GLN A 715 39.87 0.37 -12.89
CA GLN A 715 40.78 0.63 -11.75
C GLN A 715 40.36 -0.02 -10.42
N HIS A 716 39.20 -0.68 -10.38
CA HIS A 716 38.67 -1.39 -9.23
C HIS A 716 38.50 -2.88 -9.49
N SER A 717 38.93 -3.37 -10.65
CA SER A 717 38.87 -4.77 -11.03
C SER A 717 39.64 -5.66 -10.06
N LEU A 718 39.32 -6.95 -10.13
CA LEU A 718 40.07 -8.01 -9.47
C LEU A 718 41.55 -8.01 -9.90
N SER A 719 41.83 -7.71 -11.17
CA SER A 719 43.19 -7.63 -11.72
C SER A 719 43.99 -6.42 -11.25
N MET A 720 43.33 -5.33 -10.82
CA MET A 720 43.99 -4.09 -10.37
C MET A 720 44.10 -3.98 -8.84
N LEU A 721 43.23 -4.65 -8.07
CA LEU A 721 43.18 -4.55 -6.61
C LEU A 721 43.33 -5.90 -5.88
N GLY A 722 43.37 -7.01 -6.61
CA GLY A 722 43.53 -8.35 -6.03
C GLY A 722 44.95 -8.63 -5.54
N ILE A 723 45.05 -9.29 -4.39
CA ILE A 723 46.33 -9.59 -3.72
C ILE A 723 46.61 -11.10 -3.73
N GLY A 724 45.62 -11.94 -3.43
CA GLY A 724 45.74 -13.41 -3.44
C GLY A 724 44.47 -14.16 -3.02
N GLN A 725 44.48 -15.51 -3.03
CA GLN A 725 43.31 -16.38 -2.79
C GLN A 725 42.96 -16.61 -1.30
N CYS A 726 41.72 -16.28 -0.91
CA CYS A 726 41.25 -16.32 0.48
C CYS A 726 41.29 -17.71 1.13
N VAL A 727 42.03 -17.84 2.24
CA VAL A 727 42.12 -19.07 3.04
C VAL A 727 40.79 -19.54 3.68
N GLU A 728 39.86 -18.63 3.96
CA GLU A 728 38.55 -18.96 4.55
C GLU A 728 37.50 -19.36 3.49
N CYS A 729 37.79 -19.24 2.19
CA CYS A 729 36.91 -19.76 1.14
C CYS A 729 37.61 -19.94 -0.22
N GLU A 730 37.49 -21.14 -0.78
CA GLU A 730 38.17 -21.60 -2.01
C GLU A 730 38.03 -20.66 -3.23
N SER A 731 36.91 -19.95 -3.36
CA SER A 731 36.59 -19.06 -4.49
C SER A 731 36.74 -17.56 -4.19
N GLY A 732 37.29 -17.21 -3.02
CA GLY A 732 37.51 -15.84 -2.61
C GLY A 732 38.89 -15.32 -2.99
N VAL A 733 38.99 -14.01 -3.23
CA VAL A 733 40.25 -13.29 -3.40
C VAL A 733 40.26 -12.12 -2.42
N LEU A 734 41.39 -11.91 -1.75
CA LEU A 734 41.64 -10.71 -0.96
C LEU A 734 41.92 -9.52 -1.88
N VAL A 735 41.16 -8.45 -1.67
CA VAL A 735 41.20 -7.22 -2.47
C VAL A 735 41.49 -6.04 -1.54
N LEU A 736 42.39 -5.14 -1.96
CA LEU A 736 42.63 -3.88 -1.24
C LEU A 736 41.37 -3.01 -1.29
N ASP A 737 40.95 -2.42 -0.16
CA ASP A 737 39.87 -1.43 -0.13
C ASP A 737 40.45 -0.01 -0.34
N PRO A 738 40.34 0.61 -1.54
CA PRO A 738 40.91 1.93 -1.83
C PRO A 738 40.14 3.09 -1.17
N THR A 739 39.13 2.78 -0.34
CA THR A 739 38.30 3.72 0.40
C THR A 739 38.61 3.74 1.90
N SER A 740 39.44 2.79 2.37
CA SER A 740 39.72 2.56 3.79
C SER A 740 40.79 3.49 4.40
N GLY A 741 41.62 4.15 3.59
CA GLY A 741 42.64 5.09 4.06
C GLY A 741 42.07 6.22 4.94
N PRO A 742 42.74 6.62 6.04
CA PRO A 742 44.08 6.22 6.47
C PRO A 742 44.15 4.93 7.32
N LYS A 743 43.03 4.21 7.50
CA LYS A 743 42.98 2.94 8.25
C LYS A 743 42.80 1.78 7.28
N TRP A 744 43.86 1.51 6.53
CA TRP A 744 43.82 0.62 5.37
C TRP A 744 43.32 -0.78 5.73
N LYS A 745 42.56 -1.36 4.79
CA LYS A 745 41.93 -2.67 4.90
C LYS A 745 42.15 -3.49 3.64
N VAL A 746 42.28 -4.79 3.84
CA VAL A 746 42.15 -5.82 2.81
C VAL A 746 40.94 -6.68 3.16
N ALA A 747 40.08 -7.00 2.18
CA ALA A 747 38.87 -7.77 2.42
C ALA A 747 38.67 -8.84 1.36
N CYS A 748 38.11 -9.98 1.75
CA CYS A 748 37.72 -11.01 0.78
C CYS A 748 36.51 -10.53 -0.03
N ASN A 749 36.55 -10.69 -1.35
CA ASN A 749 35.40 -10.37 -2.20
C ASN A 749 34.20 -11.32 -1.99
N LYS A 750 34.42 -12.58 -1.59
CA LYS A 750 33.36 -13.56 -1.25
C LYS A 750 32.97 -13.60 0.25
N CYS A 751 33.74 -14.26 1.12
CA CYS A 751 33.40 -14.46 2.54
C CYS A 751 33.64 -13.23 3.42
N ASN A 752 33.24 -13.26 4.70
CA ASN A 752 33.24 -12.08 5.59
C ASN A 752 34.62 -11.64 6.14
N VAL A 753 35.73 -12.17 5.61
CA VAL A 753 37.08 -11.77 6.01
C VAL A 753 37.36 -10.30 5.68
N VAL A 754 37.83 -9.57 6.69
CA VAL A 754 38.39 -8.21 6.63
C VAL A 754 39.60 -8.19 7.55
N ALA A 755 40.72 -7.64 7.07
CA ALA A 755 41.97 -7.46 7.81
C ALA A 755 42.40 -6.00 7.74
N HIS A 756 42.83 -5.43 8.85
CA HIS A 756 43.49 -4.12 8.88
C HIS A 756 45.01 -4.25 8.67
N CYS A 757 45.60 -3.26 8.02
CA CYS A 757 47.02 -3.22 7.68
C CYS A 757 47.54 -1.78 7.61
N PHE A 758 48.85 -1.60 7.80
CA PHE A 758 49.59 -0.36 7.53
C PHE A 758 49.04 0.86 8.28
N GLU A 759 48.95 0.77 9.60
CA GLU A 759 48.61 1.93 10.42
C GLU A 759 49.65 3.06 10.24
N ASN A 760 49.17 4.31 10.11
CA ASN A 760 49.95 5.50 9.74
C ASN A 760 50.42 5.58 8.27
N ALA A 761 50.05 4.64 7.39
CA ALA A 761 50.23 4.80 5.95
C ALA A 761 49.26 5.83 5.36
N HIS A 762 49.78 6.76 4.54
CA HIS A 762 48.97 7.78 3.87
C HIS A 762 48.61 7.39 2.43
N ARG A 763 49.31 6.41 1.84
CA ARG A 763 49.02 5.84 0.53
C ARG A 763 49.39 4.35 0.52
N VAL A 764 48.50 3.50 0.00
CA VAL A 764 48.75 2.08 -0.27
C VAL A 764 48.26 1.78 -1.69
N ARG A 765 49.03 1.01 -2.45
CA ARG A 765 48.67 0.55 -3.81
C ARG A 765 49.04 -0.91 -4.00
N VAL A 766 48.36 -1.59 -4.91
CA VAL A 766 48.77 -2.90 -5.42
C VAL A 766 49.74 -2.65 -6.59
N SER A 767 50.91 -3.27 -6.51
CA SER A 767 51.94 -3.25 -7.55
C SER A 767 51.64 -4.33 -8.60
N PRO A 768 52.00 -4.13 -9.88
CA PRO A 768 51.93 -5.18 -10.90
C PRO A 768 52.94 -6.32 -10.67
N GLU A 769 53.91 -6.14 -9.76
CA GLU A 769 54.89 -7.17 -9.41
C GLU A 769 54.31 -8.19 -8.41
N THR A 770 54.71 -9.45 -8.53
CA THR A 770 54.25 -10.55 -7.69
C THR A 770 55.38 -11.13 -6.83
N CYS A 771 55.07 -11.51 -5.60
CA CYS A 771 56.00 -12.14 -4.67
C CYS A 771 56.55 -13.46 -5.20
N SER A 772 57.87 -13.62 -5.25
CA SER A 772 58.53 -14.86 -5.71
C SER A 772 58.24 -16.11 -4.87
N SER A 773 57.67 -15.98 -3.66
CA SER A 773 57.41 -17.09 -2.75
C SER A 773 55.96 -17.58 -2.71
N CYS A 774 54.98 -16.73 -3.05
CA CYS A 774 53.55 -17.04 -2.98
C CYS A 774 52.71 -16.37 -4.08
N GLU A 775 53.37 -15.74 -5.06
CA GLU A 775 52.86 -14.95 -6.19
C GLU A 775 51.75 -13.93 -5.85
N ALA A 776 51.62 -13.55 -4.57
CA ALA A 776 50.73 -12.48 -4.18
C ALA A 776 51.24 -11.15 -4.75
N ALA A 777 50.33 -10.30 -5.20
CA ALA A 777 50.72 -8.97 -5.68
C ALA A 777 51.40 -8.20 -4.55
N LEU A 778 52.52 -7.54 -4.85
CA LEU A 778 53.23 -6.71 -3.90
C LEU A 778 52.41 -5.46 -3.59
N LEU A 779 52.61 -4.87 -2.42
CA LEU A 779 51.96 -3.63 -2.02
C LEU A 779 53.00 -2.52 -1.90
N ASP A 780 52.76 -1.40 -2.57
CA ASP A 780 53.53 -0.16 -2.40
C ASP A 780 52.90 0.65 -1.26
N VAL A 781 53.62 0.84 -0.16
CA VAL A 781 53.12 1.51 1.05
C VAL A 781 53.95 2.74 1.36
N ASP A 782 53.28 3.88 1.49
CA ASP A 782 53.87 5.18 1.79
C ASP A 782 53.42 5.67 3.18
N PHE A 783 54.33 5.65 4.14
CA PHE A 783 54.12 6.03 5.52
C PHE A 783 54.29 7.53 5.74
N ASN A 784 53.59 8.08 6.74
CA ASN A 784 53.77 9.48 7.09
C ASN A 784 55.18 9.71 7.66
N LYS A 785 55.93 10.67 7.10
CA LYS A 785 57.31 11.00 7.51
C LYS A 785 57.50 11.25 9.02
N ALA A 786 56.48 11.73 9.72
CA ALA A 786 56.54 11.96 11.17
C ALA A 786 56.28 10.69 12.03
N LYS A 787 55.88 9.58 11.41
CA LYS A 787 55.45 8.33 12.07
C LYS A 787 55.76 7.08 11.22
N SER A 788 56.87 7.10 10.48
CA SER A 788 57.26 5.93 9.68
C SER A 788 57.70 4.78 10.60
N PRO A 789 57.21 3.54 10.39
CA PRO A 789 57.72 2.36 11.08
C PRO A 789 59.01 1.82 10.45
N LEU A 790 59.46 2.39 9.33
CA LEU A 790 60.67 1.97 8.62
C LEU A 790 61.94 2.54 9.27
N LEU A 791 63.06 1.84 9.11
CA LEU A 791 64.36 2.25 9.64
C LEU A 791 64.99 3.31 8.73
N GLY A 792 65.65 4.32 9.32
CA GLY A 792 66.54 5.24 8.58
C GLY A 792 65.88 6.42 7.85
N ASP A 793 64.81 7.00 8.40
CA ASP A 793 64.01 8.10 7.79
C ASP A 793 63.32 7.77 6.45
N GLU A 794 63.34 6.50 6.04
CA GLU A 794 62.61 6.01 4.87
C GLU A 794 61.09 6.06 5.11
N THR A 795 60.33 6.37 4.06
CA THR A 795 58.85 6.46 4.11
C THR A 795 58.14 5.50 3.16
N GLN A 796 58.85 4.87 2.24
CA GLN A 796 58.27 3.99 1.23
C GLN A 796 58.84 2.58 1.38
N HIS A 797 57.98 1.58 1.42
CA HIS A 797 58.36 0.16 1.35
C HIS A 797 57.46 -0.55 0.33
N THR A 798 58.05 -1.47 -0.43
CA THR A 798 57.31 -2.34 -1.37
C THR A 798 57.57 -3.79 -0.98
N GLY A 799 56.51 -4.53 -0.71
CA GLY A 799 56.62 -5.87 -0.13
C GLY A 799 55.34 -6.71 -0.24
N CYS A 800 55.48 -8.01 0.00
CA CYS A 800 54.36 -8.94 0.04
C CYS A 800 53.71 -8.94 1.42
N VAL A 801 52.41 -8.64 1.52
CA VAL A 801 51.71 -8.62 2.82
C VAL A 801 51.78 -9.96 3.59
N PHE A 802 52.04 -11.08 2.91
CA PHE A 802 52.18 -12.40 3.53
C PHE A 802 53.62 -12.81 3.83
N CYS A 803 54.60 -12.34 3.04
CA CYS A 803 55.97 -12.87 3.05
C CYS A 803 57.06 -11.84 3.40
N ASP A 804 56.75 -10.55 3.35
CA ASP A 804 57.70 -9.49 3.71
C ASP A 804 57.75 -9.31 5.24
N PRO A 805 58.94 -9.39 5.88
CA PRO A 805 59.05 -9.29 7.34
C PRO A 805 58.54 -7.97 7.93
N VAL A 806 58.71 -6.85 7.21
CA VAL A 806 58.28 -5.52 7.68
C VAL A 806 56.76 -5.41 7.64
N PHE A 807 56.12 -5.94 6.60
CA PHE A 807 54.65 -5.97 6.51
C PHE A 807 54.00 -7.01 7.41
N GLN A 808 54.69 -8.10 7.77
CA GLN A 808 54.22 -9.08 8.75
C GLN A 808 54.05 -8.49 10.16
N GLU A 809 54.88 -7.51 10.56
CA GLU A 809 54.73 -6.81 11.85
C GLU A 809 53.68 -5.68 11.82
N LEU A 810 53.27 -5.24 10.62
CA LEU A 810 52.38 -4.08 10.40
C LEU A 810 50.98 -4.46 9.87
N SER A 811 50.58 -5.73 9.99
CA SER A 811 49.27 -6.26 9.57
C SER A 811 48.65 -7.20 10.60
N GLU A 812 47.32 -7.34 10.59
CA GLU A 812 46.59 -8.15 11.58
C GLU A 812 46.87 -9.66 11.45
N ALA A 813 46.90 -10.35 12.60
CA ALA A 813 47.18 -11.79 12.72
C ALA A 813 46.20 -12.72 11.96
N CYS A 814 45.08 -12.20 11.43
CA CYS A 814 44.18 -12.96 10.57
C CYS A 814 44.78 -13.27 9.17
N LEU A 815 45.93 -12.69 8.81
CA LEU A 815 46.66 -13.00 7.58
C LEU A 815 47.73 -14.10 7.74
N GLU A 816 47.97 -14.63 8.95
CA GLU A 816 48.99 -15.67 9.19
C GLU A 816 48.82 -17.00 8.41
N PRO A 817 47.62 -17.53 8.12
CA PRO A 817 47.47 -18.85 7.46
C PRO A 817 48.05 -18.92 6.04
N TRP A 818 48.41 -17.79 5.45
CA TRP A 818 48.90 -17.66 4.07
C TRP A 818 50.40 -17.95 3.90
N ARG A 819 51.14 -18.09 4.99
CA ARG A 819 52.60 -18.21 4.98
C ARG A 819 53.14 -19.55 4.42
N GLN A 820 52.29 -20.43 3.85
CA GLN A 820 52.62 -21.85 3.59
C GLN A 820 52.03 -22.51 2.30
N ALA A 821 51.57 -21.76 1.28
CA ALA A 821 50.89 -22.36 0.09
C ALA A 821 51.55 -22.03 -1.28
N PRO A 822 51.77 -23.03 -2.19
CA PRO A 822 52.29 -22.84 -3.56
C PRO A 822 51.19 -22.71 -4.64
N ARG A 823 51.57 -22.40 -5.91
CA ARG A 823 50.67 -22.02 -7.03
C ARG A 823 51.13 -22.55 -8.42
N ASP A 824 50.23 -22.47 -9.42
CA ASP A 824 50.47 -22.69 -10.86
C ASP A 824 49.51 -21.86 -11.79
N ASP A 825 50.05 -20.85 -12.48
CA ASP A 825 50.05 -20.51 -13.94
C ASP A 825 48.82 -20.11 -14.86
N LEU A 826 49.14 -19.27 -15.87
CA LEU A 826 48.57 -18.95 -17.22
C LEU A 826 47.40 -17.94 -17.52
N GLY A 827 47.77 -16.80 -18.17
CA GLY A 827 47.39 -16.50 -19.58
C GLY A 827 46.34 -15.40 -19.97
N MET A 828 46.70 -14.42 -20.83
CA MET A 828 45.80 -13.40 -21.46
C MET A 828 46.19 -13.01 -22.92
N ALA A 829 45.24 -12.47 -23.73
CA ALA A 829 45.47 -11.74 -25.01
C ALA A 829 44.28 -10.81 -25.41
N SER A 830 44.45 -9.86 -26.36
CA SER A 830 43.61 -8.64 -26.57
C SER A 830 43.36 -8.21 -28.06
N GLY A 831 42.51 -7.19 -28.34
CA GLY A 831 42.34 -6.56 -29.69
C GLY A 831 41.21 -5.48 -29.85
N ALA A 832 41.34 -4.56 -30.83
CA ALA A 832 40.49 -3.35 -31.14
C ALA A 832 40.62 -2.93 -32.67
N PRO A 833 40.27 -1.72 -33.24
CA PRO A 833 39.67 -0.45 -32.73
C PRO A 833 38.70 0.39 -33.67
N GLU A 834 38.18 1.52 -33.16
CA GLU A 834 37.90 2.87 -33.79
C GLU A 834 36.82 3.18 -34.89
N GLN A 835 36.63 4.49 -35.20
CA GLN A 835 35.38 5.21 -35.61
C GLN A 835 35.48 6.12 -36.88
N SER A 836 34.34 6.60 -37.46
CA SER A 836 34.00 8.05 -37.76
C SER A 836 32.87 8.30 -38.83
N SER A 837 32.55 9.57 -39.18
CA SER A 837 31.29 10.12 -39.77
C SER A 837 31.40 10.62 -41.26
N GLN A 838 30.48 11.34 -41.97
CA GLN A 838 29.27 12.16 -41.65
C GLN A 838 28.30 12.35 -42.89
N MET A 839 27.39 13.35 -42.90
CA MET A 839 26.26 13.57 -43.86
C MET A 839 26.37 14.79 -44.81
N ALA A 840 25.62 14.82 -45.94
CA ALA A 840 24.62 15.86 -46.31
C ALA A 840 24.11 15.85 -47.80
N GLU A 841 22.78 15.86 -48.01
CA GLU A 841 21.93 16.56 -49.03
C GLU A 841 20.49 15.97 -48.94
N GLU A 842 19.41 16.58 -49.48
CA GLU A 842 18.01 16.10 -49.22
C GLU A 842 17.00 16.23 -50.40
N THR A 843 16.71 15.11 -51.06
CA THR A 843 15.39 14.64 -51.57
C THR A 843 15.60 13.49 -52.59
N PRO A 844 16.37 13.64 -53.69
CA PRO A 844 17.03 12.49 -54.32
C PRO A 844 17.88 11.77 -53.28
N SER A 845 18.66 12.56 -52.54
CA SER A 845 19.47 12.11 -51.42
C SER A 845 18.68 11.43 -50.30
N PHE A 846 17.37 11.69 -50.10
CA PHE A 846 16.60 10.87 -49.14
C PHE A 846 16.44 9.43 -49.66
N LEU A 847 16.10 9.25 -50.94
CA LEU A 847 16.01 7.94 -51.55
C LEU A 847 17.39 7.27 -51.66
N ASP A 848 18.44 8.03 -51.97
CA ASP A 848 19.81 7.51 -52.04
C ASP A 848 20.37 7.14 -50.65
N GLU A 849 20.10 7.93 -49.61
CA GLU A 849 20.42 7.64 -48.22
C GLU A 849 19.64 6.42 -47.71
N PHE A 850 18.34 6.35 -48.03
CA PHE A 850 17.51 5.20 -47.70
C PHE A 850 18.03 3.90 -48.33
N LEU A 851 18.36 3.92 -49.62
CA LEU A 851 18.88 2.75 -50.35
C LEU A 851 20.35 2.44 -50.01
N ARG A 852 21.09 3.40 -49.45
CA ARG A 852 22.44 3.18 -48.88
C ARG A 852 22.38 2.53 -47.51
N ASP A 853 21.45 2.96 -46.66
CA ASP A 853 21.21 2.37 -45.34
C ASP A 853 20.57 0.96 -45.47
N PHE A 854 19.82 0.72 -46.55
CA PHE A 854 19.19 -0.56 -46.89
C PHE A 854 19.64 -0.99 -48.29
N PRO A 855 20.85 -1.55 -48.46
CA PRO A 855 21.39 -1.91 -49.77
C PRO A 855 20.72 -3.13 -50.42
N ALA A 856 19.87 -3.85 -49.68
CA ALA A 856 19.10 -4.99 -50.16
C ALA A 856 17.81 -5.16 -49.32
N PRO A 857 16.79 -5.88 -49.84
CA PRO A 857 15.63 -6.30 -49.06
C PRO A 857 16.01 -7.09 -47.80
N LEU A 858 15.17 -6.97 -46.77
CA LEU A 858 15.35 -7.64 -45.48
C LEU A 858 15.09 -9.15 -45.59
N SER A 859 15.93 -9.95 -44.94
CA SER A 859 15.74 -11.41 -44.82
C SER A 859 14.81 -11.75 -43.64
N ALA A 860 14.31 -12.99 -43.60
CA ALA A 860 13.47 -13.47 -42.49
C ALA A 860 14.16 -13.41 -41.10
N GLU A 861 15.49 -13.40 -41.07
CA GLU A 861 16.30 -13.31 -39.85
C GLU A 861 16.72 -11.86 -39.51
N SER A 862 16.55 -10.91 -40.43
CA SER A 862 16.90 -9.51 -40.20
C SER A 862 16.06 -8.90 -39.06
N PRO A 863 16.66 -8.08 -38.17
CA PRO A 863 15.89 -7.26 -37.25
C PRO A 863 15.10 -6.21 -38.04
N LEU A 864 13.89 -5.89 -37.57
CA LEU A 864 13.04 -4.91 -38.24
C LEU A 864 13.58 -3.49 -38.05
N PRO A 865 13.54 -2.61 -39.08
CA PRO A 865 14.01 -1.23 -39.01
C PRO A 865 13.24 -0.35 -38.01
N TRP A 866 12.02 -0.74 -37.65
CA TRP A 866 11.15 0.00 -36.74
C TRP A 866 10.42 -0.95 -35.78
N LYS A 867 10.01 -0.42 -34.63
CA LYS A 867 9.30 -1.19 -33.61
C LYS A 867 7.82 -1.37 -34.00
N ILE A 868 7.37 -2.62 -34.09
CA ILE A 868 5.95 -2.92 -34.29
C ILE A 868 5.18 -2.79 -32.96
N PRO A 869 3.98 -2.20 -32.97
CA PRO A 869 2.99 -2.31 -31.90
C PRO A 869 2.34 -3.72 -31.87
N GLY A 870 2.82 -4.60 -30.98
CA GLY A 870 2.19 -5.90 -30.73
C GLY A 870 2.71 -7.06 -31.59
N THR A 871 2.00 -8.19 -31.58
CA THR A 871 2.43 -9.47 -32.18
C THR A 871 1.41 -10.09 -33.15
N VAL A 872 0.19 -9.57 -33.20
CA VAL A 872 -0.90 -9.99 -34.10
C VAL A 872 -1.74 -8.79 -34.49
N LEU A 873 -2.29 -8.82 -35.70
CA LEU A 873 -3.26 -7.84 -36.23
C LEU A 873 -4.47 -8.58 -36.80
N SER A 874 -5.67 -8.02 -36.72
CA SER A 874 -6.79 -8.40 -37.56
C SER A 874 -6.57 -7.89 -38.99
N GLN A 875 -7.27 -8.45 -39.97
CA GLN A 875 -7.21 -7.96 -41.35
C GLN A 875 -7.65 -6.47 -41.49
N GLU A 876 -8.55 -5.99 -40.62
CA GLU A 876 -8.99 -4.58 -40.60
C GLU A 876 -7.96 -3.65 -39.93
N GLU A 877 -7.12 -4.16 -39.03
CA GLU A 877 -6.04 -3.38 -38.38
C GLU A 877 -4.83 -3.12 -39.31
N VAL A 878 -4.70 -3.84 -40.43
CA VAL A 878 -3.47 -3.85 -41.26
C VAL A 878 -3.16 -2.48 -41.88
N GLU A 879 -4.13 -1.83 -42.51
CA GLU A 879 -3.88 -0.59 -43.25
C GLU A 879 -3.42 0.53 -42.32
N GLY A 880 -4.16 0.77 -41.23
CA GLY A 880 -3.84 1.82 -40.25
C GLY A 880 -2.49 1.59 -39.56
N GLU A 881 -2.25 0.39 -39.02
CA GLU A 881 -1.00 0.12 -38.28
C GLU A 881 0.24 0.14 -39.20
N LEU A 882 0.11 -0.24 -40.48
CA LEU A 882 1.20 -0.10 -41.45
C LEU A 882 1.40 1.34 -41.92
N ALA A 883 0.34 2.13 -42.12
CA ALA A 883 0.46 3.55 -42.47
C ALA A 883 1.12 4.36 -41.33
N GLU A 884 0.73 4.11 -40.08
CA GLU A 884 1.37 4.69 -38.88
C GLU A 884 2.85 4.27 -38.77
N LEU A 885 3.14 2.98 -38.95
CA LEU A 885 4.51 2.46 -38.95
C LEU A 885 5.36 3.10 -40.06
N ALA A 886 4.79 3.26 -41.26
CA ALA A 886 5.45 3.90 -42.40
C ALA A 886 5.75 5.38 -42.12
N LEU A 887 4.76 6.15 -41.67
CA LEU A 887 4.92 7.57 -41.37
C LEU A 887 5.89 7.82 -40.23
N GLY A 888 5.79 7.06 -39.13
CA GLY A 888 6.72 7.17 -38.00
C GLY A 888 8.16 6.86 -38.41
N PHE A 889 8.37 5.79 -39.18
CA PHE A 889 9.69 5.42 -39.71
C PHE A 889 10.26 6.44 -40.70
N LEU A 890 9.49 6.86 -41.71
CA LEU A 890 9.94 7.83 -42.72
C LEU A 890 10.20 9.21 -42.10
N SER A 891 9.34 9.66 -41.17
CA SER A 891 9.53 10.91 -40.42
C SER A 891 10.77 10.85 -39.51
N SER A 892 11.08 9.70 -38.91
CA SER A 892 12.30 9.53 -38.12
C SER A 892 13.61 9.69 -38.92
N ARG A 893 13.51 9.66 -40.25
CA ARG A 893 14.59 9.92 -41.21
C ARG A 893 14.43 11.23 -41.98
N ASN A 894 13.66 12.17 -41.44
CA ASN A 894 13.43 13.50 -42.04
C ASN A 894 12.81 13.45 -43.46
N ALA A 895 12.08 12.40 -43.83
CA ALA A 895 11.38 12.36 -45.10
C ALA A 895 10.37 13.53 -45.22
N PRO A 896 10.39 14.33 -46.29
CA PRO A 896 9.44 15.42 -46.49
C PRO A 896 7.99 14.90 -46.40
N PRO A 897 7.08 15.51 -45.61
CA PRO A 897 5.78 14.90 -45.29
C PRO A 897 4.92 14.46 -46.51
N PRO A 898 4.84 15.21 -47.63
CA PRO A 898 4.11 14.76 -48.82
C PRO A 898 4.75 13.53 -49.49
N LEU A 899 6.09 13.44 -49.47
CA LEU A 899 6.82 12.28 -49.98
C LEU A 899 6.64 11.09 -49.04
N ALA A 900 6.72 11.30 -47.73
CA ALA A 900 6.48 10.27 -46.73
C ALA A 900 5.08 9.65 -46.85
N ALA A 901 4.04 10.48 -46.98
CA ALA A 901 2.67 10.02 -47.22
C ALA A 901 2.52 9.25 -48.54
N SER A 902 3.13 9.73 -49.62
CA SER A 902 3.07 9.07 -50.94
C SER A 902 3.79 7.71 -50.96
N LEU A 903 4.96 7.62 -50.33
CA LEU A 903 5.73 6.36 -50.20
C LEU A 903 5.01 5.36 -49.30
N ALA A 904 4.43 5.82 -48.18
CA ALA A 904 3.62 5.01 -47.29
C ALA A 904 2.40 4.44 -48.04
N HIS A 905 1.67 5.28 -48.77
CA HIS A 905 0.52 4.86 -49.57
C HIS A 905 0.87 3.76 -50.57
N GLU A 906 1.88 4.00 -51.41
CA GLU A 906 2.25 3.06 -52.48
C GLU A 906 2.70 1.70 -51.90
N ALA A 907 3.53 1.71 -50.86
CA ALA A 907 4.02 0.48 -50.22
C ALA A 907 2.91 -0.31 -49.50
N VAL A 908 1.98 0.38 -48.80
CA VAL A 908 0.82 -0.27 -48.16
C VAL A 908 -0.16 -0.78 -49.21
N SER A 909 -0.46 0.00 -50.25
CA SER A 909 -1.36 -0.37 -51.35
C SER A 909 -0.85 -1.61 -52.10
N GLN A 910 0.43 -1.67 -52.44
CA GLN A 910 1.03 -2.85 -53.07
C GLN A 910 0.97 -4.09 -52.18
N LEU A 911 1.11 -3.95 -50.85
CA LEU A 911 0.99 -5.09 -49.93
C LEU A 911 -0.47 -5.56 -49.78
N LEU A 912 -1.43 -4.64 -49.65
CA LEU A 912 -2.86 -4.97 -49.55
C LEU A 912 -3.43 -5.63 -50.82
N GLN A 913 -2.75 -5.52 -51.96
CA GLN A 913 -3.06 -6.23 -53.21
C GLN A 913 -2.51 -7.67 -53.25
N THR A 914 -1.69 -8.10 -52.27
CA THR A 914 -1.19 -9.48 -52.16
C THR A 914 -2.11 -10.37 -51.31
N ASP A 915 -1.96 -11.70 -51.42
CA ASP A 915 -2.73 -12.62 -50.58
C ASP A 915 -2.19 -12.66 -49.14
N LEU A 916 -2.81 -11.88 -48.26
CA LEU A 916 -2.46 -11.83 -46.83
C LEU A 916 -2.73 -13.16 -46.09
N SER A 917 -3.30 -14.19 -46.73
CA SER A 917 -3.50 -15.50 -46.11
C SER A 917 -2.19 -16.18 -45.67
N GLU A 918 -1.07 -15.84 -46.31
CA GLU A 918 0.28 -16.34 -45.94
C GLU A 918 0.71 -15.92 -44.53
N PHE A 919 0.18 -14.82 -44.00
CA PHE A 919 0.50 -14.31 -42.66
C PHE A 919 -0.43 -14.86 -41.57
N ARG A 920 -1.40 -15.72 -41.89
CA ARG A 920 -2.38 -16.24 -40.91
C ARG A 920 -1.71 -17.03 -39.80
N LYS A 921 -1.99 -16.64 -38.54
CA LYS A 921 -1.67 -17.46 -37.37
C LYS A 921 -2.80 -18.44 -37.10
N LEU A 922 -2.47 -19.73 -37.05
CA LEU A 922 -3.35 -20.74 -36.50
C LEU A 922 -3.59 -20.46 -35.00
N PRO A 923 -4.82 -20.61 -34.47
CA PRO A 923 -5.05 -20.57 -33.04
C PRO A 923 -4.25 -21.69 -32.36
N ARG A 924 -3.52 -21.36 -31.28
CA ARG A 924 -2.84 -22.36 -30.46
C ARG A 924 -3.88 -23.15 -29.67
N GLN A 925 -3.71 -24.47 -29.59
CA GLN A 925 -4.50 -25.33 -28.70
C GLN A 925 -4.04 -25.14 -27.24
N GLU A 926 -4.57 -24.10 -26.58
CA GLU A 926 -4.64 -24.00 -25.13
C GLU A 926 -6.05 -23.49 -24.77
N GLU A 927 -6.64 -24.03 -23.69
CA GLU A 927 -7.96 -23.69 -23.12
C GLU A 927 -9.23 -24.20 -23.84
N GLU A 928 -9.50 -25.51 -23.71
CA GLU A 928 -10.88 -26.00 -23.51
C GLU A 928 -11.26 -25.76 -22.03
N ASP A 929 -12.02 -24.69 -21.75
CA ASP A 929 -12.98 -24.59 -20.63
C ASP A 929 -13.71 -23.22 -20.66
N SER A 930 -14.53 -23.00 -21.68
CA SER A 930 -15.48 -21.85 -21.74
C SER A 930 -16.73 -22.19 -22.55
N ALA A 931 -17.48 -23.18 -22.05
CA ALA A 931 -18.83 -23.47 -22.55
C ALA A 931 -19.86 -22.56 -21.87
N GLU A 932 -20.06 -21.35 -22.41
CA GLU A 932 -21.35 -20.64 -22.44
C GLU A 932 -21.19 -19.30 -23.21
N VAL A 933 -21.95 -19.15 -24.30
CA VAL A 933 -22.49 -17.92 -24.95
C VAL A 933 -22.68 -18.18 -26.47
N GLU A 934 -23.94 -18.39 -26.85
CA GLU A 934 -24.49 -18.15 -28.20
C GLU A 934 -24.44 -16.62 -28.48
N GLU A 935 -24.32 -16.07 -29.69
CA GLU A 935 -24.48 -16.58 -31.05
C GLU A 935 -23.70 -15.68 -32.05
N GLU A 936 -23.41 -16.19 -33.25
CA GLU A 936 -23.04 -15.48 -34.50
C GLU A 936 -22.18 -14.19 -34.49
N LYS A 937 -20.85 -14.36 -34.68
CA LYS A 937 -20.07 -13.64 -35.71
C LYS A 937 -18.77 -14.40 -36.01
N ALA A 938 -18.30 -14.35 -37.27
CA ALA A 938 -17.20 -15.20 -37.75
C ALA A 938 -15.88 -14.98 -36.99
N PRO A 939 -15.01 -16.00 -36.85
CA PRO A 939 -13.73 -15.86 -36.16
C PRO A 939 -12.84 -14.82 -36.85
N VAL A 940 -12.46 -13.78 -36.10
CA VAL A 940 -11.58 -12.70 -36.58
C VAL A 940 -10.25 -13.31 -37.03
N THR A 941 -9.92 -13.16 -38.32
CA THR A 941 -8.67 -13.70 -38.87
C THR A 941 -7.49 -12.90 -38.34
N LEU A 942 -6.59 -13.56 -37.62
CA LEU A 942 -5.38 -12.96 -37.04
C LEU A 942 -4.15 -13.24 -37.92
N LEU A 943 -3.40 -12.18 -38.19
CA LEU A 943 -2.20 -12.16 -39.02
C LEU A 943 -0.96 -11.89 -38.16
N ASP A 944 0.19 -12.45 -38.55
CA ASP A 944 1.46 -12.19 -37.88
C ASP A 944 1.99 -10.79 -38.19
N ALA A 945 1.97 -9.92 -37.18
CA ALA A 945 2.40 -8.53 -37.32
C ALA A 945 3.88 -8.42 -37.74
N LYS A 946 4.74 -9.37 -37.33
CA LYS A 946 6.16 -9.37 -37.69
C LYS A 946 6.39 -9.67 -39.17
N GLY A 947 5.74 -10.70 -39.70
CA GLY A 947 5.77 -11.04 -41.12
C GLY A 947 5.20 -9.92 -42.00
N LEU A 948 4.06 -9.34 -41.61
CA LEU A 948 3.45 -8.21 -42.32
C LEU A 948 4.39 -7.00 -42.40
N ALA A 949 5.01 -6.59 -41.29
CA ALA A 949 5.95 -5.47 -41.29
C ALA A 949 7.21 -5.77 -42.12
N LEU A 950 7.74 -6.99 -42.08
CA LEU A 950 8.88 -7.39 -42.90
C LEU A 950 8.54 -7.29 -44.41
N SER A 951 7.37 -7.80 -44.80
CA SER A 951 6.88 -7.71 -46.18
C SER A 951 6.66 -6.24 -46.60
N PHE A 952 6.05 -5.43 -45.72
CA PHE A 952 5.91 -3.99 -45.91
C PHE A 952 7.25 -3.28 -46.14
N PHE A 953 8.27 -3.52 -45.31
CA PHE A 953 9.58 -2.87 -45.49
C PHE A 953 10.25 -3.26 -46.81
N ASN A 954 10.05 -4.50 -47.26
CA ASN A 954 10.53 -4.94 -48.57
C ASN A 954 9.77 -4.25 -49.72
N ARG A 955 8.45 -4.04 -49.60
CA ARG A 955 7.68 -3.22 -50.55
C ARG A 955 8.08 -1.75 -50.54
N LEU A 956 8.32 -1.16 -49.37
CA LEU A 956 8.82 0.20 -49.27
C LEU A 956 10.19 0.35 -49.94
N TRP A 957 11.07 -0.66 -49.81
CA TRP A 957 12.34 -0.72 -50.52
C TRP A 957 12.16 -0.82 -52.04
N ASP A 958 11.27 -1.70 -52.52
CA ASP A 958 10.93 -1.84 -53.94
C ASP A 958 10.45 -0.50 -54.53
N VAL A 959 9.56 0.20 -53.81
CA VAL A 959 9.01 1.52 -54.19
C VAL A 959 10.10 2.59 -54.22
N CYS A 960 10.93 2.70 -53.16
CA CYS A 960 12.05 3.63 -53.13
C CYS A 960 13.05 3.39 -54.28
N SER A 961 13.37 2.13 -54.59
CA SER A 961 14.28 1.74 -55.68
C SER A 961 13.71 2.07 -57.07
N GLN A 962 12.39 1.97 -57.25
CA GLN A 962 11.71 2.41 -58.47
C GLN A 962 11.71 3.95 -58.59
N TRP A 963 11.34 4.65 -57.51
CA TRP A 963 11.17 6.11 -57.52
C TRP A 963 12.51 6.87 -57.56
N GLN A 964 13.62 6.25 -57.13
CA GLN A 964 14.98 6.76 -57.33
C GLN A 964 15.27 7.09 -58.80
N LYS A 965 14.70 6.32 -59.74
CA LYS A 965 14.90 6.51 -61.19
C LYS A 965 13.95 7.57 -61.76
N GLN A 966 12.73 7.68 -61.23
CA GLN A 966 11.73 8.65 -61.64
C GLN A 966 10.65 8.81 -60.55
N VAL A 967 10.64 9.95 -59.85
CA VAL A 967 9.62 10.25 -58.84
C VAL A 967 8.28 10.59 -59.52
N PRO A 968 7.15 9.95 -59.16
CA PRO A 968 5.84 10.24 -59.73
C PRO A 968 5.37 11.69 -59.51
N SER A 969 4.61 12.23 -60.47
CA SER A 969 4.05 13.60 -60.37
C SER A 969 3.02 13.76 -59.25
N THR A 970 2.44 12.66 -58.77
CA THR A 970 1.52 12.58 -57.62
C THR A 970 2.21 12.84 -56.28
N ALA A 971 3.53 12.65 -56.17
CA ALA A 971 4.31 12.90 -54.96
C ALA A 971 4.68 14.39 -54.75
N ARG A 972 4.03 15.31 -55.46
CA ARG A 972 4.24 16.77 -55.31
C ARG A 972 3.40 17.33 -54.15
N ALA A 973 3.90 18.42 -53.56
CA ALA A 973 3.34 19.05 -52.37
C ALA A 973 1.84 19.43 -52.52
N PRO A 974 1.06 19.42 -51.42
CA PRO A 974 -0.34 19.83 -51.43
C PRO A 974 -0.52 21.28 -51.90
N GLN A 975 -1.69 21.59 -52.47
CA GLN A 975 -1.95 22.91 -53.05
C GLN A 975 -1.98 24.02 -52.00
N ARG A 976 -2.39 23.69 -50.77
CA ARG A 976 -2.39 24.61 -49.62
C ARG A 976 -1.45 24.11 -48.54
N GLN A 977 -0.59 24.99 -48.04
CA GLN A 977 0.21 24.75 -46.83
C GLN A 977 -0.55 25.22 -45.60
N TRP A 978 -0.48 24.43 -44.53
CA TRP A 978 -1.13 24.71 -43.25
C TRP A 978 -0.07 25.02 -42.21
N LEU A 979 -0.13 26.21 -41.59
CA LEU A 979 0.67 26.50 -40.41
C LEU A 979 -0.04 25.93 -39.18
N VAL A 980 0.56 24.94 -38.54
CA VAL A 980 0.00 24.27 -37.38
C VAL A 980 0.98 24.38 -36.21
N SER A 981 0.50 24.83 -35.05
CA SER A 981 1.23 24.76 -33.79
C SER A 981 0.57 23.68 -32.93
N ILE A 982 1.35 22.68 -32.51
CA ILE A 982 0.88 21.60 -31.63
C ILE A 982 1.79 21.58 -30.42
N HIS A 983 1.21 21.49 -29.24
CA HIS A 983 1.96 21.16 -28.03
C HIS A 983 1.13 20.22 -27.16
N ALA A 984 1.78 19.19 -26.67
CA ALA A 984 1.14 18.08 -25.97
C ALA A 984 2.03 17.69 -24.80
N ILE A 985 1.52 17.81 -23.57
CA ILE A 985 2.26 17.47 -22.36
C ILE A 985 1.48 16.54 -21.44
N ARG A 986 2.23 15.68 -20.77
CA ARG A 986 1.72 14.85 -19.67
C ARG A 986 1.20 15.69 -18.49
N ASN A 987 1.79 16.87 -18.31
CA ASN A 987 1.60 17.72 -17.14
C ASN A 987 1.75 16.91 -15.83
N THR A 988 0.75 16.92 -14.93
CA THR A 988 0.77 16.19 -13.64
C THR A 988 0.23 14.76 -13.69
N ARG A 989 -0.30 14.28 -14.83
CA ARG A 989 -0.76 12.89 -14.96
C ARG A 989 0.39 11.88 -14.97
N ARG A 990 0.02 10.61 -14.81
CA ARG A 990 0.90 9.45 -14.72
C ARG A 990 1.55 9.11 -16.07
N ARG A 991 0.75 9.13 -17.14
CA ARG A 991 1.13 8.87 -18.53
C ARG A 991 0.63 9.97 -19.45
N MET A 992 1.22 10.08 -20.63
CA MET A 992 0.64 10.84 -21.74
C MET A 992 -0.28 9.90 -22.49
N GLU A 993 -1.54 9.94 -22.12
CA GLU A 993 -2.63 9.11 -22.63
C GLU A 993 -3.15 9.73 -23.94
N ASP A 994 -3.26 11.06 -24.01
CA ASP A 994 -3.66 11.79 -25.22
C ASP A 994 -2.84 11.44 -26.46
N ARG A 995 -3.49 11.49 -27.61
CA ARG A 995 -2.87 11.46 -28.94
C ARG A 995 -3.43 12.58 -29.81
N HIS A 996 -2.67 12.95 -30.83
CA HIS A 996 -3.10 13.92 -31.81
C HIS A 996 -2.67 13.46 -33.21
N VAL A 997 -3.40 13.92 -34.22
CA VAL A 997 -3.17 13.57 -35.63
C VAL A 997 -3.10 14.86 -36.43
N CYS A 998 -2.05 15.02 -37.24
CA CYS A 998 -1.87 16.18 -38.11
C CYS A 998 -1.49 15.69 -39.51
N LEU A 999 -2.48 15.66 -40.40
CA LEU A 999 -2.36 15.10 -41.75
C LEU A 999 -2.75 16.16 -42.81
N PRO A 1000 -1.85 17.11 -43.11
CA PRO A 1000 -2.05 18.10 -44.18
C PRO A 1000 -1.94 17.52 -45.60
N ALA A 1001 -1.53 16.25 -45.74
CA ALA A 1001 -1.40 15.53 -47.00
C ALA A 1001 -2.33 14.29 -47.02
N PHE A 1002 -3.60 14.48 -46.63
CA PHE A 1002 -4.55 13.38 -46.43
C PHE A 1002 -4.83 12.59 -47.72
N ASN A 1003 -5.00 13.29 -48.85
CA ASN A 1003 -5.22 12.64 -50.14
C ASN A 1003 -4.03 11.76 -50.55
N GLN A 1004 -2.79 12.19 -50.30
CA GLN A 1004 -1.58 11.46 -50.67
C GLN A 1004 -1.41 10.17 -49.87
N LEU A 1005 -1.78 10.17 -48.58
CA LEU A 1005 -1.67 8.99 -47.70
C LEU A 1005 -2.65 7.87 -48.10
N PHE A 1006 -3.82 8.23 -48.61
CA PHE A 1006 -4.89 7.27 -48.96
C PHE A 1006 -5.14 7.11 -50.47
N GLY A 1007 -4.35 7.79 -51.32
CA GLY A 1007 -4.43 7.66 -52.78
C GLY A 1007 -5.70 8.27 -53.39
N LEU A 1008 -6.30 9.27 -52.74
CA LEU A 1008 -7.52 9.92 -53.23
C LEU A 1008 -7.18 10.75 -54.48
N SER A 1009 -7.73 10.31 -55.62
CA SER A 1009 -7.40 10.83 -56.95
C SER A 1009 -8.33 11.94 -57.45
N ASP A 1010 -9.30 12.36 -56.64
CA ASP A 1010 -10.22 13.45 -56.96
C ASP A 1010 -9.57 14.83 -56.71
N PRO A 1011 -10.02 15.90 -57.40
CA PRO A 1011 -9.34 17.20 -57.37
C PRO A 1011 -9.58 18.02 -56.10
N VAL A 1012 -10.28 17.49 -55.09
CA VAL A 1012 -10.59 18.22 -53.86
C VAL A 1012 -9.48 18.00 -52.84
N ASP A 1013 -8.73 19.06 -52.53
CA ASP A 1013 -7.68 19.03 -51.51
C ASP A 1013 -8.28 18.78 -50.11
N ARG A 1014 -7.65 17.92 -49.31
CA ARG A 1014 -8.11 17.56 -47.95
C ARG A 1014 -6.98 17.57 -46.93
N ALA A 1015 -7.31 18.05 -45.74
CA ALA A 1015 -6.43 18.01 -44.57
C ALA A 1015 -7.22 17.56 -43.33
N TYR A 1016 -6.64 16.68 -42.53
CA TYR A 1016 -7.26 16.11 -41.32
C TYR A 1016 -6.45 16.42 -40.08
N PHE A 1017 -7.14 16.84 -39.02
CA PHE A 1017 -6.57 17.20 -37.73
C PHE A 1017 -7.41 16.57 -36.62
N ALA A 1018 -6.79 16.00 -35.58
CA ALA A 1018 -7.53 15.45 -34.45
C ALA A 1018 -6.77 15.54 -33.12
N VAL A 1019 -7.53 15.54 -32.03
CA VAL A 1019 -7.08 15.31 -30.65
C VAL A 1019 -7.95 14.20 -30.07
N PHE A 1020 -7.31 13.21 -29.46
CA PHE A 1020 -7.92 12.09 -28.75
C PHE A 1020 -7.38 12.12 -27.33
N ASP A 1021 -8.21 12.41 -26.34
CA ASP A 1021 -7.80 12.38 -24.94
C ASP A 1021 -8.15 11.02 -24.34
N GLY A 1022 -7.22 10.44 -23.58
CA GLY A 1022 -7.22 9.02 -23.23
C GLY A 1022 -7.40 8.80 -21.72
N HIS A 1023 -8.30 7.89 -21.35
CA HIS A 1023 -8.56 7.56 -19.95
C HIS A 1023 -8.49 6.05 -19.70
N GLY A 1024 -8.08 5.67 -18.49
CA GLY A 1024 -7.91 4.26 -18.12
C GLY A 1024 -6.78 3.55 -18.87
N GLY A 1025 -5.86 4.30 -19.50
CA GLY A 1025 -4.78 3.78 -20.34
C GLY A 1025 -4.69 4.50 -21.69
N VAL A 1026 -3.68 4.11 -22.47
CA VAL A 1026 -3.29 4.81 -23.71
C VAL A 1026 -3.76 4.12 -24.98
N ASP A 1027 -4.24 2.88 -24.86
CA ASP A 1027 -4.44 1.99 -26.01
C ASP A 1027 -5.62 2.44 -26.88
N ALA A 1028 -6.73 2.90 -26.28
CA ALA A 1028 -7.87 3.47 -26.99
C ALA A 1028 -7.50 4.74 -27.77
N ALA A 1029 -6.85 5.72 -27.11
CA ALA A 1029 -6.41 6.97 -27.75
C ALA A 1029 -5.39 6.72 -28.87
N ARG A 1030 -4.45 5.78 -28.66
CA ARG A 1030 -3.53 5.30 -29.71
C ARG A 1030 -4.29 4.67 -30.87
N TYR A 1031 -5.26 3.81 -30.59
CA TYR A 1031 -6.02 3.12 -31.62
C TYR A 1031 -6.87 4.09 -32.44
N ALA A 1032 -7.55 5.04 -31.78
CA ALA A 1032 -8.33 6.08 -32.44
C ALA A 1032 -7.44 6.97 -33.34
N ALA A 1033 -6.26 7.37 -32.86
CA ALA A 1033 -5.30 8.14 -33.64
C ALA A 1033 -4.85 7.41 -34.93
N VAL A 1034 -4.66 6.08 -34.87
CA VAL A 1034 -4.26 5.27 -36.02
C VAL A 1034 -5.44 4.97 -36.98
N HIS A 1035 -6.63 4.68 -36.45
CA HIS A 1035 -7.70 4.05 -37.24
C HIS A 1035 -8.86 4.97 -37.65
N VAL A 1036 -9.19 6.04 -36.91
CA VAL A 1036 -10.36 6.90 -37.27
C VAL A 1036 -10.17 7.55 -38.64
N HIS A 1037 -8.98 8.10 -38.91
CA HIS A 1037 -8.72 8.82 -40.15
C HIS A 1037 -8.59 7.87 -41.37
N ALA A 1038 -8.04 6.67 -41.17
CA ALA A 1038 -8.01 5.60 -42.18
C ALA A 1038 -9.42 5.05 -42.47
N ASN A 1039 -10.23 4.81 -41.44
CA ASN A 1039 -11.62 4.37 -41.58
C ASN A 1039 -12.48 5.42 -42.30
N ALA A 1040 -12.21 6.72 -42.09
CA ALA A 1040 -12.87 7.81 -42.82
C ALA A 1040 -12.46 7.85 -44.31
N ALA A 1041 -11.18 7.66 -44.61
CA ALA A 1041 -10.65 7.60 -45.98
C ALA A 1041 -11.27 6.46 -46.82
N ARG A 1042 -11.70 5.38 -46.16
CA ARG A 1042 -12.31 4.21 -46.79
C ARG A 1042 -13.84 4.24 -46.93
N GLN A 1043 -14.53 5.26 -46.40
CA GLN A 1043 -15.98 5.36 -46.58
C GLN A 1043 -16.35 5.80 -48.01
N PRO A 1044 -17.22 5.08 -48.73
CA PRO A 1044 -17.73 5.50 -50.05
C PRO A 1044 -18.35 6.89 -50.06
N GLU A 1045 -18.91 7.31 -48.92
CA GLU A 1045 -19.58 8.59 -48.71
C GLU A 1045 -18.60 9.77 -48.59
N LEU A 1046 -17.29 9.55 -48.37
CA LEU A 1046 -16.34 10.65 -48.12
C LEU A 1046 -16.34 11.76 -49.21
N PRO A 1047 -16.50 11.49 -50.52
CA PRO A 1047 -16.55 12.55 -51.53
C PRO A 1047 -17.88 13.32 -51.59
N THR A 1048 -18.98 12.77 -51.05
CA THR A 1048 -20.36 13.29 -51.23
C THR A 1048 -21.04 13.72 -49.94
N HIS A 1049 -20.66 13.13 -48.81
CA HIS A 1049 -21.21 13.36 -47.47
C HIS A 1049 -20.11 13.12 -46.40
N PRO A 1050 -19.06 13.98 -46.34
CA PRO A 1050 -17.91 13.78 -45.45
C PRO A 1050 -18.28 13.67 -43.97
N GLU A 1051 -19.33 14.36 -43.53
CA GLU A 1051 -19.82 14.30 -42.15
C GLU A 1051 -20.43 12.93 -41.79
N GLY A 1052 -21.07 12.24 -42.75
CA GLY A 1052 -21.50 10.85 -42.56
C GLY A 1052 -20.30 9.90 -42.49
N ALA A 1053 -19.32 10.10 -43.38
CA ALA A 1053 -18.09 9.31 -43.39
C ALA A 1053 -17.30 9.43 -42.07
N LEU A 1054 -17.22 10.61 -41.46
CA LEU A 1054 -16.59 10.80 -40.15
C LEU A 1054 -17.36 10.10 -39.02
N ARG A 1055 -18.71 10.21 -38.99
CA ARG A 1055 -19.53 9.52 -37.98
C ARG A 1055 -19.33 8.00 -38.04
N GLU A 1056 -19.38 7.45 -39.24
CA GLU A 1056 -19.20 6.01 -39.48
C GLU A 1056 -17.77 5.56 -39.14
N ALA A 1057 -16.76 6.39 -39.41
CA ALA A 1057 -15.39 6.10 -39.02
C ALA A 1057 -15.18 6.01 -37.50
N PHE A 1058 -15.82 6.88 -36.71
CA PHE A 1058 -15.82 6.77 -35.24
C PHE A 1058 -16.51 5.48 -34.78
N ARG A 1059 -17.72 5.20 -35.28
CA ARG A 1059 -18.50 3.99 -34.95
C ARG A 1059 -17.72 2.70 -35.25
N ARG A 1060 -17.15 2.60 -36.47
CA ARG A 1060 -16.36 1.44 -36.89
C ARG A 1060 -15.08 1.29 -36.08
N THR A 1061 -14.42 2.40 -35.72
CA THR A 1061 -13.21 2.35 -34.90
C THR A 1061 -13.50 1.88 -33.46
N ASP A 1062 -14.64 2.27 -32.89
CA ASP A 1062 -15.11 1.72 -31.60
C ASP A 1062 -15.37 0.21 -31.71
N GLU A 1063 -16.11 -0.25 -32.73
CA GLU A 1063 -16.36 -1.69 -32.93
C GLU A 1063 -15.06 -2.50 -33.09
N MET A 1064 -14.12 -2.03 -33.92
CA MET A 1064 -12.81 -2.65 -34.10
C MET A 1064 -12.00 -2.69 -32.79
N PHE A 1065 -12.02 -1.58 -32.03
CA PHE A 1065 -11.31 -1.51 -30.75
C PHE A 1065 -11.96 -2.39 -29.67
N LEU A 1066 -13.29 -2.51 -29.61
CA LEU A 1066 -13.99 -3.39 -28.68
C LEU A 1066 -13.63 -4.87 -28.92
N TRP A 1067 -13.45 -5.29 -30.18
CA TRP A 1067 -12.93 -6.62 -30.51
C TRP A 1067 -11.47 -6.79 -30.07
N LYS A 1068 -10.60 -5.81 -30.33
CA LYS A 1068 -9.22 -5.80 -29.84
C LYS A 1068 -9.16 -5.86 -28.31
N ALA A 1069 -9.97 -5.07 -27.63
CA ALA A 1069 -10.00 -4.95 -26.18
C ALA A 1069 -10.48 -6.24 -25.51
N LYS A 1070 -11.49 -6.93 -26.08
CA LYS A 1070 -11.86 -8.29 -25.65
C LYS A 1070 -10.72 -9.30 -25.87
N ARG A 1071 -10.08 -9.27 -27.05
CA ARG A 1071 -8.96 -10.17 -27.43
C ARG A 1071 -7.71 -10.00 -26.54
N GLU A 1072 -7.37 -8.76 -26.20
CA GLU A 1072 -6.13 -8.38 -25.52
C GLU A 1072 -6.35 -7.94 -24.06
N ARG A 1073 -7.59 -8.08 -23.54
CA ARG A 1073 -8.04 -7.69 -22.19
C ARG A 1073 -7.74 -6.22 -21.84
N LEU A 1074 -7.93 -5.32 -22.81
CA LEU A 1074 -7.75 -3.87 -22.65
C LEU A 1074 -9.01 -3.24 -22.04
N GLN A 1075 -8.84 -2.17 -21.25
CA GLN A 1075 -9.94 -1.49 -20.54
C GLN A 1075 -9.97 0.03 -20.74
N SER A 1076 -9.04 0.59 -21.53
CA SER A 1076 -8.98 2.03 -21.77
C SER A 1076 -10.14 2.53 -22.63
N GLY A 1077 -10.43 3.83 -22.49
CA GLY A 1077 -11.34 4.58 -23.34
C GLY A 1077 -10.67 5.86 -23.84
N THR A 1078 -11.32 6.55 -24.77
CA THR A 1078 -10.84 7.84 -25.28
C THR A 1078 -11.98 8.72 -25.77
N THR A 1079 -11.93 9.99 -25.37
CA THR A 1079 -12.68 11.07 -26.02
C THR A 1079 -11.96 11.45 -27.32
N GLY A 1080 -12.62 12.14 -28.24
CA GLY A 1080 -11.96 12.52 -29.47
C GLY A 1080 -12.71 13.59 -30.25
N VAL A 1081 -11.96 14.51 -30.84
CA VAL A 1081 -12.46 15.53 -31.75
C VAL A 1081 -11.58 15.60 -32.98
N CYS A 1082 -12.18 15.61 -34.16
CA CYS A 1082 -11.46 15.80 -35.41
C CYS A 1082 -12.07 16.89 -36.30
N ALA A 1083 -11.22 17.49 -37.12
CA ALA A 1083 -11.55 18.46 -38.15
C ALA A 1083 -10.98 17.98 -39.49
N LEU A 1084 -11.87 17.77 -40.47
CA LEU A 1084 -11.55 17.49 -41.86
C LEU A 1084 -11.90 18.71 -42.71
N ILE A 1085 -10.88 19.36 -43.28
CA ILE A 1085 -11.09 20.42 -44.27
C ILE A 1085 -11.14 19.76 -45.64
N THR A 1086 -12.23 19.96 -46.38
CA THR A 1086 -12.45 19.45 -47.73
C THR A 1086 -12.70 20.62 -48.67
N GLY A 1087 -11.67 21.02 -49.42
CA GLY A 1087 -11.67 22.21 -50.28
C GLY A 1087 -11.92 23.51 -49.50
N ARG A 1088 -13.18 23.98 -49.50
CA ARG A 1088 -13.64 25.17 -48.75
C ARG A 1088 -14.57 24.85 -47.57
N THR A 1089 -14.86 23.58 -47.29
CA THR A 1089 -15.77 23.20 -46.21
C THR A 1089 -14.99 22.58 -45.06
N LEU A 1090 -15.27 23.01 -43.84
CA LEU A 1090 -14.83 22.41 -42.60
C LEU A 1090 -15.90 21.43 -42.11
N HIS A 1091 -15.53 20.17 -41.93
CA HIS A 1091 -16.34 19.15 -41.29
C HIS A 1091 -15.69 18.79 -39.95
N ILE A 1092 -16.47 18.70 -38.88
CA ILE A 1092 -15.99 18.25 -37.57
C ILE A 1092 -16.84 17.08 -37.07
N ALA A 1093 -16.23 16.22 -36.27
CA ALA A 1093 -16.89 15.11 -35.58
C ALA A 1093 -16.27 14.89 -34.20
N TRP A 1094 -17.08 14.54 -33.20
CA TRP A 1094 -16.60 14.39 -31.82
C TRP A 1094 -17.33 13.32 -30.97
N LEU A 1095 -16.59 12.78 -30.01
CA LEU A 1095 -17.01 11.93 -28.90
C LEU A 1095 -16.44 12.49 -27.59
N GLY A 1096 -17.20 12.42 -26.50
CA GLY A 1096 -16.77 12.97 -25.21
C GLY A 1096 -16.70 14.50 -25.21
N ASP A 1097 -15.76 15.05 -24.44
CA ASP A 1097 -15.63 16.47 -24.12
C ASP A 1097 -14.30 17.13 -24.53
N SER A 1098 -13.41 16.41 -25.20
CA SER A 1098 -12.46 17.00 -26.15
C SER A 1098 -13.18 17.94 -27.12
N GLN A 1099 -12.64 19.14 -27.35
CA GLN A 1099 -13.36 20.25 -27.98
C GLN A 1099 -12.61 20.86 -29.16
N VAL A 1100 -13.38 21.36 -30.13
CA VAL A 1100 -12.90 22.23 -31.22
C VAL A 1100 -13.65 23.56 -31.20
N ILE A 1101 -12.90 24.65 -31.34
CA ILE A 1101 -13.42 26.01 -31.53
C ILE A 1101 -12.87 26.61 -32.82
N LEU A 1102 -13.71 27.41 -33.47
CA LEU A 1102 -13.36 28.21 -34.64
C LEU A 1102 -13.28 29.68 -34.21
N VAL A 1103 -12.15 30.35 -34.48
CA VAL A 1103 -12.03 31.80 -34.26
C VAL A 1103 -12.16 32.52 -35.60
N GLN A 1104 -13.04 33.52 -35.64
CA GLN A 1104 -13.36 34.31 -36.82
C GLN A 1104 -13.35 35.80 -36.43
N GLN A 1105 -12.46 36.59 -37.03
CA GLN A 1105 -12.27 38.01 -36.72
C GLN A 1105 -12.06 38.28 -35.21
N GLY A 1106 -11.28 37.41 -34.55
CA GLY A 1106 -11.04 37.46 -33.10
C GLY A 1106 -12.22 37.05 -32.20
N GLN A 1107 -13.36 36.63 -32.76
CA GLN A 1107 -14.51 36.13 -32.00
C GLN A 1107 -14.60 34.60 -32.08
N VAL A 1108 -15.00 33.96 -30.99
CA VAL A 1108 -15.23 32.51 -30.96
C VAL A 1108 -16.58 32.17 -31.57
N VAL A 1109 -16.57 31.25 -32.53
CA VAL A 1109 -17.76 30.57 -33.04
C VAL A 1109 -17.88 29.20 -32.35
N LYS A 1110 -19.00 28.99 -31.65
CA LYS A 1110 -19.38 27.67 -31.14
C LYS A 1110 -19.67 26.73 -32.31
N MET A 1111 -18.93 25.62 -32.39
CA MET A 1111 -19.07 24.62 -33.45
C MET A 1111 -19.66 23.28 -32.96
N MET A 1112 -19.55 22.99 -31.66
CA MET A 1112 -19.94 21.72 -31.05
C MET A 1112 -20.46 21.89 -29.62
N GLU A 1113 -21.01 20.81 -29.05
CA GLU A 1113 -21.37 20.68 -27.63
C GLU A 1113 -20.78 19.39 -27.05
N PRO A 1114 -19.99 19.46 -25.95
CA PRO A 1114 -19.35 18.28 -25.38
C PRO A 1114 -20.38 17.28 -24.82
N HIS A 1115 -20.05 15.99 -24.87
CA HIS A 1115 -20.87 14.88 -24.39
C HIS A 1115 -20.65 14.65 -22.88
N LYS A 1116 -21.14 15.58 -22.06
CA LYS A 1116 -21.11 15.47 -20.60
C LYS A 1116 -22.37 14.73 -20.08
N PRO A 1117 -22.28 13.85 -19.05
CA PRO A 1117 -23.40 13.03 -18.57
C PRO A 1117 -24.64 13.81 -18.11
N GLU A 1118 -24.50 15.08 -17.73
CA GLU A 1118 -25.59 15.97 -17.36
C GLU A 1118 -26.34 16.60 -18.55
N ARG A 1119 -25.88 16.41 -19.80
CA ARG A 1119 -26.60 16.85 -21.00
C ARG A 1119 -27.90 16.05 -21.09
N GLN A 1120 -29.04 16.74 -21.19
CA GLN A 1120 -30.35 16.14 -20.96
C GLN A 1120 -30.65 14.95 -21.89
N ASP A 1121 -30.30 15.05 -23.16
CA ASP A 1121 -30.44 13.99 -24.18
C ASP A 1121 -29.54 12.77 -23.88
N GLU A 1122 -28.31 13.02 -23.43
CA GLU A 1122 -27.37 11.96 -23.07
C GLU A 1122 -27.79 11.23 -21.79
N LYS A 1123 -28.28 11.99 -20.80
CA LYS A 1123 -28.86 11.41 -19.58
C LYS A 1123 -30.07 10.54 -19.88
N GLU A 1124 -31.03 11.05 -20.66
CA GLU A 1124 -32.22 10.29 -21.08
C GLU A 1124 -31.83 9.02 -21.85
N ARG A 1125 -30.83 9.10 -22.75
CA ARG A 1125 -30.29 7.93 -23.48
C ARG A 1125 -29.66 6.89 -22.54
N ILE A 1126 -28.88 7.32 -21.55
CA ILE A 1126 -28.24 6.43 -20.56
C ILE A 1126 -29.29 5.73 -19.68
N GLU A 1127 -30.26 6.49 -19.17
CA GLU A 1127 -31.32 5.98 -18.29
C GLU A 1127 -32.28 5.04 -19.05
N ALA A 1128 -32.59 5.33 -20.32
CA ALA A 1128 -33.37 4.45 -21.18
C ALA A 1128 -32.68 3.11 -21.50
N LEU A 1129 -31.35 3.06 -21.46
CA LEU A 1129 -30.56 1.83 -21.58
C LEU A 1129 -30.43 1.04 -20.26
N GLY A 1130 -30.96 1.56 -19.15
CA GLY A 1130 -30.88 0.95 -17.82
C GLY A 1130 -29.66 1.38 -16.98
N GLY A 1131 -28.89 2.35 -17.45
CA GLY A 1131 -27.81 2.98 -16.67
C GLY A 1131 -28.34 4.11 -15.78
N PHE A 1132 -27.43 4.80 -15.09
CA PHE A 1132 -27.77 6.00 -14.32
C PHE A 1132 -26.69 7.08 -14.41
N VAL A 1133 -27.07 8.32 -14.15
CA VAL A 1133 -26.13 9.46 -14.04
C VAL A 1133 -26.14 9.99 -12.60
N SER A 1134 -24.97 10.01 -11.96
CA SER A 1134 -24.81 10.40 -10.55
C SER A 1134 -23.70 11.43 -10.37
N TYR A 1135 -23.90 12.38 -9.45
CA TYR A 1135 -22.89 13.38 -9.10
C TYR A 1135 -21.92 12.84 -8.04
N MET A 1136 -20.64 12.71 -8.40
CA MET A 1136 -19.51 12.34 -7.54
C MET A 1136 -18.31 13.21 -7.90
N ASP A 1137 -18.26 14.40 -7.28
CA ASP A 1137 -17.40 15.56 -7.58
C ASP A 1137 -17.63 16.20 -8.96
N CYS A 1138 -17.91 15.39 -9.98
CA CYS A 1138 -18.54 15.76 -11.25
C CYS A 1138 -19.66 14.77 -11.60
N TRP A 1139 -20.42 15.02 -12.66
CA TRP A 1139 -21.43 14.07 -13.13
C TRP A 1139 -20.77 12.85 -13.80
N ARG A 1140 -21.25 11.65 -13.47
CA ARG A 1140 -20.67 10.38 -13.95
C ARG A 1140 -21.72 9.38 -14.38
N VAL A 1141 -21.45 8.71 -15.51
CA VAL A 1141 -22.19 7.52 -15.98
C VAL A 1141 -21.87 6.35 -15.05
N ASN A 1142 -22.91 5.72 -14.49
CA ASN A 1142 -22.84 4.61 -13.55
C ASN A 1142 -21.83 4.85 -12.40
N GLY A 1143 -21.76 6.08 -11.89
CA GLY A 1143 -20.80 6.50 -10.85
C GLY A 1143 -19.32 6.47 -11.25
N THR A 1144 -19.00 6.20 -12.52
CA THR A 1144 -17.64 5.87 -12.97
C THR A 1144 -17.05 6.93 -13.92
N LEU A 1145 -17.56 7.04 -15.16
CA LEU A 1145 -16.96 7.87 -16.22
C LEU A 1145 -17.60 9.26 -16.31
N ALA A 1146 -16.78 10.30 -16.46
CA ALA A 1146 -17.22 11.69 -16.54
C ALA A 1146 -17.68 12.14 -17.95
N VAL A 1147 -17.76 11.20 -18.90
CA VAL A 1147 -18.18 11.43 -20.30
C VAL A 1147 -19.26 10.42 -20.70
N SER A 1148 -20.19 10.82 -21.56
CA SER A 1148 -21.30 9.96 -21.99
C SER A 1148 -21.07 9.25 -23.33
N ARG A 1149 -20.02 9.62 -24.08
CA ARG A 1149 -19.61 8.97 -25.34
C ARG A 1149 -18.08 8.87 -25.45
N ALA A 1150 -17.58 7.73 -25.92
CA ALA A 1150 -16.13 7.43 -26.07
C ALA A 1150 -15.90 6.19 -26.96
N ILE A 1151 -14.71 6.09 -27.56
CA ILE A 1151 -14.18 4.83 -28.10
C ILE A 1151 -13.61 4.00 -26.94
N GLY A 1152 -13.94 2.71 -26.86
CA GLY A 1152 -13.44 1.81 -25.80
C GLY A 1152 -14.41 1.61 -24.66
N ASP A 1153 -13.94 1.67 -23.40
CA ASP A 1153 -14.78 1.54 -22.20
C ASP A 1153 -15.70 0.29 -22.20
N VAL A 1154 -15.13 -0.89 -22.47
CA VAL A 1154 -15.87 -2.15 -22.72
C VAL A 1154 -16.95 -2.44 -21.66
N PHE A 1155 -16.69 -2.16 -20.39
CA PHE A 1155 -17.59 -2.40 -19.26
C PHE A 1155 -18.73 -1.38 -19.11
N GLN A 1156 -18.66 -0.26 -19.85
CA GLN A 1156 -19.67 0.81 -19.84
C GLN A 1156 -20.48 0.86 -21.15
N LYS A 1157 -20.21 -0.02 -22.12
CA LYS A 1157 -21.09 -0.27 -23.26
C LYS A 1157 -22.34 -1.02 -22.78
N PRO A 1158 -23.57 -0.65 -23.21
CA PRO A 1158 -23.90 0.33 -24.25
C PRO A 1158 -24.12 1.77 -23.72
N TYR A 1159 -24.02 2.02 -22.42
CA TYR A 1159 -24.32 3.33 -21.81
C TYR A 1159 -23.43 4.45 -22.37
N VAL A 1160 -22.13 4.20 -22.52
CA VAL A 1160 -21.17 5.11 -23.16
C VAL A 1160 -21.12 4.85 -24.67
N SER A 1161 -21.74 5.71 -25.48
CA SER A 1161 -21.88 5.48 -26.93
C SER A 1161 -20.58 5.70 -27.70
N GLY A 1162 -20.38 4.92 -28.78
CA GLY A 1162 -19.34 5.16 -29.79
C GLY A 1162 -19.78 6.03 -30.96
N GLU A 1163 -21.03 6.54 -30.94
CA GLU A 1163 -21.61 7.31 -32.04
C GLU A 1163 -21.27 8.81 -31.93
N ALA A 1164 -20.52 9.32 -32.91
CA ALA A 1164 -20.08 10.72 -32.92
C ALA A 1164 -21.18 11.69 -33.39
N ASP A 1165 -21.26 12.83 -32.72
CA ASP A 1165 -21.96 14.00 -33.26
C ASP A 1165 -21.06 14.68 -34.30
N VAL A 1166 -21.66 15.35 -35.29
CA VAL A 1166 -20.94 15.98 -36.41
C VAL A 1166 -21.55 17.33 -36.78
N ALA A 1167 -20.71 18.25 -37.27
CA ALA A 1167 -21.14 19.54 -37.79
C ALA A 1167 -20.30 19.93 -39.02
N SER A 1168 -20.88 20.71 -39.93
CA SER A 1168 -20.20 21.17 -41.15
C SER A 1168 -20.43 22.66 -41.37
N ARG A 1169 -19.41 23.36 -41.88
CA ARG A 1169 -19.47 24.81 -42.14
C ARG A 1169 -18.58 25.20 -43.32
N GLU A 1170 -19.10 26.06 -44.20
CA GLU A 1170 -18.31 26.67 -45.27
C GLU A 1170 -17.34 27.73 -44.73
N LEU A 1171 -16.09 27.69 -45.21
CA LEU A 1171 -15.03 28.65 -44.90
C LEU A 1171 -15.08 29.81 -45.90
N THR A 1172 -15.48 30.97 -45.40
CA THR A 1172 -15.63 32.20 -46.19
C THR A 1172 -14.31 32.86 -46.57
N GLY A 1173 -13.24 32.58 -45.80
CA GLY A 1173 -11.94 33.27 -45.85
C GLY A 1173 -11.79 34.36 -44.78
N SER A 1174 -12.79 34.55 -43.92
CA SER A 1174 -12.75 35.48 -42.77
C SER A 1174 -12.41 34.79 -41.44
N GLU A 1175 -12.28 33.46 -41.48
CA GLU A 1175 -11.89 32.61 -40.35
C GLU A 1175 -10.38 32.70 -40.10
N ASP A 1176 -9.97 32.87 -38.84
CA ASP A 1176 -8.58 33.14 -38.48
C ASP A 1176 -7.80 31.84 -38.20
N TYR A 1177 -8.32 31.00 -37.32
CA TYR A 1177 -7.74 29.71 -36.95
C TYR A 1177 -8.76 28.76 -36.30
N LEU A 1178 -8.44 27.47 -36.31
CA LEU A 1178 -9.09 26.43 -35.52
C LEU A 1178 -8.22 26.08 -34.30
N LEU A 1179 -8.83 25.80 -33.16
CA LEU A 1179 -8.16 25.19 -32.02
C LEU A 1179 -8.88 23.90 -31.62
N LEU A 1180 -8.14 22.81 -31.54
CA LEU A 1180 -8.57 21.52 -30.99
C LEU A 1180 -7.80 21.27 -29.69
N ALA A 1181 -8.48 20.89 -28.60
CA ALA A 1181 -7.82 20.53 -27.34
C ALA A 1181 -8.68 19.61 -26.45
N CYS A 1182 -8.03 18.91 -25.52
CA CYS A 1182 -8.65 18.08 -24.49
C CYS A 1182 -9.24 18.89 -23.32
N ASP A 1183 -9.91 18.18 -22.40
CA ASP A 1183 -10.48 18.72 -21.17
C ASP A 1183 -9.42 19.43 -20.29
N GLY A 1184 -8.21 18.90 -20.17
CA GLY A 1184 -7.10 19.47 -19.42
C GLY A 1184 -6.63 20.85 -19.92
N PHE A 1185 -7.10 21.31 -21.09
CA PHE A 1185 -7.04 22.71 -21.49
C PHE A 1185 -8.35 23.45 -21.15
N PHE A 1186 -9.49 22.95 -21.62
CA PHE A 1186 -10.77 23.66 -21.60
C PHE A 1186 -11.47 23.75 -20.24
N ASP A 1187 -11.14 22.90 -19.28
CA ASP A 1187 -11.66 22.99 -17.91
C ASP A 1187 -11.06 24.17 -17.11
N VAL A 1188 -9.94 24.77 -17.59
CA VAL A 1188 -9.28 25.92 -16.93
C VAL A 1188 -9.07 27.15 -17.82
N VAL A 1189 -9.18 27.01 -19.14
CA VAL A 1189 -9.16 28.13 -20.10
C VAL A 1189 -10.51 28.22 -20.81
N SER A 1190 -11.26 29.29 -20.54
CA SER A 1190 -12.54 29.49 -21.21
C SER A 1190 -12.34 29.86 -22.68
N HIS A 1191 -13.32 29.54 -23.54
CA HIS A 1191 -13.23 29.79 -24.98
C HIS A 1191 -12.92 31.26 -25.30
N GLN A 1192 -13.53 32.20 -24.58
CA GLN A 1192 -13.36 33.66 -24.80
C GLN A 1192 -11.91 34.13 -24.56
N GLU A 1193 -11.17 33.46 -23.67
CA GLU A 1193 -9.80 33.85 -23.32
C GLU A 1193 -8.78 33.39 -24.36
N VAL A 1194 -9.09 32.34 -25.14
CA VAL A 1194 -8.21 31.82 -26.20
C VAL A 1194 -7.81 32.92 -27.18
N ALA A 1195 -8.78 33.72 -27.63
CA ALA A 1195 -8.54 34.79 -28.61
C ALA A 1195 -7.48 35.80 -28.11
N GLY A 1196 -7.61 36.22 -26.84
CA GLY A 1196 -6.65 37.13 -26.21
C GLY A 1196 -5.27 36.52 -25.98
N LEU A 1197 -5.18 35.23 -25.64
CA LEU A 1197 -3.90 34.52 -25.48
C LEU A 1197 -3.15 34.38 -26.81
N VAL A 1198 -3.83 33.95 -27.87
CA VAL A 1198 -3.23 33.84 -29.22
C VAL A 1198 -2.81 35.22 -29.72
N GLN A 1199 -3.66 36.25 -29.58
CA GLN A 1199 -3.31 37.63 -29.94
C GLN A 1199 -2.08 38.14 -29.17
N SER A 1200 -2.00 37.87 -27.87
CA SER A 1200 -0.85 38.25 -27.02
C SER A 1200 0.44 37.52 -27.42
N HIS A 1201 0.34 36.28 -27.90
CA HIS A 1201 1.49 35.56 -28.47
C HIS A 1201 1.95 36.15 -29.79
N LEU A 1202 1.03 36.34 -30.75
CA LEU A 1202 1.35 36.90 -32.06
C LEU A 1202 1.95 38.32 -31.94
N ALA A 1203 1.45 39.15 -31.03
CA ALA A 1203 2.01 40.47 -30.76
C ALA A 1203 3.45 40.41 -30.22
N ARG A 1204 3.73 39.56 -29.22
CA ARG A 1204 5.09 39.39 -28.66
C ARG A 1204 6.07 38.82 -29.69
N GLN A 1205 5.63 37.86 -30.50
CA GLN A 1205 6.47 37.16 -31.48
C GLN A 1205 6.40 37.75 -32.91
N ARG A 1206 5.94 39.00 -33.06
CA ARG A 1206 5.91 39.75 -34.33
C ARG A 1206 5.23 38.99 -35.48
N GLY A 1207 4.08 38.38 -35.22
CA GLY A 1207 3.29 37.63 -36.19
C GLY A 1207 3.79 36.21 -36.48
N SER A 1208 4.64 35.63 -35.62
CA SER A 1208 4.98 34.20 -35.70
C SER A 1208 3.91 33.35 -35.02
N GLY A 1209 3.24 32.49 -35.79
CA GLY A 1209 2.30 31.48 -35.26
C GLY A 1209 2.97 30.21 -34.70
N LEU A 1210 4.30 30.13 -34.71
CA LEU A 1210 5.04 29.00 -34.12
C LEU A 1210 5.01 29.07 -32.58
N HIS A 1211 4.90 27.92 -31.93
CA HIS A 1211 4.82 27.76 -30.47
C HIS A 1211 3.61 28.40 -29.77
N VAL A 1212 2.57 28.82 -30.51
CA VAL A 1212 1.31 29.32 -29.93
C VAL A 1212 0.67 28.29 -29.00
N ALA A 1213 0.68 27.00 -29.37
CA ALA A 1213 0.18 25.93 -28.52
C ALA A 1213 1.00 25.75 -27.23
N GLU A 1214 2.30 26.07 -27.23
CA GLU A 1214 3.14 26.00 -26.02
C GLU A 1214 2.73 27.05 -24.99
N GLU A 1215 2.42 28.27 -25.45
CA GLU A 1215 1.90 29.35 -24.61
C GLU A 1215 0.52 29.01 -24.04
N LEU A 1216 -0.37 28.45 -24.86
CA LEU A 1216 -1.71 28.04 -24.44
C LEU A 1216 -1.66 26.92 -23.40
N VAL A 1217 -0.81 25.91 -23.62
CA VAL A 1217 -0.53 24.87 -22.62
C VAL A 1217 0.06 25.48 -21.35
N ALA A 1218 1.03 26.41 -21.45
CA ALA A 1218 1.60 27.07 -20.28
C ALA A 1218 0.53 27.83 -19.47
N ALA A 1219 -0.35 28.58 -20.14
CA ALA A 1219 -1.45 29.28 -19.50
C ALA A 1219 -2.41 28.33 -18.77
N ALA A 1220 -2.77 27.18 -19.35
CA ALA A 1220 -3.59 26.17 -18.69
C ALA A 1220 -2.92 25.58 -17.43
N ARG A 1221 -1.60 25.35 -17.46
CA ARG A 1221 -0.84 24.92 -16.27
C ARG A 1221 -0.81 25.98 -15.17
N GLU A 1222 -0.59 27.24 -15.53
CA GLU A 1222 -0.58 28.36 -14.58
C GLU A 1222 -1.95 28.58 -13.92
N ARG A 1223 -3.03 28.21 -14.61
CA ARG A 1223 -4.41 28.19 -14.11
C ARG A 1223 -4.78 26.95 -13.30
N GLY A 1224 -3.82 26.05 -13.06
CA GLY A 1224 -4.02 24.88 -12.20
C GLY A 1224 -4.59 23.65 -12.90
N SER A 1225 -4.46 23.53 -14.23
CA SER A 1225 -4.75 22.24 -14.89
C SER A 1225 -3.90 21.13 -14.31
N HIS A 1226 -4.55 19.99 -14.03
CA HIS A 1226 -3.93 18.79 -13.51
C HIS A 1226 -3.95 17.58 -14.45
N ASP A 1227 -4.63 17.70 -15.59
CA ASP A 1227 -4.73 16.61 -16.57
C ASP A 1227 -3.66 16.68 -17.68
N ASN A 1228 -3.66 15.72 -18.61
CA ASN A 1228 -2.94 15.83 -19.87
C ASN A 1228 -3.39 17.09 -20.60
N ILE A 1229 -2.48 17.78 -21.28
CA ILE A 1229 -2.82 19.00 -22.00
C ILE A 1229 -2.27 18.88 -23.42
N THR A 1230 -3.17 18.61 -24.36
CA THR A 1230 -2.92 18.60 -25.80
C THR A 1230 -3.67 19.76 -26.42
N VAL A 1231 -2.95 20.67 -27.07
CA VAL A 1231 -3.50 21.81 -27.82
C VAL A 1231 -2.93 21.81 -29.23
N MET A 1232 -3.82 21.92 -30.22
CA MET A 1232 -3.49 22.08 -31.63
C MET A 1232 -4.16 23.33 -32.18
N VAL A 1233 -3.38 24.24 -32.75
CA VAL A 1233 -3.86 25.46 -33.43
C VAL A 1233 -3.52 25.36 -34.92
N VAL A 1234 -4.55 25.33 -35.77
CA VAL A 1234 -4.44 25.30 -37.24
C VAL A 1234 -4.81 26.68 -37.77
N PHE A 1235 -3.83 27.42 -38.30
CA PHE A 1235 -4.07 28.74 -38.87
C PHE A 1235 -4.73 28.64 -40.25
N LEU A 1236 -5.87 29.32 -40.40
CA LEU A 1236 -6.64 29.38 -41.66
C LEU A 1236 -6.24 30.58 -42.51
N ARG A 1237 -5.70 31.63 -41.88
CA ARG A 1237 -5.08 32.85 -42.44
C ARG A 1237 -3.65 33.02 -41.92
N ASP A 1238 -2.82 33.80 -42.61
CA ASP A 1238 -1.44 34.06 -42.13
C ASP A 1238 -1.48 34.82 -40.79
N PRO A 1239 -0.74 34.39 -39.74
CA PRO A 1239 -0.76 35.06 -38.44
C PRO A 1239 -0.25 36.51 -38.47
N ARG A 1240 0.48 36.91 -39.52
CA ARG A 1240 0.88 38.32 -39.75
C ARG A 1240 -0.31 39.17 -40.15
N ASP A 1241 -1.15 38.68 -41.07
CA ASP A 1241 -2.40 39.34 -41.48
C ASP A 1241 -3.37 39.50 -40.30
N LEU A 1242 -3.38 38.54 -39.37
CA LEU A 1242 -4.17 38.62 -38.13
C LEU A 1242 -3.68 39.76 -37.23
N LEU A 1243 -2.36 39.85 -37.02
CA LEU A 1243 -1.75 40.91 -36.20
C LEU A 1243 -1.97 42.31 -36.81
N GLU A 1244 -1.85 42.45 -38.12
CA GLU A 1244 -2.10 43.72 -38.83
C GLU A 1244 -3.59 44.10 -38.80
N GLY A 1245 -4.51 43.15 -38.99
CA GLY A 1245 -5.95 43.39 -38.91
C GLY A 1245 -6.41 43.86 -37.54
N TRP A 1246 -5.87 43.30 -36.45
CA TRP A 1246 -6.18 43.77 -35.10
C TRP A 1246 -5.60 45.15 -34.78
N ALA A 1247 -4.44 45.52 -35.36
CA ALA A 1247 -3.89 46.86 -35.21
C ALA A 1247 -4.75 47.95 -35.88
N GLN A 1248 -5.51 47.60 -36.93
CA GLN A 1248 -6.43 48.51 -37.62
C GLN A 1248 -7.80 48.60 -36.92
N GLY A 1249 -8.30 47.50 -36.36
CA GLY A 1249 -9.60 47.45 -35.68
C GLY A 1249 -9.70 48.29 -34.39
N ALA A 1250 -8.58 48.63 -33.76
CA ALA A 1250 -8.54 49.49 -32.56
C ALA A 1250 -8.83 50.98 -32.83
N GLY A 1251 -8.98 51.39 -34.11
CA GLY A 1251 -9.18 52.78 -34.51
C GLY A 1251 -10.64 53.28 -34.49
N GLU A 1252 -11.64 52.39 -34.56
CA GLU A 1252 -13.04 52.79 -34.76
C GLU A 1252 -14.04 52.02 -33.87
N SER A 1253 -14.24 52.46 -32.63
CA SER A 1253 -15.60 52.74 -32.09
C SER A 1253 -15.62 53.28 -30.65
N GLN A 1254 -16.39 54.36 -30.47
CA GLN A 1254 -17.03 54.82 -29.23
C GLN A 1254 -16.14 55.18 -28.02
N ALA A 1255 -15.32 56.22 -28.22
CA ALA A 1255 -15.20 57.25 -27.20
C ALA A 1255 -16.41 58.22 -27.27
N ASP A 1256 -17.57 57.85 -26.69
CA ASP A 1256 -18.49 58.83 -26.06
C ASP A 1256 -19.65 58.19 -25.28
N ARG A 1257 -19.58 58.25 -23.94
CA ARG A 1257 -20.66 58.65 -23.01
C ARG A 1257 -20.26 58.35 -21.56
N ARG A 1258 -19.89 59.41 -20.83
CA ARG A 1258 -19.94 59.40 -19.37
C ARG A 1258 -21.39 59.48 -18.90
N SER A 1259 -21.65 58.91 -17.72
CA SER A 1259 -22.62 59.34 -16.70
C SER A 1259 -24.04 59.70 -17.15
N GLN A 1260 -25.03 58.89 -16.75
CA GLN A 1260 -26.07 59.37 -15.81
C GLN A 1260 -26.94 58.23 -15.24
N ASP A 1261 -27.40 58.46 -14.01
CA ASP A 1261 -28.63 57.99 -13.36
C ASP A 1261 -28.89 56.50 -13.06
N LEU A 1262 -28.93 56.21 -11.75
CA LEU A 1262 -29.88 55.24 -11.18
C LEU A 1262 -31.32 55.69 -11.48
N PRO A 1263 -32.26 54.75 -11.62
CA PRO A 1263 -33.26 54.66 -10.56
C PRO A 1263 -33.66 53.23 -10.15
N SER A 1264 -34.15 53.13 -8.93
CA SER A 1264 -34.82 51.98 -8.33
C SER A 1264 -36.20 51.68 -8.94
N ALA A 1265 -36.55 50.41 -9.14
CA ALA A 1265 -37.94 49.94 -9.05
C ALA A 1265 -38.07 48.43 -8.75
N LEU A 1266 -38.79 48.16 -7.66
CA LEU A 1266 -39.55 46.95 -7.28
C LEU A 1266 -40.08 46.09 -8.45
N SER A 1267 -40.01 44.76 -8.32
CA SER A 1267 -41.17 43.93 -7.90
C SER A 1267 -40.86 42.41 -8.00
N GLU A 1268 -41.41 41.63 -7.06
CA GLU A 1268 -41.44 40.16 -7.11
C GLU A 1268 -42.40 39.65 -8.22
N PRO A 1269 -42.46 38.34 -8.48
CA PRO A 1269 -43.57 37.64 -7.85
C PRO A 1269 -43.22 36.31 -7.14
N GLU A 1270 -43.91 36.09 -6.02
CA GLU A 1270 -43.97 34.81 -5.31
C GLU A 1270 -44.67 33.70 -6.13
N ASN A 1271 -44.21 32.46 -5.96
CA ASN A 1271 -45.00 31.25 -5.66
C ASN A 1271 -44.13 30.00 -5.88
N ASN A 1272 -44.22 28.88 -5.17
CA ASN A 1272 -44.74 28.52 -3.84
C ASN A 1272 -44.50 26.99 -3.73
N THR A 1273 -43.87 26.54 -2.63
CA THR A 1273 -44.12 25.23 -1.97
C THR A 1273 -43.80 23.88 -2.71
N PRO A 1274 -43.67 22.73 -1.99
CA PRO A 1274 -42.52 21.83 -2.23
C PRO A 1274 -42.83 20.31 -2.34
N TRP A 1275 -41.80 19.53 -2.73
CA TRP A 1275 -41.69 18.07 -2.55
C TRP A 1275 -40.21 17.77 -2.22
N ARG A 1276 -39.77 17.26 -1.04
CA ARG A 1276 -40.11 16.01 -0.33
C ARG A 1276 -40.11 14.75 -1.21
N SER A 1277 -38.92 14.17 -1.41
CA SER A 1277 -38.60 12.78 -1.01
C SER A 1277 -37.09 12.56 -1.12
#